data_AF-A0A7V6R691-F1
#
_entry.id   AF-A0A7V6R691-F1
#
_cell.length_a   1.000
_cell.length_b   1.000
_cell.length_c   1.000
_cell.angle_alpha   90.00
_cell.angle_beta   90.00
_cell.angle_gamma   90.00
#
_symmetry.space_group_name_H-M   'P 1'
#
loop_
_entity.id
_entity.type
_entity.pdbx_description
1 polymer ?
#
loop_
_entity_poly.entity_id
_entity_poly.type
_entity_poly.pdbx_seq_one_letter_code
_entity_poly.pdbx_strand_id
1 'polypeptide(L)'
;ELAKKHKVIYPIAARCGVFAKTDVQPLLNEGAAKEDIAASIFQSVVNQTVSGLACGRPIKGNVAFLGGPLYYLSELRKRFKETLNLSDDQVIFPQNSQLFVAIGAALCSKNGEIISFKELRDRAAVLDGAGTYEIERLRPLFKDENELDAFRRRHEKNKIRRKDLKNFSGNCYLGIDAGSTTTKIALIDDNGALLYSYYAGNGGSPLKSVIEALKQLYSIMPDTAIIANSTVTGYGEGLIKSALCVDIGEVETIAHYKAAESFLPGVDFILDIGGQDMKCLRIKDGVIDSVILNEACSSGCGSFIETFAHSLGMNVEEFAQAALMAEEPVDLGSRCTVFMNSRVKQAQKEGASVGEISAGLSYSVVKNALHKVIKVRDPKDLGEKIIVQGGTFLNDAVLRSFELVSEREVIRPDIAGLMGAYGAALISRERYKGEGESTILKAQQLDNFSFEVLMRRCGICGNNCLLTINKFNDGREFVSGNRCERGAGNEKTDSSIPNLFEYKYRRTFSFTPLSAKEAVRGTIGIPRVLNIYENYPFWFTFFTELGFRVELSPRSSRKIYELGIETMPSESVCYPAKLAHGHIMSLINRGIKLIFMPCIPYERKEDEGANNCYNCPIVTSYSEVIKNNMEQLRNKGIKFLNPFLPYNDKKRLKERLHEELKSLGVSKKEVDKAVEKAWREDEKFKSDIRKKGEEVLEYLEKTGRKGIVLAGRPYHIDPEINHGIPNLITSFGMAVLTEDSVSHLAKIERPIRVVDQWMYHTRLYAAAHFVRTQSNLELVQLNSFGCGLDAVTTDQVQEILQEYGKIYTVLKIDEVSNLGAARIRIRSLKAAMDEREENGFKPKRIYTAPKKAVFTEEMRTRHTILAPQMSPIHFQLLQEAFKASGYNLEVLPSVDKMAVDEGLKYVNNDACYPSILVVGQLMEALKSGKYDLNNTSLIISQTGGGCRATNYIGFIRKALNDAGLSHIPVISLSALGLEKNPGFRITPGLINKSLIAMVYGDLLMRVLYRVRPYEKIKGSANRLYSMWMKKCKESVRCGKHNLFKKTIREIVSDFDNLETVNTKKPRVGIVGEILVKYHPTANNNIVDVVEKEGAEAVVPDLTDFLLYCAYNENFKYRYLSSGFLKFLANNAAIAGIELYRREMKKVLENSNRFEPPQNIHKLAASVKDILSLGNHTGEGWFLTAEMVELLDSGVNNIVCMQPFACLPNHVTGKGMIKELKRRYPLANIVAVDYDPGASEVNQLNRIKLMLSAAFKNLSQSCEELLQKNVYCSPQSSMNI
;
A
#
# COMPACT_ATOMS: atom_id res chain seq x y z
N GLU A 1 21.13 20.94 18.49
CA GLU A 1 21.11 22.41 18.69
C GLU A 1 19.87 23.11 18.18
N LEU A 2 19.55 23.15 16.88
CA LEU A 2 18.36 23.89 16.37
C LEU A 2 17.06 23.57 17.13
N ALA A 3 16.75 22.29 17.31
CA ALA A 3 15.53 21.84 17.99
C ALA A 3 15.39 22.31 19.45
N LYS A 4 16.45 22.74 20.14
CA LYS A 4 16.37 23.22 21.54
C LYS A 4 15.51 24.49 21.67
N LYS A 5 15.45 25.30 20.61
CA LYS A 5 14.74 26.58 20.59
C LYS A 5 13.33 26.47 20.01
N HIS A 6 12.81 25.25 19.79
CA HIS A 6 11.47 25.06 19.27
C HIS A 6 10.40 25.66 20.19
N LYS A 7 9.36 26.21 19.59
CA LYS A 7 8.14 26.70 20.24
C LYS A 7 6.94 25.81 19.91
N VAL A 8 6.97 25.14 18.75
CA VAL A 8 5.85 24.38 18.21
C VAL A 8 6.32 23.02 17.68
N ILE A 9 5.47 22.00 17.83
CA ILE A 9 5.65 20.69 17.19
C ILE A 9 4.55 20.52 16.13
N TYR A 10 4.97 20.47 14.87
CA TYR A 10 4.12 20.19 13.73
C TYR A 10 3.89 18.68 13.56
N PRO A 11 2.70 18.26 13.13
CA PRO A 11 2.45 16.86 12.80
C PRO A 11 3.16 16.53 11.48
N ILE A 12 4.18 15.66 11.54
CA ILE A 12 4.94 15.16 10.38
C ILE A 12 4.76 13.65 10.26
N ALA A 13 4.66 13.12 9.04
CA ALA A 13 4.61 11.68 8.78
C ALA A 13 5.80 10.91 9.35
N ALA A 14 5.49 9.91 10.19
CA ALA A 14 6.45 9.11 10.93
C ALA A 14 7.04 7.93 10.14
N ARG A 15 6.38 7.54 9.04
CA ARG A 15 6.65 6.26 8.36
C ARG A 15 7.92 6.18 7.53
N CYS A 16 8.19 7.23 6.77
CA CYS A 16 9.22 7.23 5.75
C CYS A 16 9.75 8.64 5.59
N GLY A 17 11.08 8.78 5.46
CA GLY A 17 11.73 10.07 5.25
C GLY A 17 11.21 10.83 4.03
N VAL A 18 10.66 10.12 3.05
CA VAL A 18 10.02 10.70 1.86
C VAL A 18 8.73 11.44 2.19
N PHE A 19 7.80 10.79 2.89
CA PHE A 19 6.56 11.45 3.31
C PHE A 19 6.84 12.57 4.30
N ALA A 20 7.78 12.36 5.22
CA ALA A 20 8.24 13.41 6.12
C ALA A 20 8.74 14.63 5.33
N LYS A 21 9.51 14.42 4.25
CA LYS A 21 9.96 15.51 3.37
C LYS A 21 8.80 16.22 2.68
N THR A 22 7.81 15.48 2.18
CA THR A 22 6.60 16.05 1.55
C THR A 22 5.76 16.88 2.53
N ASP A 23 5.83 16.61 3.83
CA ASP A 23 5.18 17.44 4.86
C ASP A 23 6.04 18.64 5.28
N VAL A 24 7.35 18.44 5.38
CA VAL A 24 8.30 19.47 5.82
C VAL A 24 8.46 20.58 4.79
N GLN A 25 8.51 20.25 3.50
CA GLN A 25 8.80 21.26 2.48
C GLN A 25 7.69 22.32 2.37
N PRO A 26 6.39 21.99 2.30
CA PRO A 26 5.34 23.00 2.31
C PRO A 26 5.41 23.88 3.55
N LEU A 27 5.66 23.30 4.73
CA LEU A 27 5.80 24.08 5.98
C LEU A 27 6.95 25.08 5.90
N LEU A 28 8.13 24.66 5.40
CA LEU A 28 9.26 25.56 5.18
C LEU A 28 8.92 26.66 4.17
N ASN A 29 8.30 26.30 3.05
CA ASN A 29 7.93 27.24 2.00
C ASN A 29 6.85 28.25 2.44
N GLU A 30 6.01 27.87 3.40
CA GLU A 30 4.99 28.71 4.04
C GLU A 30 5.56 29.59 5.18
N GLY A 31 6.83 29.38 5.56
CA GLY A 31 7.55 30.21 6.54
C GLY A 31 7.74 29.59 7.93
N ALA A 32 7.50 28.29 8.12
CA ALA A 32 7.72 27.62 9.41
C ALA A 32 9.20 27.67 9.85
N ALA A 33 9.43 27.88 11.14
CA ALA A 33 10.77 27.98 11.71
C ALA A 33 11.53 26.64 11.64
N LYS A 34 12.83 26.70 11.29
CA LYS A 34 13.68 25.50 11.13
C LYS A 34 13.83 24.72 12.44
N GLU A 35 13.81 25.42 13.58
CA GLU A 35 13.87 24.87 14.93
C GLU A 35 12.66 24.00 15.25
N ASP A 36 11.46 24.47 14.89
CA ASP A 36 10.20 23.75 15.08
C ASP A 36 10.14 22.52 14.19
N ILE A 37 10.55 22.64 12.92
CA ILE A 37 10.66 21.51 11.99
C ILE A 37 11.60 20.44 12.53
N ALA A 38 12.79 20.81 13.04
CA ALA A 38 13.74 19.86 13.60
C ALA A 38 13.17 19.09 14.80
N ALA A 39 12.48 19.77 15.73
CA ALA A 39 11.81 19.10 16.86
C ALA A 39 10.66 18.20 16.41
N SER A 40 9.93 18.61 15.38
CA SER A 40 8.82 17.86 14.79
C SER A 40 9.28 16.57 14.13
N ILE A 41 10.43 16.60 13.43
CA ILE A 41 11.05 15.39 12.86
C ILE A 41 11.42 14.42 13.99
N PHE A 42 12.01 14.90 15.10
CA PHE A 42 12.32 14.03 16.24
C PHE A 42 11.06 13.42 16.86
N GLN A 43 10.00 14.20 17.06
CA GLN A 43 8.73 13.65 17.55
C GLN A 43 8.18 12.58 16.59
N SER A 44 8.30 12.80 15.30
CA SER A 44 7.87 11.84 14.26
C SER A 44 8.65 10.52 14.36
N VAL A 45 9.97 10.56 14.54
CA VAL A 45 10.82 9.38 14.77
C VAL A 45 10.44 8.64 16.06
N VAL A 46 10.14 9.37 17.14
CA VAL A 46 9.67 8.77 18.40
C VAL A 46 8.34 8.06 18.20
N ASN A 47 7.37 8.72 17.57
CA ASN A 47 6.07 8.14 17.27
C ASN A 47 6.22 6.83 16.48
N GLN A 48 7.01 6.85 15.39
CA GLN A 48 7.29 5.67 14.56
C GLN A 48 7.91 4.52 15.36
N THR A 49 8.81 4.84 16.28
CA THR A 49 9.48 3.83 17.11
C THR A 49 8.49 3.18 18.08
N VAL A 50 7.63 3.99 18.71
CA VAL A 50 6.62 3.50 19.67
C VAL A 50 5.51 2.73 18.97
N SER A 51 4.95 3.25 17.86
CA SER A 51 3.88 2.56 17.12
C SER A 51 4.39 1.32 16.37
N GLY A 52 5.54 1.44 15.71
CA GLY A 52 6.06 0.45 14.77
C GLY A 52 6.89 -0.65 15.42
N LEU A 53 7.87 -0.28 16.25
CA LEU A 53 8.81 -1.27 16.82
C LEU A 53 8.28 -1.93 18.08
N ALA A 54 7.42 -1.26 18.85
CA ALA A 54 6.83 -1.86 20.05
C ALA A 54 5.75 -2.91 19.73
N CYS A 55 5.12 -2.85 18.54
CA CYS A 55 4.12 -3.83 18.06
C CYS A 55 3.03 -4.14 19.11
N GLY A 56 2.47 -3.12 19.75
CA GLY A 56 1.41 -3.28 20.76
C GLY A 56 1.91 -3.62 22.19
N ARG A 57 3.23 -3.56 22.44
CA ARG A 57 3.86 -3.79 23.74
C ARG A 57 4.16 -2.46 24.44
N PRO A 58 3.72 -2.27 25.69
CA PRO A 58 4.04 -1.05 26.43
C PRO A 58 5.55 -1.00 26.75
N ILE A 59 6.19 0.15 26.51
CA ILE A 59 7.59 0.41 26.90
C ILE A 59 7.55 1.08 28.29
N LYS A 60 7.84 0.32 29.35
CA LYS A 60 7.75 0.76 30.76
C LYS A 60 8.94 0.25 31.58
N GLY A 61 9.19 0.87 32.72
CA GLY A 61 10.28 0.52 33.63
C GLY A 61 11.58 1.21 33.24
N ASN A 62 12.72 0.55 33.52
CA ASN A 62 14.03 1.11 33.21
C ASN A 62 14.33 0.96 31.71
N VAL A 63 14.56 2.09 31.04
CA VAL A 63 14.77 2.18 29.59
C VAL A 63 16.19 2.65 29.31
N ALA A 64 16.96 1.81 28.59
CA ALA A 64 18.31 2.16 28.15
C ALA A 64 18.31 2.75 26.74
N PHE A 65 18.92 3.93 26.56
CA PHE A 65 19.08 4.57 25.25
C PHE A 65 20.45 4.21 24.64
N LEU A 66 20.44 3.40 23.59
CA LEU A 66 21.63 2.87 22.93
C LEU A 66 21.75 3.32 21.45
N GLY A 67 22.97 3.39 20.94
CA GLY A 67 23.26 3.69 19.53
C GLY A 67 23.55 5.16 19.22
N GLY A 68 24.13 5.40 18.03
CA GLY A 68 24.63 6.71 17.61
C GLY A 68 23.61 7.84 17.68
N PRO A 69 22.44 7.76 17.02
CA PRO A 69 21.46 8.85 17.02
C PRO A 69 21.01 9.24 18.43
N LEU A 70 20.76 8.26 19.30
CA LEU A 70 20.38 8.49 20.68
C LEU A 70 21.54 9.02 21.52
N TYR A 71 22.80 8.78 21.16
CA TYR A 71 23.96 9.40 21.82
C TYR A 71 24.16 10.87 21.40
N TYR A 72 24.16 11.15 20.10
CA TYR A 72 24.48 12.47 19.55
C TYR A 72 23.31 13.48 19.61
N LEU A 73 22.05 13.03 19.61
CA LEU A 73 20.88 13.91 19.54
C LEU A 73 20.13 14.00 20.88
N SER A 74 20.48 14.99 21.71
CA SER A 74 19.86 15.19 23.04
C SER A 74 18.35 15.41 22.97
N GLU A 75 17.88 16.21 22.02
CA GLU A 75 16.44 16.52 21.89
C GLU A 75 15.62 15.32 21.43
N LEU A 76 16.22 14.39 20.66
CA LEU A 76 15.55 13.13 20.32
C LEU A 76 15.32 12.28 21.57
N ARG A 77 16.34 12.17 22.46
CA ARG A 77 16.18 11.48 23.76
C ARG A 77 15.11 12.16 24.62
N LYS A 78 15.11 13.49 24.69
CA LYS A 78 14.11 14.26 25.44
C LYS A 78 12.68 13.95 24.96
N ARG A 79 12.47 13.89 23.65
CA ARG A 79 11.18 13.51 23.06
C ARG A 79 10.74 12.08 23.41
N PHE A 80 11.67 11.12 23.46
CA PHE A 80 11.36 9.78 23.97
C PHE A 80 10.93 9.81 25.43
N LYS A 81 11.68 10.52 26.30
CA LYS A 81 11.37 10.65 27.73
C LYS A 81 9.96 11.19 27.94
N GLU A 82 9.61 12.27 27.23
CA GLU A 82 8.29 12.90 27.33
C GLU A 82 7.17 12.02 26.75
N THR A 83 7.36 11.43 25.58
CA THR A 83 6.32 10.61 24.93
C THR A 83 6.01 9.34 25.73
N LEU A 84 7.03 8.74 26.35
CA LEU A 84 6.90 7.54 27.18
C LEU A 84 6.59 7.85 28.65
N ASN A 85 6.51 9.12 29.03
CA ASN A 85 6.35 9.58 30.42
C ASN A 85 7.36 8.93 31.39
N LEU A 86 8.63 8.86 31.01
CA LEU A 86 9.71 8.28 31.84
C LEU A 86 10.22 9.31 32.85
N SER A 87 10.40 8.87 34.09
CA SER A 87 11.10 9.64 35.13
C SER A 87 12.63 9.57 34.94
N ASP A 88 13.39 10.47 35.57
CA ASP A 88 14.86 10.52 35.41
C ASP A 88 15.57 9.25 35.90
N ASP A 89 15.05 8.60 36.95
CA ASP A 89 15.55 7.33 37.49
C ASP A 89 15.30 6.13 36.55
N GLN A 90 14.30 6.24 35.68
CA GLN A 90 13.98 5.20 34.70
C GLN A 90 14.84 5.31 33.44
N VAL A 91 15.58 6.40 33.24
CA VAL A 91 16.37 6.65 32.04
C VAL A 91 17.81 6.20 32.27
N ILE A 92 18.20 5.12 31.61
CA ILE A 92 19.58 4.62 31.61
C ILE A 92 20.29 5.12 30.34
N PHE A 93 21.35 5.91 30.52
CA PHE A 93 22.20 6.37 29.43
C PHE A 93 23.66 6.00 29.70
N PRO A 94 24.12 4.83 29.23
CA PRO A 94 25.48 4.36 29.48
C PRO A 94 26.53 5.26 28.81
N GLN A 95 27.72 5.34 29.40
CA GLN A 95 28.88 5.93 28.72
C GLN A 95 29.17 5.15 27.43
N ASN A 96 29.49 5.88 26.35
CA ASN A 96 29.76 5.31 25.03
C ASN A 96 28.63 4.42 24.47
N SER A 97 27.37 4.80 24.67
CA SER A 97 26.21 4.03 24.20
C SER A 97 26.18 3.79 22.68
N GLN A 98 26.91 4.60 21.89
CA GLN A 98 27.13 4.40 20.45
C GLN A 98 28.03 3.19 20.11
N LEU A 99 28.87 2.73 21.06
CA LEU A 99 29.80 1.61 20.87
C LEU A 99 29.27 0.28 21.44
N PHE A 100 28.05 0.26 21.99
CA PHE A 100 27.51 -0.89 22.72
C PHE A 100 27.47 -2.19 21.90
N VAL A 101 27.22 -2.11 20.59
CA VAL A 101 27.24 -3.28 19.69
C VAL A 101 28.66 -3.84 19.55
N ALA A 102 29.66 -2.97 19.39
CA ALA A 102 31.06 -3.38 19.30
C ALA A 102 31.58 -3.95 20.63
N ILE A 103 31.19 -3.34 21.75
CA ILE A 103 31.47 -3.86 23.10
C ILE A 103 30.82 -5.25 23.27
N GLY A 104 29.56 -5.40 22.86
CA GLY A 104 28.85 -6.68 22.87
C GLY A 104 29.55 -7.75 22.01
N ALA A 105 30.00 -7.39 20.81
CA ALA A 105 30.77 -8.29 19.94
C ALA A 105 32.10 -8.71 20.59
N ALA A 106 32.84 -7.78 21.18
CA ALA A 106 34.07 -8.07 21.90
C ALA A 106 33.82 -8.98 23.11
N LEU A 107 32.74 -8.75 23.88
CA LEU A 107 32.34 -9.63 24.99
C LEU A 107 31.96 -11.04 24.51
N CYS A 108 31.21 -11.16 23.41
CA CYS A 108 30.88 -12.45 22.81
C CYS A 108 32.13 -13.19 22.31
N SER A 109 33.13 -12.46 21.80
CA SER A 109 34.38 -13.06 21.28
C SER A 109 35.24 -13.71 22.37
N LYS A 110 35.05 -13.36 23.66
CA LYS A 110 35.82 -13.94 24.76
C LYS A 110 35.70 -15.46 24.85
N ASN A 111 34.60 -16.02 24.35
CA ASN A 111 34.33 -17.47 24.35
C ASN A 111 34.54 -18.10 22.95
N GLY A 112 35.08 -17.34 21.99
CA GLY A 112 35.33 -17.83 20.64
C GLY A 112 36.66 -18.58 20.52
N GLU A 113 36.79 -19.41 19.48
CA GLU A 113 38.06 -20.05 19.15
C GLU A 113 39.11 -18.99 18.77
N ILE A 114 40.28 -19.07 19.40
CA ILE A 114 41.41 -18.21 19.08
C ILE A 114 42.08 -18.79 17.83
N ILE A 115 42.06 -18.02 16.74
CA ILE A 115 42.79 -18.36 15.52
C ILE A 115 44.07 -17.53 15.41
N SER A 116 45.09 -18.10 14.79
CA SER A 116 46.32 -17.36 14.50
C SER A 116 46.10 -16.35 13.35
N PHE A 117 46.88 -15.28 13.31
CA PHE A 117 46.84 -14.33 12.20
C PHE A 117 47.15 -15.01 10.85
N LYS A 118 48.07 -15.99 10.86
CA LYS A 118 48.39 -16.80 9.68
C LYS A 118 47.16 -17.55 9.17
N GLU A 119 46.42 -18.19 10.06
CA GLU A 119 45.20 -18.90 9.71
C GLU A 119 44.09 -17.95 9.22
N LEU A 120 43.95 -16.76 9.82
CA LEU A 120 43.03 -15.74 9.33
C LEU A 120 43.39 -15.31 7.90
N ARG A 121 44.68 -15.06 7.63
CA ARG A 121 45.19 -14.72 6.29
C ARG A 121 44.93 -15.85 5.29
N ASP A 122 45.22 -17.09 5.67
CA ASP A 122 45.06 -18.25 4.79
C ASP A 122 43.56 -18.50 4.50
N ARG A 123 42.66 -18.29 5.48
CA ARG A 123 41.20 -18.31 5.27
C ARG A 123 40.72 -17.14 4.42
N ALA A 124 41.30 -15.96 4.57
CA ALA A 124 40.96 -14.77 3.78
C ALA A 124 41.34 -14.94 2.30
N ALA A 125 42.47 -15.57 1.99
CA ALA A 125 42.88 -15.85 0.62
C ALA A 125 41.92 -16.80 -0.13
N VAL A 126 41.12 -17.59 0.58
CA VAL A 126 40.07 -18.46 0.00
C VAL A 126 38.76 -17.71 -0.23
N LEU A 127 38.55 -16.55 0.42
CA LEU A 127 37.34 -15.72 0.25
C LEU A 127 37.32 -14.92 -1.06
N ASP A 128 38.48 -14.69 -1.69
CA ASP A 128 38.59 -13.96 -2.97
C ASP A 128 37.85 -14.64 -4.14
N GLY A 129 37.47 -15.92 -4.00
CA GLY A 129 36.66 -16.67 -4.98
C GLY A 129 35.15 -16.64 -4.75
N ALA A 130 34.67 -16.02 -3.65
CA ALA A 130 33.25 -16.02 -3.26
C ALA A 130 32.51 -14.73 -3.69
N GLY A 131 33.01 -14.04 -4.70
CA GLY A 131 32.38 -12.85 -5.30
C GLY A 131 31.14 -13.20 -6.15
N THR A 132 30.11 -13.80 -5.55
CA THR A 132 28.77 -13.69 -6.12
C THR A 132 28.25 -12.31 -5.77
N TYR A 133 28.34 -11.36 -6.69
CA TYR A 133 27.63 -10.08 -6.56
C TYR A 133 26.15 -10.37 -6.24
N GLU A 134 25.65 -9.93 -5.08
CA GLU A 134 24.24 -10.12 -4.75
C GLU A 134 23.35 -9.17 -5.56
N ILE A 135 23.94 -8.09 -6.09
CA ILE A 135 23.25 -7.08 -6.90
C ILE A 135 23.54 -7.29 -8.40
N GLU A 136 22.45 -7.42 -9.15
CA GLU A 136 22.47 -7.54 -10.62
C GLU A 136 23.03 -6.28 -11.29
N ARG A 137 23.64 -6.47 -12.46
CA ARG A 137 24.21 -5.40 -13.29
C ARG A 137 23.27 -5.04 -14.45
N LEU A 138 23.34 -3.79 -14.90
CA LEU A 138 22.57 -3.22 -16.00
C LEU A 138 23.46 -2.92 -17.21
N ARG A 139 22.83 -2.64 -18.35
CA ARG A 139 23.54 -2.13 -19.53
C ARG A 139 24.18 -0.76 -19.21
N PRO A 140 25.40 -0.47 -19.71
CA PRO A 140 25.95 0.89 -19.78
C PRO A 140 24.99 1.89 -20.45
N LEU A 141 25.01 3.14 -19.99
CA LEU A 141 24.23 4.24 -20.59
C LEU A 141 24.69 4.54 -22.02
N PHE A 142 26.00 4.49 -22.24
CA PHE A 142 26.65 4.63 -23.52
C PHE A 142 27.66 3.48 -23.67
N LYS A 143 27.75 2.91 -24.88
CA LYS A 143 28.72 1.86 -25.21
C LYS A 143 30.12 2.43 -25.37
N ASP A 144 30.20 3.64 -25.93
CA ASP A 144 31.44 4.34 -26.25
C ASP A 144 31.20 5.87 -26.32
N GLU A 145 32.28 6.63 -26.47
CA GLU A 145 32.23 8.09 -26.59
C GLU A 145 31.51 8.56 -27.87
N ASN A 146 31.53 7.77 -28.95
CA ASN A 146 30.86 8.15 -30.20
C ASN A 146 29.33 8.17 -30.03
N GLU A 147 28.77 7.22 -29.29
CA GLU A 147 27.35 7.18 -28.94
C GLU A 147 26.95 8.40 -28.09
N LEU A 148 27.82 8.82 -27.15
CA LEU A 148 27.61 10.01 -26.33
C LEU A 148 27.64 11.30 -27.17
N ASP A 149 28.58 11.43 -28.10
CA ASP A 149 28.69 12.62 -28.96
C ASP A 149 27.53 12.71 -29.98
N ALA A 150 27.05 11.57 -30.49
CA ALA A 150 25.85 11.53 -31.32
C ALA A 150 24.60 11.98 -30.54
N PHE A 151 24.47 11.51 -29.29
CA PHE A 151 23.41 11.91 -28.39
C PHE A 151 23.41 13.43 -28.10
N ARG A 152 24.57 14.01 -27.77
CA ARG A 152 24.72 15.46 -27.53
C ARG A 152 24.33 16.30 -28.75
N ARG A 153 24.87 15.96 -29.93
CA ARG A 153 24.56 16.66 -31.19
C ARG A 153 23.08 16.64 -31.55
N ARG A 154 22.33 15.58 -31.20
CA ARG A 154 20.89 15.50 -31.44
C ARG A 154 20.12 16.47 -30.53
N HIS A 155 20.44 16.50 -29.24
CA HIS A 155 19.75 17.35 -28.26
C HIS A 155 20.09 18.84 -28.41
N GLU A 156 21.27 19.20 -28.92
CA GLU A 156 21.66 20.60 -29.16
C GLU A 156 20.85 21.33 -30.24
N LYS A 157 20.09 20.61 -31.09
CA LYS A 157 19.30 21.20 -32.18
C LYS A 157 18.09 21.99 -31.69
N ASN A 158 17.60 21.68 -30.50
CA ASN A 158 16.34 22.20 -29.97
C ASN A 158 16.61 23.37 -29.01
N LYS A 159 16.85 24.57 -29.55
CA LYS A 159 17.14 25.78 -28.77
C LYS A 159 16.04 26.84 -28.88
N ILE A 160 15.72 27.48 -27.76
CA ILE A 160 14.83 28.64 -27.76
C ILE A 160 15.48 29.87 -28.39
N ARG A 161 14.65 30.71 -29.03
CA ARG A 161 15.06 32.04 -29.51
C ARG A 161 15.39 32.95 -28.31
N ARG A 162 16.56 33.58 -28.34
CA ARG A 162 17.03 34.53 -27.32
C ARG A 162 17.28 35.91 -27.92
N LYS A 163 17.03 36.95 -27.15
CA LYS A 163 17.40 38.34 -27.47
C LYS A 163 18.10 38.94 -26.25
N ASP A 164 18.98 39.91 -26.49
CA ASP A 164 19.68 40.60 -25.41
C ASP A 164 18.77 41.62 -24.73
N LEU A 165 18.60 41.50 -23.41
CA LEU A 165 17.78 42.40 -22.60
C LEU A 165 18.33 43.84 -22.58
N LYS A 166 19.67 44.01 -22.57
CA LYS A 166 20.30 45.34 -22.40
C LYS A 166 19.94 46.32 -23.52
N ASN A 167 19.66 45.79 -24.71
CA ASN A 167 19.35 46.55 -25.92
C ASN A 167 17.86 46.48 -26.31
N PHE A 168 17.00 45.97 -25.42
CA PHE A 168 15.59 45.77 -25.71
C PHE A 168 14.74 47.01 -25.40
N SER A 169 13.71 47.25 -26.22
CA SER A 169 12.71 48.30 -26.03
C SER A 169 11.32 47.75 -26.32
N GLY A 170 10.36 48.02 -25.43
CA GLY A 170 8.97 47.59 -25.57
C GLY A 170 8.46 46.73 -24.41
N ASN A 171 7.34 46.06 -24.66
CA ASN A 171 6.65 45.24 -23.66
C ASN A 171 7.40 43.94 -23.41
N CYS A 172 7.54 43.61 -22.13
CA CYS A 172 8.07 42.36 -21.63
C CYS A 172 7.02 41.67 -20.75
N TYR A 173 7.06 40.35 -20.74
CA TYR A 173 6.16 39.53 -19.94
C TYR A 173 6.97 38.67 -18.98
N LEU A 174 6.62 38.75 -17.69
CA LEU A 174 7.36 38.11 -16.62
C LEU A 174 6.66 36.82 -16.17
N GLY A 175 7.41 35.73 -16.15
CA GLY A 175 7.00 34.47 -15.55
C GLY A 175 7.86 34.10 -14.36
N ILE A 176 7.23 33.73 -13.24
CA ILE A 176 7.88 33.31 -12.01
C ILE A 176 7.41 31.89 -11.69
N ASP A 177 8.34 30.94 -11.56
CA ASP A 177 8.07 29.60 -11.00
C ASP A 177 8.72 29.49 -9.62
N ALA A 178 7.87 29.61 -8.60
CA ALA A 178 8.24 29.43 -7.20
C ALA A 178 8.08 27.95 -6.82
N GLY A 179 8.98 27.12 -7.35
CA GLY A 179 9.00 25.68 -7.11
C GLY A 179 9.31 25.30 -5.66
N SER A 180 9.11 24.01 -5.35
CA SER A 180 9.30 23.47 -3.99
C SER A 180 10.74 23.59 -3.48
N THR A 181 11.72 23.48 -4.37
CA THR A 181 13.17 23.45 -4.07
C THR A 181 13.95 24.57 -4.76
N THR A 182 13.40 25.16 -5.81
CA THR A 182 14.10 26.07 -6.72
C THR A 182 13.21 27.25 -7.08
N THR A 183 13.80 28.41 -7.30
CA THR A 183 13.15 29.59 -7.87
C THR A 183 13.59 29.78 -9.31
N LYS A 184 12.64 30.02 -10.21
CA LYS A 184 12.94 30.35 -11.61
C LYS A 184 12.20 31.60 -12.05
N ILE A 185 12.86 32.40 -12.89
CA ILE A 185 12.25 33.55 -13.57
C ILE A 185 12.56 33.45 -15.06
N ALA A 186 11.58 33.80 -15.89
CA ALA A 186 11.75 33.99 -17.33
C ALA A 186 11.09 35.32 -17.74
N LEU A 187 11.84 36.17 -18.45
CA LEU A 187 11.32 37.38 -19.08
C LEU A 187 11.32 37.18 -20.60
N ILE A 188 10.19 37.43 -21.25
CA ILE A 188 10.03 37.25 -22.70
C ILE A 188 9.50 38.50 -23.39
N ASP A 189 9.78 38.64 -24.70
CA ASP A 189 9.20 39.68 -25.55
C ASP A 189 7.83 39.28 -26.13
N ASP A 190 7.19 40.17 -26.91
CA ASP A 190 5.93 39.92 -27.62
C ASP A 190 5.96 38.67 -28.51
N ASN A 191 7.13 38.33 -29.07
CA ASN A 191 7.30 37.18 -29.96
C ASN A 191 7.63 35.88 -29.20
N GLY A 192 7.74 35.95 -27.87
CA GLY A 192 8.13 34.82 -27.02
C GLY A 192 9.63 34.53 -27.00
N ALA A 193 10.48 35.44 -27.48
CA ALA A 193 11.93 35.30 -27.34
C ALA A 193 12.35 35.53 -25.88
N LEU A 194 13.22 34.67 -25.36
CA LEU A 194 13.74 34.77 -23.99
C LEU A 194 14.74 35.92 -23.89
N LEU A 195 14.45 36.90 -23.04
CA LEU A 195 15.28 38.08 -22.77
C LEU A 195 16.17 37.88 -21.54
N TYR A 196 15.62 37.28 -20.49
CA TYR A 196 16.33 37.02 -19.24
C TYR A 196 15.82 35.75 -18.57
N SER A 197 16.71 35.06 -17.85
CA SER A 197 16.35 33.92 -17.03
C SER A 197 17.15 33.86 -15.74
N TYR A 198 16.52 33.33 -14.68
CA TYR A 198 17.16 33.04 -13.40
C TYR A 198 16.79 31.61 -12.98
N TYR A 199 17.74 30.86 -12.43
CA TYR A 199 17.52 29.54 -11.84
C TYR A 199 18.43 29.37 -10.63
N ALA A 200 17.84 29.18 -9.44
CA ALA A 200 18.62 28.90 -8.22
C ALA A 200 17.82 28.06 -7.22
N GLY A 201 18.53 27.38 -6.31
CA GLY A 201 17.92 26.75 -5.14
C GLY A 201 17.32 27.80 -4.20
N ASN A 202 16.11 27.55 -3.67
CA ASN A 202 15.41 28.53 -2.84
C ASN A 202 15.86 28.53 -1.36
N GLY A 203 16.73 27.60 -0.94
CA GLY A 203 17.26 27.51 0.43
C GLY A 203 16.21 27.31 1.53
N GLY A 204 14.97 26.93 1.17
CA GLY A 204 13.82 26.86 2.08
C GLY A 204 13.10 28.20 2.30
N SER A 205 13.37 29.23 1.50
CA SER A 205 12.63 30.50 1.53
C SER A 205 12.35 31.00 0.10
N PRO A 206 11.26 30.51 -0.54
CA PRO A 206 10.89 30.91 -1.91
C PRO A 206 10.76 32.42 -2.09
N LEU A 207 10.15 33.12 -1.13
CA LEU A 207 9.93 34.57 -1.19
C LEU A 207 11.24 35.37 -1.24
N LYS A 208 12.21 35.05 -0.37
CA LYS A 208 13.51 35.73 -0.37
C LYS A 208 14.25 35.52 -1.69
N SER A 209 14.28 34.27 -2.17
CA SER A 209 14.92 33.91 -3.43
C SER A 209 14.28 34.63 -4.63
N VAL A 210 12.95 34.77 -4.67
CA VAL A 210 12.26 35.54 -5.73
C VAL A 210 12.61 37.03 -5.63
N ILE A 211 12.66 37.62 -4.44
CA ILE A 211 13.06 39.02 -4.25
C ILE A 211 14.48 39.27 -4.76
N GLU A 212 15.43 38.40 -4.40
CA GLU A 212 16.82 38.48 -4.89
C GLU A 212 16.89 38.38 -6.41
N ALA A 213 16.15 37.46 -7.01
CA ALA A 213 16.09 37.27 -8.46
C ALA A 213 15.47 38.48 -9.19
N LEU A 214 14.43 39.11 -8.62
CA LEU A 214 13.82 40.32 -9.16
C LEU A 214 14.76 41.53 -9.05
N LYS A 215 15.48 41.69 -7.92
CA LYS A 215 16.48 42.74 -7.77
C LYS A 215 17.59 42.62 -8.82
N GLN A 216 18.05 41.39 -9.08
CA GLN A 216 19.02 41.13 -10.15
C GLN A 216 18.45 41.50 -11.53
N LEU A 217 17.21 41.10 -11.84
CA LEU A 217 16.55 41.47 -13.09
C LEU A 217 16.46 43.00 -13.25
N TYR A 218 15.95 43.71 -12.25
CA TYR A 218 15.82 45.17 -12.31
C TYR A 218 17.17 45.90 -12.42
N SER A 219 18.25 45.33 -11.87
CA SER A 219 19.59 45.94 -11.98
C SER A 219 20.17 45.95 -13.39
N ILE A 220 19.65 45.11 -14.30
CA ILE A 220 20.12 44.98 -15.68
C ILE A 220 19.06 45.34 -16.73
N MET A 221 17.83 45.62 -16.31
CA MET A 221 16.72 45.96 -17.21
C MET A 221 16.83 47.42 -17.65
N PRO A 222 16.83 47.73 -18.96
CA PRO A 222 16.87 49.11 -19.43
C PRO A 222 15.52 49.81 -19.18
N ASP A 223 15.53 51.13 -19.02
CA ASP A 223 14.32 51.95 -18.82
C ASP A 223 13.32 51.85 -19.99
N THR A 224 13.79 51.43 -21.16
CA THR A 224 12.98 51.21 -22.38
C THR A 224 12.21 49.89 -22.38
N ALA A 225 12.50 48.97 -21.45
CA ALA A 225 11.80 47.69 -21.31
C ALA A 225 10.78 47.77 -20.17
N ILE A 226 9.50 47.48 -20.47
CA ILE A 226 8.41 47.59 -19.49
C ILE A 226 7.80 46.22 -19.24
N ILE A 227 7.68 45.82 -17.98
CA ILE A 227 6.95 44.60 -17.61
C ILE A 227 5.44 44.90 -17.71
N ALA A 228 4.83 44.52 -18.84
CA ALA A 228 3.44 44.79 -19.14
C ALA A 228 2.48 43.92 -18.30
N ASN A 229 2.89 42.69 -17.98
CA ASN A 229 2.11 41.76 -17.16
C ASN A 229 3.05 40.73 -16.50
N SER A 230 2.58 40.11 -15.42
CA SER A 230 3.33 39.08 -14.68
C SER A 230 2.46 37.89 -14.27
N THR A 231 3.01 36.68 -14.34
CA THR A 231 2.36 35.46 -13.88
C THR A 231 3.28 34.68 -12.95
N VAL A 232 2.75 34.21 -11.83
CA VAL A 232 3.44 33.27 -10.94
C VAL A 232 2.79 31.89 -10.98
N THR A 233 3.64 30.87 -10.85
CA THR A 233 3.26 29.47 -10.74
C THR A 233 4.13 28.72 -9.72
N GLY A 234 3.92 27.41 -9.58
CA GLY A 234 4.64 26.55 -8.64
C GLY A 234 4.06 26.54 -7.22
N TYR A 235 4.73 25.86 -6.29
CA TYR A 235 4.26 25.67 -4.91
C TYR A 235 4.09 26.98 -4.13
N GLY A 236 4.95 27.96 -4.38
CA GLY A 236 4.92 29.26 -3.74
C GLY A 236 3.93 30.25 -4.34
N GLU A 237 3.19 29.88 -5.39
CA GLU A 237 2.30 30.77 -6.16
C GLU A 237 1.49 31.72 -5.28
N GLY A 238 0.71 31.17 -4.34
CA GLY A 238 -0.17 31.98 -3.49
C GLY A 238 0.58 33.00 -2.63
N LEU A 239 1.68 32.58 -2.00
CA LEU A 239 2.50 33.45 -1.16
C LEU A 239 3.15 34.56 -1.99
N ILE A 240 3.77 34.21 -3.11
CA ILE A 240 4.48 35.16 -3.99
C ILE A 240 3.49 36.14 -4.62
N LYS A 241 2.33 35.66 -5.07
CA LYS A 241 1.27 36.51 -5.63
C LYS A 241 0.83 37.56 -4.62
N SER A 242 0.52 37.14 -3.40
CA SER A 242 0.09 38.05 -2.33
C SER A 242 1.21 38.98 -1.85
N ALA A 243 2.44 38.48 -1.73
CA ALA A 243 3.57 39.27 -1.20
C ALA A 243 4.04 40.33 -2.21
N LEU A 244 4.20 39.94 -3.48
CA LEU A 244 4.86 40.76 -4.50
C LEU A 244 3.88 41.41 -5.49
N CYS A 245 2.57 41.27 -5.28
CA CYS A 245 1.54 41.80 -6.16
C CYS A 245 1.63 41.26 -7.59
N VAL A 246 1.92 39.97 -7.77
CA VAL A 246 1.95 39.39 -9.12
C VAL A 246 0.53 39.37 -9.69
N ASP A 247 0.36 39.75 -10.97
CA ASP A 247 -0.97 39.95 -11.57
C ASP A 247 -1.78 38.66 -11.63
N ILE A 248 -1.16 37.60 -12.15
CA ILE A 248 -1.80 36.32 -12.42
C ILE A 248 -1.16 35.23 -11.57
N GLY A 249 -2.00 34.35 -11.00
CA GLY A 249 -1.56 33.10 -10.37
C GLY A 249 -2.11 31.95 -11.19
N GLU A 250 -1.25 31.03 -11.61
CA GLU A 250 -1.64 29.92 -12.48
C GLU A 250 -1.04 28.59 -12.02
N VAL A 251 -1.75 27.50 -12.29
CA VAL A 251 -1.31 26.15 -11.95
C VAL A 251 -0.13 25.74 -12.86
N GLU A 252 0.89 25.16 -12.24
CA GLU A 252 2.16 24.77 -12.87
C GLU A 252 1.98 23.85 -14.08
N THR A 253 0.99 22.96 -14.05
CA THR A 253 0.69 22.04 -15.16
C THR A 253 0.27 22.77 -16.44
N ILE A 254 -0.49 23.86 -16.32
CA ILE A 254 -0.90 24.69 -17.46
C ILE A 254 0.29 25.49 -17.99
N ALA A 255 1.11 26.06 -17.10
CA ALA A 255 2.33 26.75 -17.51
C ALA A 255 3.26 25.81 -18.29
N HIS A 256 3.54 24.62 -17.76
CA HIS A 256 4.33 23.60 -18.43
C HIS A 256 3.74 23.16 -19.78
N TYR A 257 2.42 22.99 -19.87
CA TYR A 257 1.76 22.67 -21.13
C TYR A 257 1.93 23.78 -22.17
N LYS A 258 1.66 25.04 -21.81
CA LYS A 258 1.81 26.19 -22.71
C LYS A 258 3.24 26.37 -23.21
N ALA A 259 4.23 26.14 -22.34
CA ALA A 259 5.64 26.15 -22.72
C ALA A 259 5.97 25.02 -23.71
N ALA A 260 5.50 23.80 -23.44
CA ALA A 260 5.72 22.63 -24.30
C ALA A 260 5.08 22.80 -25.68
N GLU A 261 3.82 23.22 -25.74
CA GLU A 261 3.08 23.43 -27.00
C GLU A 261 3.69 24.56 -27.83
N SER A 262 4.18 25.63 -27.19
CA SER A 262 4.92 26.70 -27.88
C SER A 262 6.23 26.22 -28.48
N PHE A 263 6.86 25.20 -27.90
CA PHE A 263 8.17 24.70 -28.32
C PHE A 263 8.05 23.56 -29.35
N LEU A 264 7.07 22.66 -29.15
CA LEU A 264 6.77 21.53 -30.02
C LEU A 264 5.25 21.48 -30.28
N PRO A 265 4.74 22.18 -31.32
CA PRO A 265 3.31 22.19 -31.62
C PRO A 265 2.73 20.79 -31.86
N GLY A 266 1.58 20.52 -31.23
CA GLY A 266 0.93 19.22 -31.22
C GLY A 266 1.71 18.19 -30.41
N VAL A 267 2.25 18.57 -29.24
CA VAL A 267 2.95 17.64 -28.34
C VAL A 267 1.99 16.55 -27.87
N ASP A 268 2.42 15.28 -27.89
CA ASP A 268 1.59 14.14 -27.44
C ASP A 268 1.76 13.91 -25.92
N PHE A 269 2.99 14.08 -25.45
CA PHE A 269 3.40 13.68 -24.12
C PHE A 269 4.45 14.63 -23.54
N ILE A 270 4.20 15.04 -22.30
CA ILE A 270 5.07 15.94 -21.54
C ILE A 270 5.44 15.27 -20.23
N LEU A 271 6.73 15.14 -19.95
CA LEU A 271 7.24 14.68 -18.66
C LEU A 271 8.14 15.72 -17.99
N ASP A 272 7.66 16.27 -16.88
CA ASP A 272 8.42 17.09 -15.95
C ASP A 272 8.95 16.24 -14.80
N ILE A 273 10.27 16.19 -14.58
CA ILE A 273 10.84 15.64 -13.34
C ILE A 273 11.54 16.78 -12.58
N GLY A 274 10.83 17.30 -11.59
CA GLY A 274 11.33 18.31 -10.67
C GLY A 274 12.16 17.73 -9.52
N GLY A 275 12.49 18.59 -8.54
CA GLY A 275 13.24 18.19 -7.36
C GLY A 275 12.45 17.23 -6.45
N GLN A 276 11.14 17.43 -6.29
CA GLN A 276 10.32 16.66 -5.32
C GLN A 276 9.14 15.92 -5.93
N ASP A 277 8.68 16.35 -7.10
CA ASP A 277 7.59 15.74 -7.82
C ASP A 277 7.96 15.48 -9.28
N MET A 278 7.12 14.67 -9.92
CA MET A 278 7.11 14.49 -11.35
C MET A 278 5.69 14.66 -11.88
N LYS A 279 5.58 15.19 -13.08
CA LYS A 279 4.32 15.53 -13.73
C LYS A 279 4.33 14.99 -15.14
N CYS A 280 3.33 14.20 -15.47
CA CYS A 280 3.13 13.64 -16.78
C CYS A 280 1.80 14.18 -17.32
N LEU A 281 1.84 14.83 -18.47
CA LEU A 281 0.66 15.32 -19.17
C LEU A 281 0.55 14.54 -20.48
N ARG A 282 -0.62 13.94 -20.72
CA ARG A 282 -0.97 13.42 -22.05
C ARG A 282 -1.91 14.40 -22.70
N ILE A 283 -1.58 14.79 -23.92
CA ILE A 283 -2.36 15.75 -24.68
C ILE A 283 -3.07 14.99 -25.80
N LYS A 284 -4.33 15.34 -26.04
CA LYS A 284 -5.11 14.79 -27.15
C LYS A 284 -5.98 15.89 -27.72
N ASP A 285 -5.93 16.05 -29.04
CA ASP A 285 -6.70 17.07 -29.76
C ASP A 285 -6.50 18.50 -29.21
N GLY A 286 -5.26 18.82 -28.78
CA GLY A 286 -4.90 20.14 -28.25
C GLY A 286 -5.38 20.44 -26.84
N VAL A 287 -5.90 19.44 -26.10
CA VAL A 287 -6.37 19.58 -24.72
C VAL A 287 -5.68 18.55 -23.83
N ILE A 288 -5.49 18.89 -22.55
CA ILE A 288 -4.99 17.95 -21.56
C ILE A 288 -6.01 16.82 -21.35
N ASP A 289 -5.66 15.63 -21.86
CA ASP A 289 -6.48 14.43 -21.71
C ASP A 289 -6.32 13.84 -20.30
N SER A 290 -5.08 13.77 -19.82
CA SER A 290 -4.78 13.26 -18.49
C SER A 290 -3.59 13.96 -17.85
N VAL A 291 -3.72 14.17 -16.54
CA VAL A 291 -2.66 14.68 -15.67
C VAL A 291 -2.30 13.60 -14.67
N ILE A 292 -1.08 13.09 -14.76
CA ILE A 292 -0.53 12.09 -13.85
C ILE A 292 0.56 12.78 -13.03
N LEU A 293 0.35 12.87 -11.72
CA LEU A 293 1.33 13.36 -10.77
C LEU A 293 1.77 12.18 -9.91
N ASN A 294 3.06 12.10 -9.54
CA ASN A 294 3.44 11.10 -8.53
C ASN A 294 2.62 11.32 -7.25
N GLU A 295 2.22 10.21 -6.61
CA GLU A 295 1.79 10.25 -5.21
C GLU A 295 2.92 10.85 -4.36
N ALA A 296 2.68 11.25 -3.12
CA ALA A 296 3.60 11.93 -2.18
C ALA A 296 5.00 11.28 -1.95
N CYS A 297 5.40 10.31 -2.78
CA CYS A 297 6.66 9.64 -2.88
C CYS A 297 7.67 10.38 -3.80
N SER A 298 8.75 10.91 -3.22
CA SER A 298 9.97 11.40 -3.89
C SER A 298 10.86 10.28 -4.47
N SER A 299 10.40 9.03 -4.52
CA SER A 299 11.09 8.01 -5.33
C SER A 299 10.99 8.44 -6.79
N GLY A 300 12.12 8.67 -7.44
CA GLY A 300 12.12 9.11 -8.85
C GLY A 300 12.21 10.62 -9.08
N CYS A 301 12.61 11.43 -8.09
CA CYS A 301 12.76 12.89 -8.26
C CYS A 301 14.22 13.34 -8.10
N GLY A 302 14.56 14.50 -8.69
CA GLY A 302 15.94 15.00 -8.73
C GLY A 302 16.58 15.21 -7.36
N SER A 303 15.80 15.57 -6.33
CA SER A 303 16.37 15.80 -4.99
C SER A 303 16.92 14.53 -4.33
N PHE A 304 16.53 13.34 -4.80
CA PHE A 304 17.13 12.10 -4.33
C PHE A 304 18.56 11.94 -4.86
N ILE A 305 18.78 12.19 -6.15
CA ILE A 305 20.11 12.20 -6.77
C ILE A 305 20.98 13.27 -6.11
N GLU A 306 20.43 14.48 -5.93
CA GLU A 306 21.13 15.60 -5.29
C GLU A 306 21.55 15.29 -3.84
N THR A 307 20.61 14.81 -3.01
CA THR A 307 20.92 14.45 -1.61
C THR A 307 21.98 13.35 -1.54
N PHE A 308 21.93 12.40 -2.46
CA PHE A 308 22.88 11.30 -2.49
C PHE A 308 24.28 11.76 -2.93
N ALA A 309 24.38 12.57 -3.99
CA ALA A 309 25.64 13.18 -4.42
C ALA A 309 26.31 13.97 -3.29
N HIS A 310 25.55 14.80 -2.58
CA HIS A 310 26.06 15.54 -1.42
C HIS A 310 26.51 14.62 -0.28
N SER A 311 25.84 13.48 -0.06
CA SER A 311 26.26 12.51 0.97
C SER A 311 27.61 11.85 0.67
N LEU A 312 28.03 11.86 -0.60
CA LEU A 312 29.35 11.41 -1.06
C LEU A 312 30.36 12.55 -1.19
N GLY A 313 29.98 13.79 -0.86
CA GLY A 313 30.85 14.96 -0.99
C GLY A 313 31.04 15.45 -2.43
N MET A 314 30.13 15.10 -3.35
CA MET A 314 30.14 15.53 -4.75
C MET A 314 29.02 16.53 -5.03
N ASN A 315 29.19 17.37 -6.06
CA ASN A 315 28.05 18.10 -6.64
C ASN A 315 27.27 17.20 -7.62
N VAL A 316 26.11 17.67 -8.07
CA VAL A 316 25.19 16.86 -8.89
C VAL A 316 25.75 16.65 -10.29
N GLU A 317 26.45 17.64 -10.83
CA GLU A 317 27.07 17.64 -12.15
C GLU A 317 28.20 16.60 -12.23
N GLU A 318 29.11 16.58 -11.26
CA GLU A 318 30.17 15.57 -11.12
C GLU A 318 29.59 14.17 -10.97
N PHE A 319 28.55 14.04 -10.15
CA PHE A 319 27.88 12.76 -9.92
C PHE A 319 27.22 12.23 -11.21
N ALA A 320 26.57 13.11 -11.98
CA ALA A 320 26.00 12.78 -13.28
C ALA A 320 27.07 12.40 -14.31
N GLN A 321 28.17 13.15 -14.37
CA GLN A 321 29.26 12.91 -15.29
C GLN A 321 29.92 11.55 -15.04
N ALA A 322 30.08 11.15 -13.78
CA ALA A 322 30.62 9.84 -13.40
C ALA A 322 29.77 8.65 -13.91
N ALA A 323 28.47 8.86 -14.18
CA ALA A 323 27.58 7.81 -14.68
C ALA A 323 27.75 7.51 -16.18
N LEU A 324 28.14 8.50 -16.99
CA LEU A 324 28.01 8.42 -18.45
C LEU A 324 28.84 7.28 -19.05
N MET A 325 30.05 7.07 -18.53
CA MET A 325 30.99 6.05 -19.00
C MET A 325 31.13 4.87 -18.02
N ALA A 326 30.16 4.66 -17.14
CA ALA A 326 30.17 3.53 -16.20
C ALA A 326 29.94 2.19 -16.94
N GLU A 327 30.88 1.25 -16.78
CA GLU A 327 30.89 -0.03 -17.50
C GLU A 327 29.90 -1.06 -16.93
N GLU A 328 29.69 -1.09 -15.61
CA GLU A 328 28.77 -2.04 -14.96
C GLU A 328 27.77 -1.37 -14.01
N PRO A 329 26.80 -0.58 -14.52
CA PRO A 329 25.79 0.04 -13.65
C PRO A 329 25.03 -0.98 -12.79
N VAL A 330 24.73 -0.62 -11.53
CA VAL A 330 24.07 -1.53 -10.58
C VAL A 330 22.54 -1.41 -10.61
N ASP A 331 21.80 -2.54 -10.56
CA ASP A 331 20.34 -2.51 -10.43
C ASP A 331 19.90 -2.25 -8.97
N LEU A 332 19.66 -0.98 -8.68
CA LEU A 332 19.20 -0.51 -7.38
C LEU A 332 17.68 -0.67 -7.17
N GLY A 333 16.98 -1.31 -8.11
CA GLY A 333 15.54 -1.47 -8.13
C GLY A 333 14.81 -0.15 -8.40
N SER A 334 13.49 -0.21 -8.59
CA SER A 334 12.70 0.94 -9.06
C SER A 334 11.69 1.47 -8.04
N ARG A 335 11.74 1.08 -6.76
CA ARG A 335 10.59 1.20 -5.83
C ARG A 335 10.60 2.37 -4.87
N CYS A 336 11.34 2.29 -3.78
CA CYS A 336 11.33 3.30 -2.71
C CYS A 336 12.76 3.76 -2.47
N THR A 337 12.98 5.06 -2.27
CA THR A 337 14.31 5.61 -1.97
C THR A 337 14.92 4.97 -0.72
N VAL A 338 14.11 4.52 0.24
CA VAL A 338 14.57 3.79 1.44
C VAL A 338 15.18 2.44 1.07
N PHE A 339 14.53 1.68 0.17
CA PHE A 339 15.05 0.40 -0.31
C PHE A 339 16.23 0.59 -1.27
N MET A 340 16.16 1.61 -2.14
CA MET A 340 17.28 2.00 -3.00
C MET A 340 18.51 2.33 -2.16
N ASN A 341 18.41 3.16 -1.13
CA ASN A 341 19.51 3.46 -0.21
C ASN A 341 20.08 2.21 0.47
N SER A 342 19.22 1.23 0.79
CA SER A 342 19.67 -0.04 1.36
C SER A 342 20.47 -0.86 0.34
N ARG A 343 20.02 -0.91 -0.92
CA ARG A 343 20.75 -1.55 -2.03
C ARG A 343 22.04 -0.80 -2.38
N VAL A 344 22.05 0.52 -2.36
CA VAL A 344 23.26 1.32 -2.59
C VAL A 344 24.31 1.00 -1.53
N LYS A 345 23.93 0.96 -0.24
CA LYS A 345 24.86 0.55 0.82
C LYS A 345 25.39 -0.87 0.65
N GLN A 346 24.59 -1.76 0.08
CA GLN A 346 25.02 -3.11 -0.25
C GLN A 346 25.98 -3.11 -1.45
N ALA A 347 25.68 -2.38 -2.52
CA ALA A 347 26.56 -2.21 -3.67
C ALA A 347 27.93 -1.63 -3.28
N GLN A 348 27.92 -0.65 -2.35
CA GLN A 348 29.14 -0.09 -1.79
C GLN A 348 29.98 -1.13 -1.02
N LYS A 349 29.34 -2.05 -0.27
CA LYS A 349 30.05 -3.15 0.40
C LYS A 349 30.63 -4.16 -0.59
N GLU A 350 29.98 -4.32 -1.74
CA GLU A 350 30.42 -5.17 -2.85
C GLU A 350 31.47 -4.50 -3.75
N GLY A 351 31.87 -3.26 -3.45
CA GLY A 351 32.92 -2.55 -4.17
C GLY A 351 32.46 -1.79 -5.42
N ALA A 352 31.16 -1.59 -5.63
CA ALA A 352 30.65 -0.82 -6.76
C ALA A 352 31.17 0.63 -6.75
N SER A 353 31.58 1.12 -7.91
CA SER A 353 32.09 2.48 -8.07
C SER A 353 30.98 3.53 -7.97
N VAL A 354 31.36 4.79 -7.72
CA VAL A 354 30.39 5.90 -7.66
C VAL A 354 29.68 6.09 -9.01
N GLY A 355 30.38 5.88 -10.12
CA GLY A 355 29.81 5.95 -11.47
C GLY A 355 28.74 4.89 -11.72
N GLU A 356 29.02 3.64 -11.33
CA GLU A 356 28.07 2.52 -11.45
C GLU A 356 26.81 2.75 -10.61
N ILE A 357 26.98 3.28 -9.39
CA ILE A 357 25.87 3.66 -8.51
C ILE A 357 25.08 4.81 -9.13
N SER A 358 25.74 5.83 -9.67
CA SER A 358 25.09 6.98 -10.29
C SER A 358 24.27 6.60 -11.53
N ALA A 359 24.82 5.76 -12.39
CA ALA A 359 24.11 5.18 -13.54
C ALA A 359 22.93 4.31 -13.10
N GLY A 360 23.13 3.47 -12.09
CA GLY A 360 22.08 2.67 -11.46
C GLY A 360 20.93 3.52 -10.92
N LEU A 361 21.23 4.62 -10.23
CA LEU A 361 20.23 5.55 -9.69
C LEU A 361 19.45 6.25 -10.80
N SER A 362 20.12 6.62 -11.90
CA SER A 362 19.51 7.23 -13.07
C SER A 362 18.48 6.29 -13.72
N TYR A 363 18.84 5.02 -13.91
CA TYR A 363 17.90 3.97 -14.34
C TYR A 363 16.74 3.80 -13.36
N SER A 364 17.02 3.73 -12.05
CA SER A 364 16.00 3.56 -11.01
C SER A 364 14.96 4.67 -11.01
N VAL A 365 15.39 5.92 -11.18
CA VAL A 365 14.53 7.11 -11.24
C VAL A 365 13.60 7.04 -12.45
N VAL A 366 14.13 6.73 -13.62
CA VAL A 366 13.36 6.61 -14.87
C VAL A 366 12.42 5.40 -14.84
N LYS A 367 12.90 4.21 -14.46
CA LYS A 367 12.06 3.00 -14.32
C LYS A 367 10.90 3.25 -13.36
N ASN A 368 11.12 4.02 -12.28
CA ASN A 368 10.05 4.42 -11.37
C ASN A 368 9.03 5.32 -12.06
N ALA A 369 9.48 6.38 -12.76
CA ALA A 369 8.60 7.29 -13.47
C ALA A 369 7.74 6.58 -14.52
N LEU A 370 8.37 5.86 -15.46
CA LEU A 370 7.70 5.21 -16.58
C LEU A 370 6.81 4.05 -16.16
N HIS A 371 7.34 3.08 -15.40
CA HIS A 371 6.62 1.84 -15.13
C HIS A 371 5.64 1.95 -13.95
N LYS A 372 5.88 2.85 -12.98
CA LYS A 372 5.05 2.92 -11.76
C LYS A 372 4.13 4.12 -11.71
N VAL A 373 4.65 5.31 -12.01
CA VAL A 373 3.85 6.53 -11.92
C VAL A 373 2.98 6.66 -13.18
N ILE A 374 3.61 6.65 -14.35
CA ILE A 374 2.92 6.82 -15.63
C ILE A 374 2.25 5.50 -16.08
N LYS A 375 2.80 4.36 -15.65
CA LYS A 375 2.35 3.00 -16.02
C LYS A 375 2.36 2.80 -17.54
N VAL A 376 3.46 3.22 -18.19
CA VAL A 376 3.71 2.96 -19.61
C VAL A 376 3.87 1.45 -19.81
N ARG A 377 3.03 0.87 -20.66
CA ARG A 377 3.00 -0.57 -20.93
C ARG A 377 3.61 -0.88 -22.28
N ASP A 378 3.29 -0.05 -23.26
CA ASP A 378 3.91 -0.03 -24.58
C ASP A 378 4.56 1.37 -24.80
N PRO A 379 5.83 1.43 -25.23
CA PRO A 379 6.47 2.66 -25.72
C PRO A 379 5.64 3.51 -26.68
N LYS A 380 4.71 2.92 -27.45
CA LYS A 380 3.77 3.61 -28.34
C LYS A 380 2.74 4.45 -27.60
N ASP A 381 2.43 4.13 -26.34
CA ASP A 381 1.49 4.89 -25.53
C ASP A 381 1.98 6.31 -25.20
N LEU A 382 3.27 6.59 -25.42
CA LEU A 382 3.88 7.90 -25.22
C LEU A 382 3.71 8.85 -26.42
N GLY A 383 3.17 8.37 -27.54
CA GLY A 383 3.09 9.15 -28.77
C GLY A 383 4.44 9.27 -29.49
N GLU A 384 4.50 10.17 -30.47
CA GLU A 384 5.70 10.43 -31.26
C GLU A 384 6.38 11.74 -30.83
N LYS A 385 5.58 12.75 -30.48
CA LYS A 385 6.06 14.06 -30.05
C LYS A 385 6.18 14.11 -28.53
N ILE A 386 7.33 13.65 -28.05
CA ILE A 386 7.64 13.56 -26.62
C ILE A 386 8.60 14.69 -26.21
N ILE A 387 8.20 15.47 -25.20
CA ILE A 387 9.05 16.50 -24.58
C ILE A 387 9.32 16.18 -23.11
N VAL A 388 10.58 16.30 -22.71
CA VAL A 388 11.01 16.14 -21.32
C VAL A 388 11.55 17.46 -20.77
N GLN A 389 11.16 17.79 -19.54
CA GLN A 389 11.45 19.07 -18.89
C GLN A 389 11.66 18.93 -17.38
N GLY A 390 12.07 20.01 -16.71
CA GLY A 390 12.42 20.00 -15.29
C GLY A 390 13.93 19.86 -15.07
N GLY A 391 14.38 20.29 -13.91
CA GLY A 391 15.82 20.36 -13.58
C GLY A 391 16.52 19.00 -13.64
N THR A 392 15.81 17.90 -13.42
CA THR A 392 16.41 16.56 -13.42
C THR A 392 16.85 16.12 -14.82
N PHE A 393 16.21 16.60 -15.89
CA PHE A 393 16.61 16.25 -17.26
C PHE A 393 17.79 17.08 -17.80
N LEU A 394 18.30 18.04 -17.01
CA LEU A 394 19.63 18.62 -17.27
C LEU A 394 20.74 17.59 -17.08
N ASN A 395 20.47 16.50 -16.34
CA ASN A 395 21.37 15.37 -16.18
C ASN A 395 21.26 14.42 -17.40
N ASP A 396 22.32 14.35 -18.20
CA ASP A 396 22.40 13.49 -19.38
C ASP A 396 22.28 11.99 -19.06
N ALA A 397 22.70 11.55 -17.87
CA ALA A 397 22.55 10.16 -17.44
C ALA A 397 21.08 9.78 -17.24
N VAL A 398 20.27 10.69 -16.67
CA VAL A 398 18.82 10.51 -16.51
C VAL A 398 18.12 10.58 -17.86
N LEU A 399 18.49 11.55 -18.71
CA LEU A 399 17.92 11.69 -20.06
C LEU A 399 18.22 10.44 -20.90
N ARG A 400 19.45 9.93 -20.87
CA ARG A 400 19.80 8.70 -21.58
C ARG A 400 19.08 7.49 -21.02
N SER A 401 19.01 7.38 -19.69
CA SER A 401 18.22 6.34 -19.02
C SER A 401 16.77 6.35 -19.52
N PHE A 402 16.18 7.53 -19.71
CA PHE A 402 14.83 7.68 -20.26
C PHE A 402 14.72 7.07 -21.66
N GLU A 403 15.59 7.44 -22.58
CA GLU A 403 15.55 6.92 -23.96
C GLU A 403 15.74 5.40 -24.01
N LEU A 404 16.62 4.86 -23.15
CA LEU A 404 16.88 3.42 -23.09
C LEU A 404 15.72 2.62 -22.50
N VAL A 405 15.04 3.15 -21.48
CA VAL A 405 13.91 2.45 -20.82
C VAL A 405 12.61 2.66 -21.61
N SER A 406 12.40 3.83 -22.20
CA SER A 406 11.21 4.12 -23.02
C SER A 406 11.32 3.59 -24.45
N GLU A 407 12.53 3.24 -24.91
CA GLU A 407 12.81 2.89 -26.31
C GLU A 407 12.36 3.99 -27.30
N ARG A 408 12.36 5.25 -26.84
CA ARG A 408 11.95 6.43 -27.60
C ARG A 408 13.02 7.50 -27.56
N GLU A 409 13.20 8.18 -28.68
CA GLU A 409 13.89 9.45 -28.70
C GLU A 409 12.95 10.56 -28.20
N VAL A 410 13.50 11.49 -27.43
CA VAL A 410 12.73 12.61 -26.86
C VAL A 410 13.37 13.95 -27.19
N ILE A 411 12.57 15.01 -27.06
CA ILE A 411 13.06 16.38 -27.16
C ILE A 411 13.27 16.92 -25.74
N ARG A 412 14.51 17.31 -25.43
CA ARG A 412 14.82 18.14 -24.27
C ARG A 412 15.07 19.58 -24.75
N PRO A 413 14.24 20.56 -24.36
CA PRO A 413 14.55 21.97 -24.58
C PRO A 413 15.83 22.36 -23.86
N ASP A 414 16.62 23.25 -24.46
CA ASP A 414 17.82 23.82 -23.82
C ASP A 414 17.50 24.63 -22.54
N ILE A 415 16.24 25.01 -22.36
CA ILE A 415 15.69 25.65 -21.16
C ILE A 415 14.82 24.70 -20.32
N ALA A 416 15.06 23.38 -20.36
CA ALA A 416 14.25 22.36 -19.67
C ALA A 416 13.96 22.71 -18.20
N GLY A 417 14.92 23.27 -17.46
CA GLY A 417 14.74 23.69 -16.06
C GLY A 417 13.86 24.93 -15.84
N LEU A 418 13.58 25.71 -16.88
CA LEU A 418 12.85 26.99 -16.85
C LEU A 418 11.44 26.93 -17.46
N MET A 419 11.03 25.78 -17.98
CA MET A 419 9.79 25.65 -18.76
C MET A 419 8.53 26.14 -18.00
N GLY A 420 8.44 25.92 -16.68
CA GLY A 420 7.34 26.44 -15.87
C GLY A 420 7.29 27.98 -15.83
N ALA A 421 8.43 28.64 -15.61
CA ALA A 421 8.53 30.10 -15.65
C ALA A 421 8.28 30.65 -17.06
N TYR A 422 8.84 30.01 -18.09
CA TYR A 422 8.62 30.41 -19.48
C TYR A 422 7.14 30.29 -19.88
N GLY A 423 6.47 29.21 -19.48
CA GLY A 423 5.04 29.03 -19.66
C GLY A 423 4.19 30.07 -18.95
N ALA A 424 4.55 30.44 -17.72
CA ALA A 424 3.89 31.51 -16.99
C ALA A 424 4.04 32.87 -17.72
N ALA A 425 5.21 33.15 -18.28
CA ALA A 425 5.44 34.35 -19.09
C ALA A 425 4.58 34.35 -20.37
N LEU A 426 4.43 33.22 -21.05
CA LEU A 426 3.53 33.07 -22.21
C LEU A 426 2.06 33.32 -21.84
N ILE A 427 1.61 32.83 -20.68
CA ILE A 427 0.26 33.08 -20.17
C ILE A 427 0.06 34.55 -19.83
N SER A 428 1.09 35.20 -19.30
CA SER A 428 1.08 36.63 -19.01
C SER A 428 0.88 37.44 -20.29
N ARG A 429 1.57 37.06 -21.38
CA ARG A 429 1.36 37.63 -22.71
C ARG A 429 -0.04 37.38 -23.26
N GLU A 430 -0.52 36.14 -23.21
CA GLU A 430 -1.84 35.73 -23.73
C GLU A 430 -2.99 36.47 -23.04
N ARG A 431 -2.88 36.72 -21.73
CA ARG A 431 -3.93 37.35 -20.92
C ARG A 431 -3.79 38.85 -20.76
N TYR A 432 -2.75 39.45 -21.34
CA TYR A 432 -2.58 40.90 -21.32
C TYR A 432 -3.64 41.56 -22.21
N LYS A 433 -4.40 42.51 -21.66
CA LYS A 433 -5.54 43.15 -22.34
C LYS A 433 -5.17 44.41 -23.14
N GLY A 434 -3.89 44.72 -23.30
CA GLY A 434 -3.42 45.88 -24.05
C GLY A 434 -3.32 47.19 -23.28
N GLU A 435 -3.70 47.21 -21.99
CA GLU A 435 -3.70 48.42 -21.15
C GLU A 435 -2.98 48.15 -19.80
N GLY A 436 -2.05 49.04 -19.43
CA GLY A 436 -1.42 49.08 -18.09
C GLY A 436 -0.02 48.47 -17.97
N GLU A 437 0.69 48.82 -16.90
CA GLU A 437 1.90 48.11 -16.43
C GLU A 437 1.51 47.03 -15.41
N SER A 438 2.37 46.04 -15.22
CA SER A 438 2.21 45.01 -14.18
C SER A 438 2.11 45.63 -12.78
N THR A 439 1.30 45.01 -11.92
CA THR A 439 1.15 45.40 -10.50
C THR A 439 2.28 44.90 -9.60
N ILE A 440 3.24 44.13 -10.15
CA ILE A 440 4.37 43.59 -9.39
C ILE A 440 5.22 44.71 -8.75
N LEU A 441 5.72 44.46 -7.52
CA LEU A 441 6.52 45.45 -6.79
C LEU A 441 7.78 45.89 -7.56
N LYS A 442 7.98 47.21 -7.67
CA LYS A 442 9.14 47.84 -8.32
C LYS A 442 10.40 47.77 -7.43
N ALA A 443 11.58 48.00 -8.00
CA ALA A 443 12.87 47.88 -7.32
C ALA A 443 12.94 48.61 -5.95
N GLN A 444 12.50 49.88 -5.88
CA GLN A 444 12.49 50.66 -4.64
C GLN A 444 11.58 50.08 -3.55
N GLN A 445 10.48 49.44 -3.95
CA GLN A 445 9.55 48.80 -3.01
C GLN A 445 10.12 47.49 -2.47
N LEU A 446 10.89 46.76 -3.29
CA LEU A 446 11.59 45.53 -2.87
C LEU A 446 12.73 45.79 -1.87
N ASP A 447 13.36 46.96 -1.90
CA ASP A 447 14.40 47.33 -0.92
C ASP A 447 13.84 47.55 0.48
N ASN A 448 12.61 48.05 0.58
CA ASN A 448 11.93 48.28 1.85
C ASN A 448 11.01 47.13 2.27
N PHE A 449 10.96 46.04 1.51
CA PHE A 449 10.07 44.91 1.79
C PHE A 449 10.52 44.12 3.02
N SER A 450 9.63 44.02 4.00
CA SER A 450 9.82 43.17 5.18
C SER A 450 8.54 42.42 5.51
N PHE A 451 8.68 41.24 6.11
CA PHE A 451 7.54 40.45 6.55
C PHE A 451 7.82 39.77 7.90
N GLU A 452 6.76 39.55 8.67
CA GLU A 452 6.78 38.80 9.92
C GLU A 452 5.94 37.53 9.78
N VAL A 453 6.41 36.41 10.33
CA VAL A 453 5.66 35.15 10.35
C VAL A 453 5.12 34.92 11.76
N LEU A 454 3.79 34.90 11.87
CA LEU A 454 3.06 34.63 13.11
C LEU A 454 2.36 33.28 13.02
N MET A 455 2.43 32.51 14.11
CA MET A 455 1.74 31.23 14.22
C MET A 455 0.55 31.37 15.16
N ARG A 456 -0.64 30.96 14.72
CA ARG A 456 -1.84 30.96 15.57
C ARG A 456 -2.67 29.71 15.36
N ARG A 457 -3.29 29.22 16.43
CA ARG A 457 -4.38 28.25 16.32
C ARG A 457 -5.65 28.98 15.89
N CYS A 458 -6.33 28.44 14.88
CA CYS A 458 -7.50 29.05 14.25
C CYS A 458 -8.62 29.34 15.26
N GLY A 459 -8.94 28.39 16.15
CA GLY A 459 -9.98 28.51 17.18
C GLY A 459 -11.43 28.47 16.69
N ILE A 460 -11.67 28.50 15.39
CA ILE A 460 -13.01 28.69 14.80
C ILE A 460 -13.87 27.42 14.83
N CYS A 461 -13.28 26.23 14.70
CA CYS A 461 -13.99 24.96 14.69
C CYS A 461 -13.17 23.85 15.35
N GLY A 462 -13.75 22.67 15.53
CA GLY A 462 -13.11 21.53 16.18
C GLY A 462 -11.80 21.04 15.53
N ASN A 463 -11.49 21.45 14.30
CA ASN A 463 -10.21 21.15 13.65
C ASN A 463 -9.05 21.97 14.26
N ASN A 464 -9.34 23.15 14.81
CA ASN A 464 -8.39 24.08 15.42
C ASN A 464 -7.03 24.15 14.69
N CYS A 465 -7.10 24.40 13.38
CA CYS A 465 -5.95 24.36 12.46
C CYS A 465 -4.81 25.22 12.98
N LEU A 466 -3.57 24.74 12.84
CA LEU A 466 -2.38 25.54 13.09
C LEU A 466 -2.12 26.39 11.84
N LEU A 467 -2.27 27.69 11.96
CA LEU A 467 -2.16 28.65 10.86
C LEU A 467 -0.79 29.33 10.88
N THR A 468 -0.21 29.50 9.70
CA THR A 468 0.99 30.31 9.46
C THR A 468 0.55 31.59 8.76
N ILE A 469 0.72 32.73 9.43
CA ILE A 469 0.28 34.05 8.97
C ILE A 469 1.53 34.84 8.61
N ASN A 470 1.68 35.16 7.32
CA ASN A 470 2.74 36.05 6.83
C ASN A 470 2.18 37.47 6.76
N LYS A 471 2.65 38.37 7.62
CA LYS A 471 2.24 39.77 7.65
C LYS A 471 3.27 40.64 6.95
N PHE A 472 2.84 41.37 5.92
CA PHE A 472 3.68 42.25 5.13
C PHE A 472 3.71 43.67 5.72
N ASN A 473 4.76 44.45 5.42
CA ASN A 473 4.95 45.81 5.95
C ASN A 473 3.86 46.81 5.56
N ASP A 474 3.09 46.54 4.51
CA ASP A 474 1.95 47.34 4.06
C ASP A 474 0.61 46.94 4.69
N GLY A 475 0.63 46.01 5.66
CA GLY A 475 -0.56 45.56 6.40
C GLY A 475 -1.33 44.42 5.73
N ARG A 476 -0.96 44.00 4.51
CA ARG A 476 -1.53 42.79 3.89
C ARG A 476 -1.04 41.55 4.64
N GLU A 477 -1.86 40.50 4.64
CA GLU A 477 -1.54 39.23 5.30
C GLU A 477 -1.83 38.05 4.36
N PHE A 478 -0.97 37.03 4.39
CA PHE A 478 -1.19 35.75 3.72
C PHE A 478 -1.25 34.62 4.75
N VAL A 479 -2.39 33.95 4.81
CA VAL A 479 -2.65 32.89 5.78
C VAL A 479 -2.60 31.52 5.09
N SER A 480 -1.80 30.61 5.66
CA SER A 480 -1.65 29.23 5.22
C SER A 480 -1.84 28.25 6.39
N GLY A 481 -1.82 26.93 6.13
CA GLY A 481 -2.16 25.90 7.12
C GLY A 481 -3.67 25.75 7.42
N ASN A 482 -4.53 26.49 6.72
CA ASN A 482 -5.99 26.44 6.88
C ASN A 482 -6.63 25.30 6.08
N ARG A 483 -7.62 24.62 6.69
CA ARG A 483 -8.46 23.60 6.04
C ARG A 483 -9.77 24.15 5.43
N CYS A 484 -10.03 25.45 5.61
CA CYS A 484 -11.22 26.13 5.13
C CYS A 484 -10.93 27.63 4.96
N GLU A 485 -11.77 28.33 4.22
CA GLU A 485 -11.61 29.77 3.94
C GLU A 485 -11.68 30.65 5.19
N ARG A 486 -12.52 30.28 6.16
CA ARG A 486 -12.60 30.98 7.46
C ARG A 486 -11.26 31.00 8.17
N GLY A 487 -10.47 29.94 8.01
CA GLY A 487 -9.13 29.86 8.56
C GLY A 487 -8.12 30.73 7.83
N ALA A 488 -8.40 31.16 6.59
CA ALA A 488 -7.56 32.11 5.85
C ALA A 488 -7.89 33.59 6.14
N GLY A 489 -8.89 33.88 6.98
CA GLY A 489 -9.33 35.25 7.25
C GLY A 489 -10.36 35.80 6.25
N ASN A 490 -10.75 35.00 5.25
CA ASN A 490 -11.80 35.39 4.31
C ASN A 490 -13.18 35.35 4.98
N GLU A 491 -14.03 36.31 4.64
CA GLU A 491 -15.46 36.22 4.93
C GLU A 491 -16.03 34.95 4.30
N LYS A 492 -17.11 34.42 4.88
CA LYS A 492 -17.76 33.20 4.41
C LYS A 492 -18.22 33.45 2.97
N THR A 493 -17.48 32.96 1.97
CA THR A 493 -18.01 32.90 0.61
C THR A 493 -19.30 32.09 0.65
N ASP A 494 -20.23 32.52 -0.18
CA ASP A 494 -21.65 32.26 -0.10
C ASP A 494 -21.99 30.83 0.38
N SER A 495 -22.76 30.70 1.45
CA SER A 495 -23.16 29.41 2.05
C SER A 495 -24.09 28.57 1.17
N SER A 496 -24.20 28.93 -0.10
CA SER A 496 -25.09 28.38 -1.10
C SER A 496 -24.52 27.17 -1.82
N ILE A 497 -23.20 26.94 -1.83
CA ILE A 497 -22.60 25.77 -2.50
C ILE A 497 -22.88 24.50 -1.68
N PRO A 498 -23.56 23.49 -2.25
CA PRO A 498 -23.88 22.27 -1.52
C PRO A 498 -22.66 21.39 -1.20
N ASN A 499 -22.62 20.87 0.03
CA ASN A 499 -21.62 19.91 0.50
C ASN A 499 -22.30 18.69 1.14
N LEU A 500 -22.42 17.59 0.39
CA LEU A 500 -23.10 16.38 0.87
C LEU A 500 -22.31 15.61 1.91
N PHE A 501 -20.98 15.78 2.00
CA PHE A 501 -20.20 15.17 3.08
C PHE A 501 -20.62 15.75 4.44
N GLU A 502 -20.81 17.06 4.52
CA GLU A 502 -21.29 17.69 5.75
C GLU A 502 -22.74 17.28 6.07
N TYR A 503 -23.62 17.28 5.06
CA TYR A 503 -25.01 16.85 5.22
C TYR A 503 -25.11 15.39 5.72
N LYS A 504 -24.43 14.46 5.03
CA LYS A 504 -24.43 13.04 5.39
C LYS A 504 -23.80 12.82 6.77
N TYR A 505 -22.73 13.54 7.14
CA TYR A 505 -22.13 13.41 8.48
C TYR A 505 -23.10 13.81 9.58
N ARG A 506 -23.81 14.94 9.41
CA ARG A 506 -24.84 15.39 10.34
C ARG A 506 -25.99 14.38 10.40
N ARG A 507 -26.55 13.98 9.26
CA ARG A 507 -27.66 13.02 9.16
C ARG A 507 -27.33 11.65 9.75
N THR A 508 -26.07 11.23 9.69
CA THR A 508 -25.58 9.97 10.27
C THR A 508 -25.54 10.02 11.79
N PHE A 509 -25.23 11.16 12.41
CA PHE A 509 -24.97 11.24 13.87
C PHE A 509 -25.92 12.15 14.67
N SER A 510 -26.87 12.82 14.02
CA SER A 510 -27.84 13.74 14.66
C SER A 510 -28.96 12.97 15.39
N PHE A 511 -28.59 12.21 16.40
CA PHE A 511 -29.50 11.42 17.21
C PHE A 511 -29.35 11.78 18.69
N THR A 512 -30.47 11.88 19.42
CA THR A 512 -30.49 12.26 20.83
C THR A 512 -30.60 11.02 21.72
N PRO A 513 -29.57 10.69 22.52
CA PRO A 513 -29.63 9.53 23.43
C PRO A 513 -30.73 9.68 24.49
N LEU A 514 -31.27 8.54 24.95
CA LEU A 514 -32.20 8.51 26.09
C LEU A 514 -31.60 9.17 27.34
N SER A 515 -32.45 9.83 28.13
CA SER A 515 -32.04 10.30 29.46
C SER A 515 -31.65 9.11 30.35
N ALA A 516 -30.88 9.36 31.41
CA ALA A 516 -30.50 8.30 32.35
C ALA A 516 -31.70 7.62 33.02
N LYS A 517 -32.86 8.30 33.10
CA LYS A 517 -34.11 7.77 33.67
C LYS A 517 -34.84 6.83 32.69
N GLU A 518 -34.80 7.14 31.40
CA GLU A 518 -35.46 6.34 30.35
C GLU A 518 -34.63 5.12 29.93
N ALA A 519 -33.32 5.16 30.20
CA ALA A 519 -32.37 4.12 29.86
C ALA A 519 -32.41 2.94 30.84
N VAL A 520 -33.53 2.21 30.88
CA VAL A 520 -33.79 1.09 31.79
C VAL A 520 -32.75 -0.04 31.73
N ARG A 521 -32.01 -0.16 30.62
CA ARG A 521 -30.92 -1.15 30.44
C ARG A 521 -29.51 -0.56 30.57
N GLY A 522 -29.40 0.69 31.00
CA GLY A 522 -28.13 1.39 31.20
C GLY A 522 -27.53 1.95 29.91
N THR A 523 -26.21 2.16 29.93
CA THR A 523 -25.49 2.85 28.85
C THR A 523 -24.69 1.87 27.99
N ILE A 524 -24.80 2.01 26.68
CA ILE A 524 -24.02 1.26 25.69
C ILE A 524 -23.17 2.21 24.85
N GLY A 525 -21.87 1.94 24.77
CA GLY A 525 -20.91 2.68 23.98
C GLY A 525 -20.83 2.16 22.55
N ILE A 526 -20.94 3.04 21.56
CA ILE A 526 -20.64 2.72 20.16
C ILE A 526 -19.43 3.58 19.72
N PRO A 527 -18.34 2.96 19.23
CA PRO A 527 -17.20 3.72 18.71
C PRO A 527 -17.52 4.27 17.31
N ARG A 528 -17.18 5.52 17.05
CA ARG A 528 -17.33 6.18 15.74
C ARG A 528 -16.21 5.76 14.79
N VAL A 529 -16.31 4.54 14.24
CA VAL A 529 -15.24 3.87 13.49
C VAL A 529 -15.79 3.10 12.29
N LEU A 530 -15.00 2.98 11.22
CA LEU A 530 -15.26 2.05 10.11
C LEU A 530 -16.71 2.14 9.58
N ASN A 531 -17.46 1.03 9.56
CA ASN A 531 -18.83 0.98 9.04
C ASN A 531 -19.89 1.65 9.93
N ILE A 532 -19.53 2.11 11.13
CA ILE A 532 -20.47 2.92 11.93
C ILE A 532 -20.83 4.22 11.20
N TYR A 533 -19.96 4.71 10.31
CA TYR A 533 -20.28 5.82 9.41
C TYR A 533 -21.36 5.50 8.35
N GLU A 534 -21.77 4.24 8.21
CA GLU A 534 -22.88 3.81 7.36
C GLU A 534 -24.06 3.32 8.21
N ASN A 535 -23.81 2.43 9.18
CA ASN A 535 -24.85 1.70 9.88
C ASN A 535 -25.27 2.32 11.23
N TYR A 536 -24.72 3.47 11.65
CA TYR A 536 -25.09 4.06 12.95
C TYR A 536 -26.59 4.38 13.10
N PRO A 537 -27.31 4.91 12.08
CA PRO A 537 -28.76 5.11 12.18
C PRO A 537 -29.52 3.84 12.59
N PHE A 538 -29.11 2.69 12.05
CA PHE A 538 -29.64 1.39 12.45
C PHE A 538 -29.31 1.07 13.91
N TRP A 539 -28.03 1.09 14.29
CA TRP A 539 -27.60 0.67 15.63
C TRP A 539 -28.12 1.59 16.74
N PHE A 540 -28.14 2.90 16.52
CA PHE A 540 -28.70 3.86 17.45
C PHE A 540 -30.18 3.57 17.70
N THR A 541 -30.96 3.42 16.63
CA THR A 541 -32.41 3.16 16.71
C THR A 541 -32.70 1.82 17.38
N PHE A 542 -31.92 0.79 17.03
CA PHE A 542 -32.03 -0.55 17.60
C PHE A 542 -31.83 -0.55 19.12
N PHE A 543 -30.72 -0.02 19.61
CA PHE A 543 -30.42 -0.02 21.06
C PHE A 543 -31.30 0.95 21.84
N THR A 544 -31.70 2.08 21.25
CA THR A 544 -32.66 3.02 21.85
C THR A 544 -34.02 2.36 22.06
N GLU A 545 -34.53 1.62 21.06
CA GLU A 545 -35.79 0.88 21.19
C GLU A 545 -35.72 -0.22 22.25
N LEU A 546 -34.53 -0.79 22.48
CA LEU A 546 -34.29 -1.73 23.57
C LEU A 546 -34.13 -1.06 24.95
N GLY A 547 -34.20 0.27 25.05
CA GLY A 547 -34.10 0.99 26.32
C GLY A 547 -32.68 1.21 26.82
N PHE A 548 -31.68 1.20 25.93
CA PHE A 548 -30.32 1.63 26.24
C PHE A 548 -30.11 3.11 25.94
N ARG A 549 -29.31 3.77 26.77
CA ARG A 549 -28.69 5.05 26.41
C ARG A 549 -27.49 4.78 25.50
N VAL A 550 -27.60 5.17 24.24
CA VAL A 550 -26.53 4.99 23.24
C VAL A 550 -25.55 6.17 23.31
N GLU A 551 -24.34 5.92 23.79
CA GLU A 551 -23.26 6.91 23.87
C GLU A 551 -22.24 6.68 22.75
N LEU A 552 -22.06 7.69 21.91
CA LEU A 552 -21.09 7.66 20.82
C LEU A 552 -19.73 8.20 21.30
N SER A 553 -18.63 7.63 20.80
CA SER A 553 -17.31 8.22 21.00
C SER A 553 -17.22 9.62 20.35
N PRO A 554 -16.33 10.51 20.83
CA PRO A 554 -16.26 11.88 20.34
C PRO A 554 -15.84 11.94 18.86
N ARG A 555 -15.86 13.14 18.27
CA ARG A 555 -15.33 13.35 16.92
C ARG A 555 -13.85 12.96 16.87
N SER A 556 -13.48 12.24 15.81
CA SER A 556 -12.10 11.89 15.54
C SER A 556 -11.22 13.14 15.53
N SER A 557 -10.04 12.99 16.11
CA SER A 557 -9.00 14.00 16.14
C SER A 557 -7.68 13.32 16.40
N ARG A 558 -6.57 14.02 16.14
CA ARG A 558 -5.23 13.52 16.45
C ARG A 558 -5.07 13.08 17.92
N LYS A 559 -5.68 13.82 18.86
CA LYS A 559 -5.69 13.46 20.28
C LYS A 559 -6.36 12.11 20.53
N ILE A 560 -7.46 11.80 19.82
CA ILE A 560 -8.11 10.49 19.93
C ILE A 560 -7.21 9.39 19.38
N TYR A 561 -6.57 9.61 18.22
CA TYR A 561 -5.60 8.66 17.65
C TYR A 561 -4.48 8.30 18.65
N GLU A 562 -3.88 9.31 19.28
CA GLU A 562 -2.76 9.16 20.23
C GLU A 562 -3.13 8.34 21.47
N LEU A 563 -4.40 8.38 21.92
CA LEU A 563 -4.87 7.57 23.07
C LEU A 563 -4.72 6.05 22.86
N GLY A 564 -4.69 5.58 21.61
CA GLY A 564 -4.71 4.16 21.27
C GLY A 564 -3.40 3.60 20.72
N ILE A 565 -2.36 4.43 20.53
CA ILE A 565 -1.19 4.11 19.71
C ILE A 565 -0.43 2.86 20.20
N GLU A 566 -0.30 2.71 21.52
CA GLU A 566 0.42 1.59 22.17
C GLU A 566 -0.29 0.23 22.03
N THR A 567 -1.55 0.21 21.59
CA THR A 567 -2.34 -1.02 21.48
C THR A 567 -2.42 -1.57 20.05
N MET A 568 -1.77 -0.90 19.09
CA MET A 568 -1.82 -1.27 17.68
C MET A 568 -0.82 -2.40 17.35
N PRO A 569 -1.27 -3.54 16.81
CA PRO A 569 -0.37 -4.65 16.46
C PRO A 569 0.30 -4.49 15.09
N SER A 570 -0.23 -3.61 14.22
CA SER A 570 0.26 -3.45 12.86
C SER A 570 0.16 -2.01 12.39
N GLU A 571 1.28 -1.42 11.99
CA GLU A 571 1.34 -0.04 11.52
C GLU A 571 0.92 0.15 10.07
N SER A 572 1.02 -0.90 9.24
CA SER A 572 0.63 -0.84 7.82
C SER A 572 -0.88 -0.94 7.59
N VAL A 573 -1.69 -1.06 8.65
CA VAL A 573 -3.15 -1.06 8.54
C VAL A 573 -3.67 0.34 8.21
N CYS A 574 -4.82 0.45 7.54
CA CYS A 574 -5.37 1.75 7.17
C CYS A 574 -5.68 2.64 8.38
N TYR A 575 -5.52 3.96 8.22
CA TYR A 575 -5.74 4.94 9.29
C TYR A 575 -7.12 4.84 10.00
N PRO A 576 -8.24 4.59 9.30
CA PRO A 576 -9.54 4.40 9.95
C PRO A 576 -9.56 3.25 10.96
N ALA A 577 -8.79 2.18 10.73
CA ALA A 577 -8.67 1.06 11.66
C ALA A 577 -7.80 1.43 12.87
N LYS A 578 -6.72 2.18 12.64
CA LYS A 578 -5.87 2.70 13.71
C LYS A 578 -6.66 3.57 14.69
N LEU A 579 -7.52 4.46 14.17
CA LEU A 579 -8.41 5.31 14.96
C LEU A 579 -9.34 4.53 15.89
N ALA A 580 -9.66 3.27 15.56
CA ALA A 580 -10.54 2.46 16.40
C ALA A 580 -9.99 2.23 17.81
N HIS A 581 -8.67 2.06 17.94
CA HIS A 581 -8.02 1.92 19.24
C HIS A 581 -8.25 3.15 20.13
N GLY A 582 -8.08 4.33 19.56
CA GLY A 582 -8.31 5.62 20.22
C GLY A 582 -9.75 5.84 20.66
N HIS A 583 -10.71 5.51 19.78
CA HIS A 583 -12.14 5.63 20.08
C HIS A 583 -12.59 4.69 21.20
N ILE A 584 -12.08 3.45 21.23
CA ILE A 584 -12.35 2.50 22.31
C ILE A 584 -11.75 3.02 23.63
N MET A 585 -10.50 3.48 23.62
CA MET A 585 -9.87 4.08 24.80
C MET A 585 -10.64 5.29 25.33
N SER A 586 -11.18 6.13 24.44
CA SER A 586 -12.01 7.27 24.83
C SER A 586 -13.29 6.84 25.56
N LEU A 587 -13.99 5.81 25.06
CA LEU A 587 -15.18 5.27 25.73
C LEU A 587 -14.85 4.68 27.11
N ILE A 588 -13.75 3.93 27.20
CA ILE A 588 -13.26 3.36 28.46
C ILE A 588 -12.93 4.47 29.48
N ASN A 589 -12.25 5.52 29.04
CA ASN A 589 -11.86 6.65 29.90
C ASN A 589 -13.07 7.48 30.36
N ARG A 590 -14.17 7.50 29.58
CA ARG A 590 -15.46 8.08 29.97
C ARG A 590 -16.29 7.19 30.91
N GLY A 591 -15.77 6.03 31.32
CA GLY A 591 -16.42 5.14 32.28
C GLY A 591 -17.46 4.19 31.67
N ILE A 592 -17.56 4.08 30.35
CA ILE A 592 -18.53 3.19 29.68
C ILE A 592 -18.12 1.72 29.89
N LYS A 593 -19.03 0.90 30.43
CA LYS A 593 -18.79 -0.51 30.79
C LYS A 593 -19.25 -1.54 29.77
N LEU A 594 -20.18 -1.17 28.90
CA LEU A 594 -20.69 -2.01 27.82
C LEU A 594 -20.38 -1.33 26.48
N ILE A 595 -19.59 -1.96 25.63
CA ILE A 595 -19.20 -1.40 24.32
C ILE A 595 -19.62 -2.38 23.22
N PHE A 596 -20.25 -1.87 22.16
CA PHE A 596 -20.70 -2.65 21.02
C PHE A 596 -19.95 -2.26 19.75
N MET A 597 -19.28 -3.23 19.13
CA MET A 597 -18.56 -3.08 17.86
C MET A 597 -18.66 -4.40 17.07
N PRO A 598 -19.70 -4.58 16.23
CA PRO A 598 -19.99 -5.85 15.59
C PRO A 598 -19.01 -6.20 14.46
N CYS A 599 -18.93 -7.48 14.13
CA CYS A 599 -18.32 -8.00 12.92
C CYS A 599 -19.39 -8.16 11.83
N ILE A 600 -19.25 -7.46 10.70
CA ILE A 600 -20.25 -7.50 9.60
C ILE A 600 -19.56 -7.99 8.31
N PRO A 601 -19.58 -9.31 8.01
CA PRO A 601 -18.96 -9.84 6.79
C PRO A 601 -19.70 -9.46 5.50
N TYR A 602 -21.02 -9.48 5.56
CA TYR A 602 -21.90 -9.20 4.42
C TYR A 602 -22.72 -7.96 4.74
N GLU A 603 -22.57 -6.96 3.88
CA GLU A 603 -23.42 -5.78 3.86
C GLU A 603 -24.67 -6.07 3.01
N ARG A 604 -25.63 -5.15 2.94
CA ARG A 604 -26.81 -5.32 2.09
C ARG A 604 -26.43 -5.35 0.61
N LYS A 605 -27.09 -6.21 -0.15
CA LYS A 605 -26.94 -6.26 -1.61
C LYS A 605 -27.83 -5.19 -2.24
N GLU A 606 -27.22 -4.08 -2.68
CA GLU A 606 -27.93 -2.93 -3.26
C GLU A 606 -28.06 -2.98 -4.79
N ASP A 607 -27.22 -3.78 -5.46
CA ASP A 607 -27.34 -4.10 -6.88
C ASP A 607 -27.52 -5.62 -7.02
N GLU A 608 -28.63 -6.05 -7.61
CA GLU A 608 -28.95 -7.47 -7.81
C GLU A 608 -27.97 -8.17 -8.74
N GLY A 609 -27.37 -7.43 -9.69
CA GLY A 609 -26.36 -7.91 -10.63
C GLY A 609 -24.97 -8.11 -10.04
N ALA A 610 -24.71 -7.65 -8.82
CA ALA A 610 -23.43 -7.90 -8.14
C ALA A 610 -23.25 -9.39 -7.79
N ASN A 611 -22.03 -9.90 -7.92
CA ASN A 611 -21.70 -11.29 -7.55
C ASN A 611 -21.80 -11.52 -6.03
N ASN A 612 -21.47 -10.51 -5.22
CA ASN A 612 -21.54 -10.57 -3.76
C ASN A 612 -21.64 -9.16 -3.13
N CYS A 613 -21.77 -9.09 -1.80
CA CYS A 613 -21.93 -7.84 -1.04
C CYS A 613 -21.01 -7.82 0.21
N TYR A 614 -19.77 -8.28 0.06
CA TYR A 614 -18.79 -8.31 1.14
C TYR A 614 -18.41 -6.90 1.63
N ASN A 615 -18.22 -6.76 2.93
CA ASN A 615 -17.37 -5.73 3.49
C ASN A 615 -15.89 -6.08 3.31
N CYS A 616 -14.99 -5.10 3.43
CA CYS A 616 -13.55 -5.41 3.40
C CYS A 616 -13.14 -6.22 4.64
N PRO A 617 -12.00 -6.98 4.60
CA PRO A 617 -11.57 -7.82 5.72
C PRO A 617 -11.39 -7.07 7.04
N ILE A 618 -10.92 -5.81 6.98
CA ILE A 618 -10.76 -4.95 8.15
C ILE A 618 -12.13 -4.61 8.74
N VAL A 619 -13.03 -4.03 7.95
CA VAL A 619 -14.39 -3.71 8.38
C VAL A 619 -15.12 -4.95 8.94
N THR A 620 -14.89 -6.11 8.33
CA THR A 620 -15.52 -7.37 8.71
C THR A 620 -15.14 -7.80 10.12
N SER A 621 -13.88 -7.66 10.53
CA SER A 621 -13.37 -8.35 11.73
C SER A 621 -12.38 -7.57 12.60
N TYR A 622 -12.18 -6.27 12.38
CA TYR A 622 -11.21 -5.50 13.18
C TYR A 622 -11.57 -5.44 14.68
N SER A 623 -12.83 -5.65 15.05
CA SER A 623 -13.23 -5.75 16.46
C SER A 623 -12.58 -6.94 17.18
N GLU A 624 -12.23 -8.03 16.49
CA GLU A 624 -11.44 -9.13 17.07
C GLU A 624 -10.02 -8.69 17.42
N VAL A 625 -9.43 -7.78 16.63
CA VAL A 625 -8.11 -7.18 16.94
C VAL A 625 -8.19 -6.36 18.22
N ILE A 626 -9.23 -5.52 18.33
CA ILE A 626 -9.50 -4.71 19.53
C ILE A 626 -9.64 -5.60 20.77
N LYS A 627 -10.46 -6.66 20.67
CA LYS A 627 -10.69 -7.63 21.76
C LYS A 627 -9.38 -8.23 22.30
N ASN A 628 -8.47 -8.60 21.40
CA ASN A 628 -7.27 -9.36 21.75
C ASN A 628 -6.05 -8.48 22.09
N ASN A 629 -5.99 -7.22 21.64
CA ASN A 629 -4.81 -6.37 21.82
C ASN A 629 -4.97 -5.28 22.91
N MET A 630 -6.21 -4.93 23.28
CA MET A 630 -6.50 -3.93 24.31
C MET A 630 -6.72 -4.58 25.68
N GLU A 631 -5.64 -4.71 26.46
CA GLU A 631 -5.68 -5.27 27.83
C GLU A 631 -6.63 -4.52 28.76
N GLN A 632 -6.85 -3.23 28.51
CA GLN A 632 -7.74 -2.37 29.27
C GLN A 632 -9.19 -2.89 29.26
N LEU A 633 -9.61 -3.61 28.21
CA LEU A 633 -10.93 -4.25 28.17
C LEU A 633 -11.06 -5.32 29.26
N ARG A 634 -10.02 -6.14 29.44
CA ARG A 634 -9.96 -7.18 30.48
C ARG A 634 -9.74 -6.58 31.87
N ASN A 635 -8.72 -5.73 32.01
CA ASN A 635 -8.29 -5.19 33.31
C ASN A 635 -9.35 -4.30 33.97
N LYS A 636 -10.18 -3.60 33.18
CA LYS A 636 -11.27 -2.75 33.69
C LYS A 636 -12.65 -3.41 33.67
N GLY A 637 -12.72 -4.71 33.34
CA GLY A 637 -13.96 -5.50 33.30
C GLY A 637 -15.00 -4.96 32.31
N ILE A 638 -14.57 -4.53 31.13
CA ILE A 638 -15.46 -3.98 30.09
C ILE A 638 -16.13 -5.14 29.34
N LYS A 639 -17.47 -5.16 29.29
CA LYS A 639 -18.22 -6.11 28.46
C LYS A 639 -18.16 -5.61 27.01
N PHE A 640 -17.28 -6.22 26.21
CA PHE A 640 -17.09 -5.89 24.79
C PHE A 640 -17.90 -6.85 23.92
N LEU A 641 -18.94 -6.34 23.25
CA LEU A 641 -19.81 -7.09 22.35
C LEU A 641 -19.34 -6.92 20.91
N ASN A 642 -18.81 -7.98 20.32
CA ASN A 642 -18.32 -7.97 18.94
C ASN A 642 -18.81 -9.15 18.07
N PRO A 643 -20.12 -9.44 18.04
CA PRO A 643 -20.65 -10.61 17.36
C PRO A 643 -20.53 -10.52 15.84
N PHE A 644 -20.43 -11.67 15.18
CA PHE A 644 -20.64 -11.80 13.74
C PHE A 644 -22.13 -11.80 13.42
N LEU A 645 -22.56 -10.86 12.56
CA LEU A 645 -23.97 -10.61 12.26
C LEU A 645 -24.28 -10.69 10.75
N PRO A 646 -25.39 -11.35 10.34
CA PRO A 646 -25.84 -11.39 8.95
C PRO A 646 -26.66 -10.15 8.59
N TYR A 647 -26.01 -8.99 8.50
CA TYR A 647 -26.70 -7.72 8.21
C TYR A 647 -27.41 -7.70 6.84
N ASN A 648 -26.98 -8.58 5.92
CA ASN A 648 -27.59 -8.77 4.61
C ASN A 648 -28.94 -9.51 4.61
N ASP A 649 -29.29 -10.22 5.69
CA ASP A 649 -30.52 -11.01 5.81
C ASP A 649 -31.28 -10.60 7.08
N LYS A 650 -32.36 -9.82 6.90
CA LYS A 650 -33.16 -9.30 8.01
C LYS A 650 -33.70 -10.39 8.95
N LYS A 651 -34.11 -11.54 8.40
CA LYS A 651 -34.69 -12.63 9.21
C LYS A 651 -33.62 -13.28 10.07
N ARG A 652 -32.49 -13.65 9.47
CA ARG A 652 -31.35 -14.21 10.21
C ARG A 652 -30.75 -13.22 11.19
N LEU A 653 -30.75 -11.93 10.86
CA LEU A 653 -30.27 -10.87 11.76
C LEU A 653 -31.07 -10.83 13.07
N LYS A 654 -32.40 -10.94 13.01
CA LYS A 654 -33.26 -11.00 14.21
C LYS A 654 -32.94 -12.19 15.09
N GLU A 655 -32.83 -13.38 14.50
CA GLU A 655 -32.46 -14.62 15.19
C GLU A 655 -31.12 -14.46 15.90
N ARG A 656 -30.10 -13.99 15.16
CA ARG A 656 -28.74 -13.85 15.68
C ARG A 656 -28.62 -12.77 16.77
N LEU A 657 -29.28 -11.62 16.61
CA LEU A 657 -29.29 -10.57 17.63
C LEU A 657 -29.98 -11.04 18.91
N HIS A 658 -31.04 -11.84 18.81
CA HIS A 658 -31.67 -12.44 19.98
C HIS A 658 -30.73 -13.37 20.74
N GLU A 659 -29.99 -14.23 20.03
CA GLU A 659 -29.00 -15.13 20.65
C GLU A 659 -27.93 -14.36 21.43
N GLU A 660 -27.37 -13.30 20.84
CA GLU A 660 -26.28 -12.52 21.44
C GLU A 660 -26.75 -11.65 22.61
N LEU A 661 -27.96 -11.08 22.52
CA LEU A 661 -28.50 -10.19 23.54
C LEU A 661 -29.30 -10.92 24.63
N LYS A 662 -29.45 -12.25 24.52
CA LYS A 662 -30.12 -13.07 25.54
C LYS A 662 -29.50 -12.88 26.94
N SER A 663 -28.17 -12.74 27.00
CA SER A 663 -27.44 -12.48 28.25
C SER A 663 -27.73 -11.11 28.89
N LEU A 664 -28.41 -10.21 28.17
CA LEU A 664 -28.82 -8.88 28.64
C LEU A 664 -30.32 -8.81 28.97
N GLY A 665 -31.01 -9.96 29.02
CA GLY A 665 -32.44 -10.02 29.35
C GLY A 665 -33.35 -9.43 28.27
N VAL A 666 -32.94 -9.48 26.99
CA VAL A 666 -33.74 -9.00 25.86
C VAL A 666 -34.53 -10.15 25.25
N SER A 667 -35.87 -10.01 25.20
CA SER A 667 -36.75 -11.01 24.62
C SER A 667 -36.73 -10.99 23.08
N LYS A 668 -37.09 -12.11 22.44
CA LYS A 668 -37.19 -12.19 20.98
C LYS A 668 -38.17 -11.17 20.40
N LYS A 669 -39.30 -10.93 21.07
CA LYS A 669 -40.31 -9.93 20.64
C LYS A 669 -39.75 -8.51 20.64
N GLU A 670 -38.94 -8.15 21.65
CA GLU A 670 -38.27 -6.84 21.72
C GLU A 670 -37.26 -6.70 20.58
N VAL A 671 -36.44 -7.72 20.33
CA VAL A 671 -35.48 -7.72 19.21
C VAL A 671 -36.19 -7.57 17.87
N ASP A 672 -37.26 -8.35 17.64
CA ASP A 672 -38.01 -8.30 16.39
C ASP A 672 -38.57 -6.89 16.11
N LYS A 673 -39.14 -6.26 17.15
CA LYS A 673 -39.66 -4.88 17.08
C LYS A 673 -38.54 -3.86 16.83
N ALA A 674 -37.43 -3.97 17.57
CA ALA A 674 -36.30 -3.07 17.44
C ALA A 674 -35.62 -3.16 16.07
N VAL A 675 -35.46 -4.38 15.52
CA VAL A 675 -34.90 -4.58 14.18
C VAL A 675 -35.81 -3.98 13.11
N GLU A 676 -37.13 -4.17 13.16
CA GLU A 676 -38.02 -3.56 12.16
C GLU A 676 -37.95 -2.02 12.17
N LYS A 677 -37.93 -1.42 13.37
CA LYS A 677 -37.80 0.04 13.50
C LYS A 677 -36.46 0.54 12.99
N ALA A 678 -35.36 -0.13 13.37
CA ALA A 678 -34.02 0.21 12.91
C ALA A 678 -33.83 0.01 11.40
N TRP A 679 -34.45 -1.02 10.82
CA TRP A 679 -34.39 -1.30 9.39
C TRP A 679 -35.06 -0.20 8.57
N ARG A 680 -36.22 0.30 9.02
CA ARG A 680 -36.92 1.43 8.40
C ARG A 680 -36.12 2.73 8.50
N GLU A 681 -35.46 2.98 9.64
CA GLU A 681 -34.60 4.17 9.79
C GLU A 681 -33.38 4.11 8.87
N ASP A 682 -32.77 2.93 8.67
CA ASP A 682 -31.67 2.74 7.71
C ASP A 682 -32.12 3.00 6.26
N GLU A 683 -33.31 2.51 5.87
CA GLU A 683 -33.89 2.78 4.56
C GLU A 683 -34.22 4.26 4.36
N LYS A 684 -34.78 4.91 5.39
CA LYS A 684 -35.05 6.35 5.39
C LYS A 684 -33.76 7.15 5.26
N PHE A 685 -32.72 6.81 6.02
CA PHE A 685 -31.40 7.42 5.94
C PHE A 685 -30.88 7.39 4.50
N LYS A 686 -30.88 6.22 3.85
CA LYS A 686 -30.43 6.08 2.46
C LYS A 686 -31.29 6.90 1.48
N SER A 687 -32.60 6.92 1.68
CA SER A 687 -33.52 7.75 0.89
C SER A 687 -33.21 9.25 1.03
N ASP A 688 -32.96 9.72 2.26
CA ASP A 688 -32.64 11.12 2.54
C ASP A 688 -31.33 11.55 1.84
N ILE A 689 -30.32 10.67 1.76
CA ILE A 689 -29.07 10.95 1.03
C ILE A 689 -29.30 11.02 -0.48
N ARG A 690 -30.08 10.07 -1.05
CA ARG A 690 -30.41 10.04 -2.48
C ARG A 690 -31.17 11.28 -2.92
N LYS A 691 -32.24 11.62 -2.19
CA LYS A 691 -33.03 12.83 -2.44
C LYS A 691 -32.15 14.08 -2.36
N LYS A 692 -31.25 14.15 -1.38
CA LYS A 692 -30.34 15.30 -1.30
C LYS A 692 -29.34 15.36 -2.46
N GLY A 693 -28.93 14.22 -3.00
CA GLY A 693 -28.15 14.13 -4.24
C GLY A 693 -28.88 14.75 -5.42
N GLU A 694 -30.13 14.34 -5.64
CA GLU A 694 -30.99 14.88 -6.71
C GLU A 694 -31.20 16.39 -6.57
N GLU A 695 -31.46 16.90 -5.37
CA GLU A 695 -31.56 18.36 -5.11
C GLU A 695 -30.29 19.12 -5.50
N VAL A 696 -29.11 18.52 -5.33
CA VAL A 696 -27.84 19.15 -5.71
C VAL A 696 -27.59 19.06 -7.21
N LEU A 697 -28.01 17.99 -7.87
CA LEU A 697 -27.96 17.92 -9.33
C LEU A 697 -28.83 19.00 -9.97
N GLU A 698 -30.05 19.22 -9.45
CA GLU A 698 -30.90 20.33 -9.89
C GLU A 698 -30.24 21.71 -9.66
N TYR A 699 -29.54 21.88 -8.53
CA TYR A 699 -28.78 23.12 -8.27
C TYR A 699 -27.69 23.34 -9.31
N LEU A 700 -26.96 22.30 -9.71
CA LEU A 700 -25.91 22.40 -10.72
C LEU A 700 -26.48 22.76 -12.10
N GLU A 701 -27.61 22.17 -12.48
CA GLU A 701 -28.31 22.52 -13.72
C GLU A 701 -28.79 23.97 -13.72
N LYS A 702 -29.41 24.44 -12.62
CA LYS A 702 -29.95 25.80 -12.50
C LYS A 702 -28.88 26.89 -12.48
N THR A 703 -27.70 26.59 -11.92
CA THR A 703 -26.63 27.57 -11.72
C THR A 703 -25.54 27.53 -12.79
N GLY A 704 -25.50 26.49 -13.63
CA GLY A 704 -24.40 26.23 -14.55
C GLY A 704 -23.08 25.88 -13.86
N ARG A 705 -23.10 25.66 -12.53
CA ARG A 705 -21.90 25.31 -11.77
C ARG A 705 -21.52 23.85 -11.98
N LYS A 706 -20.26 23.54 -11.66
CA LYS A 706 -19.70 22.19 -11.73
C LYS A 706 -19.77 21.49 -10.37
N GLY A 707 -19.79 20.16 -10.39
CA GLY A 707 -19.81 19.33 -9.19
C GLY A 707 -18.76 18.23 -9.23
N ILE A 708 -18.33 17.79 -8.05
CA ILE A 708 -17.44 16.65 -7.87
C ILE A 708 -18.21 15.57 -7.10
N VAL A 709 -18.28 14.37 -7.68
CA VAL A 709 -18.64 13.16 -6.93
C VAL A 709 -17.39 12.68 -6.22
N LEU A 710 -17.29 13.00 -4.92
CA LEU A 710 -16.16 12.61 -4.09
C LEU A 710 -16.44 11.22 -3.52
N ALA A 711 -15.94 10.20 -4.20
CA ALA A 711 -16.30 8.81 -3.94
C ALA A 711 -15.27 8.13 -3.02
N GLY A 712 -15.74 7.28 -2.10
CA GLY A 712 -14.84 6.64 -1.15
C GLY A 712 -15.43 5.41 -0.45
N ARG A 713 -15.13 5.30 0.84
CA ARG A 713 -15.75 4.36 1.77
C ARG A 713 -16.54 5.14 2.79
N PRO A 714 -17.50 4.53 3.51
CA PRO A 714 -18.32 5.26 4.48
C PRO A 714 -17.50 6.05 5.49
N TYR A 715 -16.39 5.49 5.98
CA TYR A 715 -15.51 6.17 6.94
C TYR A 715 -14.74 7.37 6.37
N HIS A 716 -14.67 7.55 5.04
CA HIS A 716 -14.07 8.76 4.46
C HIS A 716 -14.92 10.02 4.72
N ILE A 717 -16.16 9.88 5.21
CA ILE A 717 -16.93 11.04 5.64
C ILE A 717 -16.38 11.69 6.92
N ASP A 718 -15.56 10.96 7.69
CA ASP A 718 -14.91 11.51 8.87
C ASP A 718 -14.00 12.69 8.50
N PRO A 719 -14.23 13.90 9.05
CA PRO A 719 -13.40 15.06 8.78
C PRO A 719 -11.92 14.91 9.17
N GLU A 720 -11.60 13.99 10.08
CA GLU A 720 -10.21 13.66 10.41
C GLU A 720 -9.57 12.75 9.35
N ILE A 721 -10.37 11.94 8.65
CA ILE A 721 -9.87 11.05 7.60
C ILE A 721 -9.82 11.79 6.26
N ASN A 722 -10.87 12.50 5.84
CA ASN A 722 -10.85 13.22 4.54
C ASN A 722 -10.02 14.51 4.54
N HIS A 723 -9.40 14.89 5.64
CA HIS A 723 -8.53 16.07 5.78
C HIS A 723 -9.19 17.42 5.45
N GLY A 724 -10.50 17.48 5.26
CA GLY A 724 -11.19 18.69 4.80
C GLY A 724 -11.23 18.87 3.28
N ILE A 725 -10.89 17.84 2.49
CA ILE A 725 -11.00 17.86 1.02
C ILE A 725 -12.38 18.31 0.52
N PRO A 726 -13.52 17.91 1.12
CA PRO A 726 -14.83 18.42 0.70
C PRO A 726 -14.91 19.96 0.76
N ASN A 727 -14.37 20.58 1.81
CA ASN A 727 -14.39 22.04 1.97
C ASN A 727 -13.44 22.73 0.99
N LEU A 728 -12.35 22.06 0.63
CA LEU A 728 -11.41 22.54 -0.38
C LEU A 728 -12.06 22.59 -1.77
N ILE A 729 -12.84 21.56 -2.13
CA ILE A 729 -13.57 21.54 -3.41
C ILE A 729 -14.61 22.68 -3.44
N THR A 730 -15.37 22.88 -2.35
CA THR A 730 -16.34 23.98 -2.29
C THR A 730 -15.69 25.36 -2.36
N SER A 731 -14.47 25.52 -1.82
CA SER A 731 -13.70 26.79 -1.93
C SER A 731 -13.29 27.12 -3.36
N PHE A 732 -13.35 26.15 -4.29
CA PHE A 732 -13.11 26.37 -5.71
C PHE A 732 -14.40 26.55 -6.52
N GLY A 733 -15.53 26.77 -5.86
CA GLY A 733 -16.81 27.03 -6.53
C GLY A 733 -17.57 25.79 -6.99
N MET A 734 -17.11 24.58 -6.62
CA MET A 734 -17.71 23.31 -7.06
C MET A 734 -18.52 22.65 -5.94
N ALA A 735 -19.71 22.13 -6.27
CA ALA A 735 -20.51 21.35 -5.31
C ALA A 735 -19.88 19.97 -5.04
N VAL A 736 -20.12 19.41 -3.85
CA VAL A 736 -19.63 18.07 -3.49
C VAL A 736 -20.79 17.11 -3.28
N LEU A 737 -20.78 16.00 -4.02
CA LEU A 737 -21.69 14.86 -3.88
C LEU A 737 -20.95 13.63 -3.30
N THR A 738 -21.69 12.68 -2.72
CA THR A 738 -21.16 11.38 -2.28
C THR A 738 -21.51 10.29 -3.30
N GLU A 739 -20.80 9.16 -3.30
CA GLU A 739 -21.09 8.10 -4.27
C GLU A 739 -22.52 7.53 -4.13
N ASP A 740 -22.99 7.40 -2.89
CA ASP A 740 -24.30 6.84 -2.56
C ASP A 740 -25.46 7.81 -2.81
N SER A 741 -25.18 9.10 -3.05
CA SER A 741 -26.20 10.08 -3.43
C SER A 741 -26.53 10.07 -4.93
N VAL A 742 -25.70 9.40 -5.75
CA VAL A 742 -25.89 9.32 -7.21
C VAL A 742 -25.92 7.90 -7.76
N SER A 743 -25.45 6.90 -7.00
CA SER A 743 -25.34 5.52 -7.48
C SER A 743 -26.66 4.89 -7.93
N HIS A 744 -27.80 5.38 -7.46
CA HIS A 744 -29.13 4.88 -7.86
C HIS A 744 -29.60 5.42 -9.22
N LEU A 745 -28.93 6.45 -9.75
CA LEU A 745 -29.31 7.12 -11.01
C LEU A 745 -28.72 6.44 -12.25
N ALA A 746 -27.83 5.46 -12.09
CA ALA A 746 -27.27 4.69 -13.19
C ALA A 746 -27.22 3.20 -12.87
N LYS A 747 -27.32 2.37 -13.90
CA LYS A 747 -27.07 0.93 -13.83
C LYS A 747 -25.67 0.63 -14.33
N ILE A 748 -24.97 -0.29 -13.67
CA ILE A 748 -23.66 -0.76 -14.10
C ILE A 748 -23.83 -1.59 -15.38
N GLU A 749 -23.12 -1.21 -16.43
CA GLU A 749 -23.05 -1.97 -17.69
C GLU A 749 -22.18 -3.21 -17.46
N ARG A 750 -22.75 -4.40 -17.62
CA ARG A 750 -22.08 -5.69 -17.36
C ARG A 750 -21.89 -6.48 -18.66
N PRO A 751 -20.82 -7.30 -18.76
CA PRO A 751 -19.84 -7.61 -17.70
C PRO A 751 -18.79 -6.50 -17.54
N ILE A 752 -18.45 -6.19 -16.29
CA ILE A 752 -17.20 -5.49 -15.97
C ILE A 752 -16.04 -6.50 -15.89
N ARG A 753 -14.80 -6.03 -16.00
CA ARG A 753 -13.62 -6.91 -16.02
C ARG A 753 -13.41 -7.65 -14.70
N VAL A 754 -13.68 -6.96 -13.59
CA VAL A 754 -13.49 -7.45 -12.22
C VAL A 754 -14.71 -8.25 -11.72
N VAL A 755 -14.51 -9.08 -10.71
CA VAL A 755 -15.60 -9.72 -9.96
C VAL A 755 -16.18 -8.72 -8.98
N ASP A 756 -17.45 -8.36 -9.19
CA ASP A 756 -18.19 -7.37 -8.41
C ASP A 756 -18.71 -7.98 -7.10
N GLN A 757 -17.88 -7.96 -6.06
CA GLN A 757 -18.16 -8.70 -4.82
C GLN A 757 -18.20 -7.85 -3.54
N TRP A 758 -17.88 -6.57 -3.62
CA TRP A 758 -17.79 -5.69 -2.45
C TRP A 758 -18.80 -4.55 -2.57
N MET A 759 -19.71 -4.42 -1.60
CA MET A 759 -20.87 -3.52 -1.69
C MET A 759 -20.48 -2.07 -2.00
N TYR A 760 -19.53 -1.50 -1.26
CA TYR A 760 -19.12 -0.10 -1.46
C TYR A 760 -18.38 0.14 -2.78
N HIS A 761 -17.80 -0.91 -3.38
CA HIS A 761 -17.20 -0.79 -4.72
C HIS A 761 -18.26 -0.88 -5.81
N THR A 762 -19.30 -1.69 -5.61
CA THR A 762 -20.47 -1.70 -6.49
C THR A 762 -21.09 -0.31 -6.58
N ARG A 763 -21.27 0.38 -5.44
CA ARG A 763 -21.73 1.79 -5.43
C ARG A 763 -20.80 2.72 -6.21
N LEU A 764 -19.48 2.56 -6.02
CA LEU A 764 -18.47 3.33 -6.73
C LEU A 764 -18.53 3.11 -8.25
N TYR A 765 -18.70 1.86 -8.72
CA TYR A 765 -18.87 1.56 -10.14
C TYR A 765 -20.15 2.19 -10.70
N ALA A 766 -21.27 2.11 -9.96
CA ALA A 766 -22.52 2.74 -10.35
C ALA A 766 -22.40 4.28 -10.44
N ALA A 767 -21.75 4.91 -9.46
CA ALA A 767 -21.46 6.34 -9.49
C ALA A 767 -20.56 6.73 -10.68
N ALA A 768 -19.55 5.93 -11.01
CA ALA A 768 -18.71 6.15 -12.19
C ALA A 768 -19.53 6.05 -13.49
N HIS A 769 -20.43 5.06 -13.59
CA HIS A 769 -21.36 4.92 -14.73
C HIS A 769 -22.33 6.09 -14.87
N PHE A 770 -22.71 6.74 -13.77
CA PHE A 770 -23.50 7.96 -13.80
C PHE A 770 -22.66 9.15 -14.28
N VAL A 771 -21.49 9.37 -13.66
CA VAL A 771 -20.62 10.53 -13.95
C VAL A 771 -20.10 10.52 -15.39
N ARG A 772 -19.82 9.34 -15.97
CA ARG A 772 -19.26 9.24 -17.33
C ARG A 772 -20.12 9.91 -18.40
N THR A 773 -21.43 10.08 -18.16
CA THR A 773 -22.36 10.69 -19.11
C THR A 773 -22.69 12.16 -18.81
N GLN A 774 -22.24 12.73 -17.68
CA GLN A 774 -22.58 14.10 -17.28
C GLN A 774 -21.50 15.09 -17.74
N SER A 775 -21.85 16.24 -18.29
CA SER A 775 -20.85 17.27 -18.68
C SER A 775 -20.34 18.10 -17.52
N ASN A 776 -21.18 18.36 -16.52
CA ASN A 776 -20.90 19.23 -15.37
C ASN A 776 -20.40 18.48 -14.11
N LEU A 777 -20.18 17.17 -14.19
CA LEU A 777 -19.65 16.36 -13.08
C LEU A 777 -18.32 15.67 -13.44
N GLU A 778 -17.42 15.64 -12.48
CA GLU A 778 -16.24 14.77 -12.47
C GLU A 778 -16.20 13.91 -11.19
N LEU A 779 -15.46 12.80 -11.24
CA LEU A 779 -15.31 11.88 -10.11
C LEU A 779 -13.90 12.01 -9.52
N VAL A 780 -13.85 12.26 -8.21
CA VAL A 780 -12.61 12.18 -7.43
C VAL A 780 -12.71 11.01 -6.47
N GLN A 781 -11.82 10.03 -6.60
CA GLN A 781 -11.80 8.86 -5.73
C GLN A 781 -10.84 9.05 -4.56
N LEU A 782 -11.33 8.86 -3.33
CA LEU A 782 -10.54 8.78 -2.11
C LEU A 782 -10.12 7.34 -1.84
N ASN A 783 -8.81 7.10 -1.71
CA ASN A 783 -8.24 5.81 -1.33
C ASN A 783 -7.49 5.91 -0.02
N SER A 784 -7.60 4.92 0.86
CA SER A 784 -6.81 4.91 2.10
C SER A 784 -5.49 4.17 1.89
N PHE A 785 -4.38 4.72 2.40
CA PHE A 785 -3.12 3.97 2.47
C PHE A 785 -3.32 2.64 3.22
N GLY A 786 -2.65 1.58 2.75
CA GLY A 786 -2.82 0.22 3.28
C GLY A 786 -4.11 -0.48 2.82
N CYS A 787 -4.95 0.15 2.01
CA CYS A 787 -6.15 -0.47 1.44
C CYS A 787 -5.84 -1.27 0.18
N GLY A 788 -5.55 -2.57 0.34
CA GLY A 788 -5.24 -3.45 -0.80
C GLY A 788 -6.40 -3.73 -1.77
N LEU A 789 -7.63 -3.30 -1.47
CA LEU A 789 -8.78 -3.45 -2.39
C LEU A 789 -8.82 -2.33 -3.44
N ASP A 790 -8.30 -1.15 -3.12
CA ASP A 790 -8.32 0.00 -4.03
C ASP A 790 -7.50 -0.27 -5.30
N ALA A 791 -6.48 -1.13 -5.22
CA ALA A 791 -5.70 -1.56 -6.38
C ALA A 791 -6.54 -2.25 -7.48
N VAL A 792 -7.65 -2.89 -7.12
CA VAL A 792 -8.58 -3.51 -8.10
C VAL A 792 -9.53 -2.46 -8.67
N THR A 793 -10.00 -1.56 -7.82
CA THR A 793 -11.20 -0.76 -8.09
C THR A 793 -10.87 0.57 -8.73
N THR A 794 -9.70 1.12 -8.44
CA THR A 794 -9.15 2.29 -9.15
C THR A 794 -9.03 2.03 -10.65
N ASP A 795 -8.39 0.93 -11.04
CA ASP A 795 -8.24 0.54 -12.45
C ASP A 795 -9.62 0.35 -13.13
N GLN A 796 -10.59 -0.27 -12.45
CA GLN A 796 -11.93 -0.47 -13.03
C GLN A 796 -12.72 0.84 -13.17
N VAL A 797 -12.64 1.75 -12.20
CA VAL A 797 -13.30 3.06 -12.26
C VAL A 797 -12.66 3.93 -13.35
N GLN A 798 -11.33 3.89 -13.45
CA GLN A 798 -10.60 4.56 -14.52
C GLN A 798 -11.09 4.09 -15.90
N GLU A 799 -11.19 2.78 -16.12
CA GLU A 799 -11.72 2.20 -17.37
C GLU A 799 -13.13 2.72 -17.70
N ILE A 800 -14.05 2.76 -16.71
CA ILE A 800 -15.44 3.23 -16.90
C ILE A 800 -15.50 4.70 -17.30
N LEU A 801 -14.65 5.55 -16.72
CA LEU A 801 -14.61 6.98 -17.01
C LEU A 801 -13.94 7.26 -18.36
N GLN A 802 -12.83 6.58 -18.66
CA GLN A 802 -12.08 6.75 -19.91
C GLN A 802 -12.88 6.34 -21.15
N GLU A 803 -13.83 5.40 -21.03
CA GLU A 803 -14.77 5.05 -22.11
C GLU A 803 -15.51 6.26 -22.69
N TYR A 804 -15.70 7.33 -21.91
CA TYR A 804 -16.38 8.57 -22.33
C TYR A 804 -15.45 9.80 -22.33
N GLY A 805 -14.13 9.57 -22.27
CA GLY A 805 -13.13 10.64 -22.25
C GLY A 805 -13.09 11.46 -20.97
N LYS A 806 -13.60 10.93 -19.84
CA LYS A 806 -13.59 11.63 -18.54
C LYS A 806 -12.23 11.55 -17.85
N ILE A 807 -11.91 12.56 -17.04
CA ILE A 807 -10.65 12.61 -16.29
C ILE A 807 -10.79 11.79 -15.02
N TYR A 808 -9.97 10.76 -14.87
CA TYR A 808 -9.90 10.01 -13.62
C TYR A 808 -8.95 10.68 -12.63
N THR A 809 -9.48 11.14 -11.49
CA THR A 809 -8.68 11.72 -10.40
C THR A 809 -8.76 10.87 -9.15
N VAL A 810 -7.59 10.53 -8.58
CA VAL A 810 -7.47 9.77 -7.33
C VAL A 810 -6.64 10.52 -6.29
N LEU A 811 -7.12 10.53 -5.05
CA LEU A 811 -6.44 11.11 -3.89
C LEU A 811 -6.20 10.02 -2.84
N LYS A 812 -4.93 9.73 -2.57
CA LYS A 812 -4.52 8.79 -1.54
C LYS A 812 -4.43 9.51 -0.20
N ILE A 813 -5.19 9.00 0.76
CA ILE A 813 -5.47 9.56 2.07
C ILE A 813 -4.78 8.73 3.13
N ASP A 814 -4.28 9.41 4.15
CA ASP A 814 -3.50 8.79 5.20
C ASP A 814 -3.67 9.44 6.57
N GLU A 815 -2.94 8.98 7.60
CA GLU A 815 -2.95 9.57 8.95
C GLU A 815 -2.40 10.99 9.04
N VAL A 816 -1.75 11.48 7.98
CA VAL A 816 -1.19 12.83 7.92
C VAL A 816 -2.03 13.70 7.03
N SER A 817 -2.27 14.91 7.53
CA SER A 817 -3.11 15.92 6.90
C SER A 817 -2.24 16.94 6.18
N ASN A 818 -1.95 16.70 4.91
CA ASN A 818 -1.28 17.65 4.03
C ASN A 818 -2.18 17.96 2.83
N LEU A 819 -2.89 19.09 2.90
CA LEU A 819 -3.79 19.53 1.83
C LEU A 819 -3.05 20.11 0.61
N GLY A 820 -1.74 20.37 0.68
CA GLY A 820 -0.98 20.99 -0.40
C GLY A 820 -1.07 20.21 -1.71
N ALA A 821 -0.71 18.92 -1.67
CA ALA A 821 -0.79 18.04 -2.83
C ALA A 821 -2.22 17.84 -3.34
N ALA A 822 -3.20 17.72 -2.43
CA ALA A 822 -4.61 17.60 -2.80
C ALA A 822 -5.13 18.89 -3.47
N ARG A 823 -4.71 20.07 -3.00
CA ARG A 823 -5.05 21.37 -3.57
C ARG A 823 -4.56 21.50 -5.00
N ILE A 824 -3.32 21.12 -5.28
CA ILE A 824 -2.76 21.15 -6.65
C ILE A 824 -3.57 20.25 -7.59
N ARG A 825 -3.90 19.02 -7.16
CA ARG A 825 -4.70 18.07 -7.96
C ARG A 825 -6.11 18.58 -8.27
N ILE A 826 -6.81 19.11 -7.27
CA ILE A 826 -8.17 19.64 -7.45
C ILE A 826 -8.15 20.91 -8.32
N ARG A 827 -7.15 21.78 -8.17
CA ARG A 827 -6.98 22.97 -9.05
C ARG A 827 -6.68 22.57 -10.49
N SER A 828 -5.82 21.56 -10.69
CA SER A 828 -5.50 21.04 -12.03
C SER A 828 -6.73 20.43 -12.70
N LEU A 829 -7.52 19.67 -11.94
CA LEU A 829 -8.80 19.12 -12.43
C LEU A 829 -9.77 20.25 -12.81
N LYS A 830 -9.93 21.27 -11.97
CA LYS A 830 -10.77 22.43 -12.29
C LYS A 830 -10.30 23.14 -13.57
N ALA A 831 -9.01 23.42 -13.70
CA ALA A 831 -8.45 24.06 -14.89
C ALA A 831 -8.74 23.24 -16.16
N ALA A 832 -8.54 21.92 -16.12
CA ALA A 832 -8.87 21.03 -17.23
C ALA A 832 -10.37 20.98 -17.53
N MET A 833 -11.23 21.07 -16.51
CA MET A 833 -12.69 21.16 -16.69
C MET A 833 -13.12 22.48 -17.33
N ASP A 834 -12.44 23.59 -17.02
CA ASP A 834 -12.70 24.91 -17.58
C ASP A 834 -12.28 24.96 -19.07
N GLU A 835 -11.06 24.50 -19.39
CA GLU A 835 -10.55 24.42 -20.77
C GLU A 835 -11.40 23.49 -21.67
N ARG A 836 -11.87 22.36 -21.14
CA ARG A 836 -12.75 21.45 -21.89
C ARG A 836 -14.11 22.06 -22.20
N GLU A 837 -14.63 22.88 -21.29
CA GLU A 837 -15.89 23.60 -21.50
C GLU A 837 -15.74 24.68 -22.57
N GLU A 838 -14.66 25.46 -22.53
CA GLU A 838 -14.32 26.45 -23.55
C GLU A 838 -14.18 25.82 -24.94
N ASN A 839 -13.65 24.59 -25.01
CA ASN A 839 -13.52 23.80 -26.23
C ASN A 839 -14.77 22.98 -26.61
N GLY A 840 -15.89 23.12 -25.89
CA GLY A 840 -17.16 22.47 -26.23
C GLY A 840 -17.19 20.95 -26.07
N PHE A 841 -16.38 20.39 -25.18
CA PHE A 841 -16.33 18.95 -24.90
C PHE A 841 -17.69 18.38 -24.51
N LYS A 842 -18.10 17.27 -25.15
CA LYS A 842 -19.29 16.51 -24.79
C LYS A 842 -18.92 15.04 -24.55
N PRO A 843 -19.27 14.45 -23.39
CA PRO A 843 -18.99 13.04 -23.14
C PRO A 843 -19.68 12.15 -24.19
N LYS A 844 -18.87 11.38 -24.92
CA LYS A 844 -19.34 10.41 -25.92
C LYS A 844 -18.50 9.14 -25.80
N ARG A 845 -19.10 7.99 -26.09
CA ARG A 845 -18.41 6.70 -26.02
C ARG A 845 -17.28 6.67 -27.07
N ILE A 846 -16.03 6.58 -26.62
CA ILE A 846 -14.83 6.62 -27.46
C ILE A 846 -14.43 5.20 -27.88
N TYR A 847 -14.56 4.22 -26.98
CA TYR A 847 -14.28 2.82 -27.25
C TYR A 847 -15.23 1.91 -26.47
N THR A 848 -15.21 0.62 -26.83
CA THR A 848 -15.95 -0.43 -26.11
C THR A 848 -14.96 -1.45 -25.58
N ALA A 849 -15.12 -1.85 -24.32
CA ALA A 849 -14.29 -2.89 -23.75
C ALA A 849 -14.38 -4.20 -24.57
N PRO A 850 -13.26 -4.89 -24.82
CA PRO A 850 -13.28 -6.10 -25.61
C PRO A 850 -14.10 -7.20 -24.94
N LYS A 851 -14.78 -8.01 -25.76
CA LYS A 851 -15.54 -9.16 -25.27
C LYS A 851 -14.59 -10.17 -24.64
N LYS A 852 -15.03 -10.75 -23.52
CA LYS A 852 -14.30 -11.79 -22.81
C LYS A 852 -14.10 -13.03 -23.69
N ALA A 853 -12.85 -13.45 -23.90
CA ALA A 853 -12.52 -14.73 -24.50
C ALA A 853 -12.96 -15.90 -23.61
N VAL A 854 -13.57 -16.92 -24.21
CA VAL A 854 -14.14 -18.08 -23.52
C VAL A 854 -13.44 -19.34 -23.99
N PHE A 855 -13.11 -20.24 -23.07
CA PHE A 855 -12.50 -21.53 -23.41
C PHE A 855 -13.56 -22.52 -23.92
N THR A 856 -13.52 -22.85 -25.21
CA THR A 856 -14.52 -23.70 -25.89
C THR A 856 -14.13 -25.18 -25.88
N GLU A 857 -15.07 -26.06 -26.24
CA GLU A 857 -14.82 -27.52 -26.25
C GLU A 857 -13.73 -27.93 -27.24
N GLU A 858 -13.62 -27.26 -28.39
CA GLU A 858 -12.55 -27.51 -29.36
C GLU A 858 -11.15 -27.15 -28.83
N MET A 859 -11.07 -26.11 -27.99
CA MET A 859 -9.81 -25.68 -27.39
C MET A 859 -9.26 -26.72 -26.42
N ARG A 860 -10.11 -27.61 -25.88
CA ARG A 860 -9.69 -28.66 -24.93
C ARG A 860 -8.59 -29.57 -25.48
N THR A 861 -8.67 -29.94 -26.76
CA THR A 861 -7.71 -30.86 -27.38
C THR A 861 -6.54 -30.13 -28.05
N ARG A 862 -6.75 -28.89 -28.50
CA ARG A 862 -5.74 -28.12 -29.25
C ARG A 862 -4.86 -27.23 -28.37
N HIS A 863 -5.41 -26.66 -27.30
CA HIS A 863 -4.71 -25.63 -26.55
C HIS A 863 -3.76 -26.20 -25.50
N THR A 864 -2.61 -25.54 -25.33
CA THR A 864 -1.78 -25.66 -24.14
C THR A 864 -2.33 -24.74 -23.05
N ILE A 865 -2.58 -25.28 -21.87
CA ILE A 865 -3.11 -24.54 -20.72
C ILE A 865 -1.96 -24.23 -19.77
N LEU A 866 -1.62 -22.96 -19.59
CA LEU A 866 -0.58 -22.51 -18.68
C LEU A 866 -1.15 -22.25 -17.29
N ALA A 867 -0.53 -22.84 -16.27
CA ALA A 867 -0.83 -22.61 -14.87
C ALA A 867 0.36 -21.96 -14.17
N PRO A 868 0.15 -20.90 -13.36
CA PRO A 868 1.22 -20.35 -12.54
C PRO A 868 1.63 -21.36 -11.47
N GLN A 869 2.88 -21.24 -11.02
CA GLN A 869 3.40 -22.08 -9.94
C GLN A 869 2.80 -21.65 -8.60
N MET A 870 2.67 -22.60 -7.66
CA MET A 870 2.28 -22.30 -6.28
C MET A 870 3.05 -23.17 -5.28
N SER A 871 3.06 -24.49 -5.49
CA SER A 871 3.81 -25.43 -4.66
C SER A 871 4.49 -26.47 -5.55
N PRO A 872 5.82 -26.40 -5.75
CA PRO A 872 6.52 -27.26 -6.71
C PRO A 872 6.29 -28.76 -6.50
N ILE A 873 6.19 -29.22 -5.25
CA ILE A 873 5.93 -30.63 -4.91
C ILE A 873 4.54 -31.07 -5.37
N HIS A 874 3.52 -30.26 -5.11
CA HIS A 874 2.12 -30.60 -5.42
C HIS A 874 1.80 -30.39 -6.91
N PHE A 875 2.24 -29.28 -7.48
CA PHE A 875 1.80 -28.86 -8.82
C PHE A 875 2.38 -29.72 -9.93
N GLN A 876 3.56 -30.31 -9.74
CA GLN A 876 4.08 -31.30 -10.69
C GLN A 876 3.26 -32.60 -10.70
N LEU A 877 2.57 -32.95 -9.60
CA LEU A 877 1.66 -34.09 -9.55
C LEU A 877 0.28 -33.72 -10.12
N LEU A 878 -0.22 -32.52 -9.81
CA LEU A 878 -1.46 -31.99 -10.38
C LEU A 878 -1.36 -31.87 -11.92
N GLN A 879 -0.20 -31.47 -12.46
CA GLN A 879 0.04 -31.45 -13.89
C GLN A 879 -0.26 -32.82 -14.53
N GLU A 880 0.21 -33.90 -13.91
CA GLU A 880 -0.04 -35.27 -14.39
C GLU A 880 -1.52 -35.68 -14.25
N ALA A 881 -2.21 -35.23 -13.20
CA ALA A 881 -3.65 -35.47 -13.02
C ALA A 881 -4.49 -34.83 -14.14
N PHE A 882 -4.15 -33.60 -14.54
CA PHE A 882 -4.81 -32.89 -15.64
C PHE A 882 -4.48 -33.51 -17.01
N LYS A 883 -3.20 -33.82 -17.27
CA LYS A 883 -2.76 -34.52 -18.50
C LYS A 883 -3.48 -35.85 -18.67
N ALA A 884 -3.51 -36.67 -17.61
CA ALA A 884 -4.22 -37.95 -17.61
C ALA A 884 -5.76 -37.83 -17.66
N SER A 885 -6.31 -36.60 -17.65
CA SER A 885 -7.75 -36.31 -17.76
C SER A 885 -8.11 -35.56 -19.04
N GLY A 886 -7.18 -35.47 -20.00
CA GLY A 886 -7.41 -34.90 -21.32
C GLY A 886 -7.30 -33.38 -21.37
N TYR A 887 -6.42 -32.79 -20.56
CA TYR A 887 -6.05 -31.37 -20.63
C TYR A 887 -4.53 -31.24 -20.76
N ASN A 888 -4.04 -30.52 -21.78
CA ASN A 888 -2.61 -30.25 -21.94
C ASN A 888 -2.15 -29.13 -20.98
N LEU A 889 -2.09 -29.43 -19.68
CA LEU A 889 -1.68 -28.49 -18.65
C LEU A 889 -0.16 -28.43 -18.52
N GLU A 890 0.40 -27.23 -18.49
CA GLU A 890 1.80 -26.96 -18.19
C GLU A 890 1.91 -25.99 -17.02
N VAL A 891 2.63 -26.41 -15.97
CA VAL A 891 2.90 -25.55 -14.81
C VAL A 891 4.20 -24.81 -15.05
N LEU A 892 4.14 -23.48 -14.95
CA LEU A 892 5.27 -22.59 -15.14
C LEU A 892 6.38 -22.84 -14.09
N PRO A 893 7.66 -22.55 -14.42
CA PRO A 893 8.76 -22.75 -13.48
C PRO A 893 8.65 -21.82 -12.27
N SER A 894 9.21 -22.26 -11.14
CA SER A 894 9.19 -21.47 -9.90
C SER A 894 10.16 -20.29 -9.91
N VAL A 895 11.09 -20.21 -10.86
CA VAL A 895 12.28 -19.37 -10.79
C VAL A 895 12.24 -18.40 -11.96
N ASP A 896 11.96 -17.12 -11.69
CA ASP A 896 12.46 -16.00 -12.49
C ASP A 896 12.14 -14.69 -11.77
N LYS A 897 13.19 -13.95 -11.34
CA LYS A 897 13.04 -12.56 -10.86
C LYS A 897 12.44 -11.66 -11.94
N MET A 898 12.68 -12.01 -13.21
CA MET A 898 12.07 -11.39 -14.39
C MET A 898 10.54 -11.40 -14.34
N ALA A 899 9.91 -12.46 -13.80
CA ALA A 899 8.47 -12.51 -13.59
C ALA A 899 7.97 -11.35 -12.71
N VAL A 900 8.72 -10.98 -11.67
CA VAL A 900 8.33 -9.88 -10.77
C VAL A 900 8.35 -8.55 -11.51
N ASP A 901 9.40 -8.29 -12.29
CA ASP A 901 9.52 -7.07 -13.10
C ASP A 901 8.47 -7.00 -14.20
N GLU A 902 8.18 -8.12 -14.86
CA GLU A 902 7.13 -8.20 -15.87
C GLU A 902 5.74 -7.98 -15.25
N GLY A 903 5.48 -8.56 -14.08
CA GLY A 903 4.25 -8.35 -13.33
C GLY A 903 4.03 -6.89 -12.94
N LEU A 904 5.11 -6.17 -12.56
CA LEU A 904 5.08 -4.75 -12.19
C LEU A 904 4.74 -3.82 -13.36
N LYS A 905 4.88 -4.25 -14.62
CA LYS A 905 4.45 -3.47 -15.80
C LYS A 905 2.92 -3.45 -15.94
N TYR A 906 2.23 -4.49 -15.49
CA TYR A 906 0.79 -4.67 -15.70
C TYR A 906 -0.08 -4.50 -14.46
N VAL A 907 0.47 -4.80 -13.28
CA VAL A 907 -0.28 -4.82 -12.01
C VAL A 907 0.16 -3.66 -11.13
N ASN A 908 -0.82 -2.92 -10.61
CA ASN A 908 -0.58 -1.85 -9.65
C ASN A 908 0.19 -2.37 -8.41
N ASN A 909 1.22 -1.66 -7.98
CA ASN A 909 2.06 -2.03 -6.83
C ASN A 909 1.31 -2.06 -5.48
N ASP A 910 0.13 -1.44 -5.39
CA ASP A 910 -0.77 -1.53 -4.23
C ASP A 910 -1.54 -2.87 -4.21
N ALA A 911 -1.48 -3.66 -5.29
CA ALA A 911 -1.99 -5.03 -5.29
C ALA A 911 -1.14 -5.94 -4.39
N CYS A 912 -1.66 -7.13 -4.05
CA CYS A 912 -0.86 -8.14 -3.35
C CYS A 912 0.32 -8.58 -4.19
N TYR A 913 1.46 -8.76 -3.54
CA TYR A 913 2.64 -9.40 -4.13
C TYR A 913 2.32 -10.71 -4.87
N PRO A 914 1.54 -11.66 -4.31
CA PRO A 914 1.05 -12.81 -5.03
C PRO A 914 0.41 -12.54 -6.41
N SER A 915 -0.38 -11.46 -6.56
CA SER A 915 -0.98 -11.12 -7.85
C SER A 915 0.05 -10.64 -8.85
N ILE A 916 1.07 -9.90 -8.40
CA ILE A 916 2.16 -9.41 -9.24
C ILE A 916 2.95 -10.62 -9.77
N LEU A 917 3.29 -11.56 -8.89
CA LEU A 917 4.04 -12.76 -9.27
C LEU A 917 3.24 -13.66 -10.23
N VAL A 918 1.96 -13.90 -9.95
CA VAL A 918 1.09 -14.73 -10.80
C VAL A 918 0.92 -14.13 -12.20
N VAL A 919 0.59 -12.84 -12.29
CA VAL A 919 0.45 -12.16 -13.60
C VAL A 919 1.79 -12.13 -14.32
N GLY A 920 2.87 -11.83 -13.58
CA GLY A 920 4.24 -11.83 -14.09
C GLY A 920 4.66 -13.12 -14.75
N GLN A 921 4.51 -14.26 -14.06
CA GLN A 921 4.81 -15.59 -14.59
C GLN A 921 4.05 -15.87 -15.89
N LEU A 922 2.75 -15.54 -15.94
CA LEU A 922 1.92 -15.79 -17.11
C LEU A 922 2.33 -14.89 -18.29
N MET A 923 2.57 -13.59 -18.05
CA MET A 923 2.94 -12.66 -19.10
C MET A 923 4.35 -12.93 -19.65
N GLU A 924 5.30 -13.28 -18.78
CA GLU A 924 6.64 -13.70 -19.17
C GLU A 924 6.59 -14.96 -20.05
N ALA A 925 5.81 -15.97 -19.64
CA ALA A 925 5.63 -17.18 -20.42
C ALA A 925 5.05 -16.86 -21.81
N LEU A 926 4.01 -16.04 -21.91
CA LEU A 926 3.40 -15.65 -23.19
C LEU A 926 4.37 -14.87 -24.08
N LYS A 927 5.25 -14.04 -23.51
CA LYS A 927 6.23 -13.26 -24.28
C LYS A 927 7.53 -14.01 -24.59
N SER A 928 7.74 -15.19 -24.03
CA SER A 928 8.98 -15.95 -24.18
C SER A 928 9.24 -16.48 -25.61
N GLY A 929 8.25 -16.43 -26.50
CA GLY A 929 8.31 -17.03 -27.84
C GLY A 929 8.19 -18.56 -27.86
N LYS A 930 8.04 -19.22 -26.69
CA LYS A 930 7.95 -20.68 -26.58
C LYS A 930 6.58 -21.27 -26.95
N TYR A 931 5.52 -20.47 -26.89
CA TYR A 931 4.13 -20.94 -27.03
C TYR A 931 3.44 -20.31 -28.24
N ASP A 932 2.57 -21.08 -28.90
CA ASP A 932 1.65 -20.55 -29.91
C ASP A 932 0.47 -19.86 -29.24
N LEU A 933 0.44 -18.52 -29.31
CA LEU A 933 -0.55 -17.67 -28.65
C LEU A 933 -2.00 -17.95 -29.11
N ASN A 934 -2.20 -18.44 -30.34
CA ASN A 934 -3.52 -18.78 -30.84
C ASN A 934 -4.04 -20.11 -30.31
N ASN A 935 -3.14 -20.99 -29.85
CA ASN A 935 -3.46 -22.28 -29.24
C ASN A 935 -3.00 -22.33 -27.77
N THR A 936 -3.05 -21.19 -27.07
CA THR A 936 -2.69 -21.10 -25.65
C THR A 936 -3.89 -20.61 -24.83
N SER A 937 -4.00 -21.08 -23.59
CA SER A 937 -4.98 -20.60 -22.60
C SER A 937 -4.36 -20.56 -21.22
N LEU A 938 -4.90 -19.74 -20.34
CA LEU A 938 -4.40 -19.58 -18.97
C LEU A 938 -5.39 -20.19 -17.99
N ILE A 939 -4.92 -20.74 -16.86
CA ILE A 939 -5.77 -21.20 -15.75
C ILE A 939 -5.29 -20.67 -14.41
N ILE A 940 -6.23 -20.27 -13.56
CA ILE A 940 -5.95 -19.81 -12.19
C ILE A 940 -7.03 -20.30 -11.22
N SER A 941 -6.62 -20.67 -10.00
CA SER A 941 -7.55 -20.97 -8.92
C SER A 941 -8.22 -19.71 -8.39
N GLN A 942 -9.55 -19.76 -8.20
CA GLN A 942 -10.33 -18.62 -7.70
C GLN A 942 -11.10 -19.00 -6.43
N THR A 943 -10.71 -18.40 -5.30
CA THR A 943 -11.23 -18.70 -3.96
C THR A 943 -12.68 -18.29 -3.74
N GLY A 944 -13.13 -17.20 -4.39
CA GLY A 944 -14.51 -16.71 -4.31
C GLY A 944 -14.95 -16.12 -2.95
N GLY A 945 -14.00 -15.70 -2.11
CA GLY A 945 -14.26 -14.97 -0.86
C GLY A 945 -13.94 -13.47 -0.98
N GLY A 946 -14.16 -12.70 0.10
CA GLY A 946 -13.96 -11.23 0.14
C GLY A 946 -12.50 -10.74 0.03
N CYS A 947 -11.56 -11.62 -0.31
CA CYS A 947 -10.14 -11.32 -0.51
C CYS A 947 -9.90 -10.87 -1.96
N ARG A 948 -8.80 -10.13 -2.18
CA ARG A 948 -8.29 -9.75 -3.50
C ARG A 948 -7.92 -10.95 -4.38
N ALA A 949 -7.63 -12.11 -3.81
CA ALA A 949 -7.37 -13.37 -4.54
C ALA A 949 -8.47 -13.72 -5.55
N THR A 950 -9.74 -13.42 -5.24
CA THR A 950 -10.86 -13.64 -6.16
C THR A 950 -10.72 -12.81 -7.45
N ASN A 951 -10.01 -11.67 -7.42
CA ASN A 951 -9.85 -10.77 -8.55
C ASN A 951 -8.52 -10.93 -9.31
N TYR A 952 -7.71 -11.96 -9.03
CA TYR A 952 -6.48 -12.21 -9.81
C TYR A 952 -6.78 -12.43 -11.29
N ILE A 953 -7.89 -13.10 -11.59
CA ILE A 953 -8.37 -13.27 -12.97
C ILE A 953 -8.67 -11.93 -13.66
N GLY A 954 -9.16 -10.93 -12.91
CA GLY A 954 -9.39 -9.59 -13.41
C GLY A 954 -8.08 -8.88 -13.77
N PHE A 955 -7.02 -9.07 -12.98
CA PHE A 955 -5.68 -8.55 -13.29
C PHE A 955 -5.06 -9.24 -14.50
N ILE A 956 -5.17 -10.57 -14.61
CA ILE A 956 -4.68 -11.33 -15.77
C ILE A 956 -5.35 -10.83 -17.05
N ARG A 957 -6.68 -10.68 -17.06
CA ARG A 957 -7.42 -10.16 -18.23
C ARG A 957 -7.00 -8.75 -18.62
N LYS A 958 -6.76 -7.91 -17.62
CA LYS A 958 -6.27 -6.55 -17.85
C LYS A 958 -4.89 -6.60 -18.51
N ALA A 959 -3.97 -7.38 -17.97
CA ALA A 959 -2.62 -7.55 -18.52
C ALA A 959 -2.65 -8.07 -19.96
N LEU A 960 -3.50 -9.06 -20.25
CA LEU A 960 -3.72 -9.57 -21.61
C LEU A 960 -4.26 -8.48 -22.54
N ASN A 961 -5.28 -7.73 -22.11
CA ASN A 961 -5.85 -6.65 -22.92
C ASN A 961 -4.82 -5.58 -23.23
N ASP A 962 -4.09 -5.15 -22.20
CA ASP A 962 -3.05 -4.14 -22.28
C ASP A 962 -1.88 -4.57 -23.19
N ALA A 963 -1.66 -5.89 -23.35
CA ALA A 963 -0.64 -6.45 -24.23
C ALA A 963 -1.16 -6.81 -25.64
N GLY A 964 -2.42 -6.51 -25.97
CA GLY A 964 -3.03 -6.90 -27.25
C GLY A 964 -3.36 -8.40 -27.37
N LEU A 965 -3.37 -9.14 -26.26
CA LEU A 965 -3.58 -10.58 -26.16
C LEU A 965 -4.97 -10.94 -25.61
N SER A 966 -5.97 -10.07 -25.77
CA SER A 966 -7.33 -10.24 -25.22
C SER A 966 -8.09 -11.46 -25.78
N HIS A 967 -7.63 -12.04 -26.88
CA HIS A 967 -8.17 -13.26 -27.48
C HIS A 967 -7.83 -14.53 -26.69
N ILE A 968 -6.81 -14.50 -25.82
CA ILE A 968 -6.38 -15.66 -25.02
C ILE A 968 -7.40 -15.95 -23.90
N PRO A 969 -8.01 -17.15 -23.86
CA PRO A 969 -8.95 -17.51 -22.80
C PRO A 969 -8.28 -17.64 -21.42
N VAL A 970 -8.98 -17.20 -20.37
CA VAL A 970 -8.57 -17.37 -18.97
C VAL A 970 -9.62 -18.19 -18.21
N ILE A 971 -9.23 -19.40 -17.81
CA ILE A 971 -10.05 -20.39 -17.11
C ILE A 971 -10.00 -20.12 -15.60
N SER A 972 -11.17 -19.95 -14.99
CA SER A 972 -11.32 -19.91 -13.53
C SER A 972 -11.54 -21.32 -12.98
N LEU A 973 -10.62 -21.78 -12.14
CA LEU A 973 -10.80 -23.00 -11.34
C LEU A 973 -11.44 -22.63 -9.99
N SER A 974 -12.77 -22.68 -9.92
CA SER A 974 -13.53 -22.34 -8.70
C SER A 974 -14.57 -23.39 -8.34
N ALA A 975 -14.63 -23.77 -7.06
CA ALA A 975 -15.68 -24.63 -6.52
C ALA A 975 -17.07 -23.98 -6.54
N LEU A 976 -17.13 -22.64 -6.64
CA LEU A 976 -18.39 -21.87 -6.67
C LEU A 976 -18.95 -21.67 -8.09
N GLY A 977 -18.25 -22.13 -9.13
CA GLY A 977 -18.70 -21.99 -10.52
C GLY A 977 -18.89 -20.53 -10.95
N LEU A 978 -18.01 -19.63 -10.48
CA LEU A 978 -18.10 -18.19 -10.69
C LEU A 978 -18.10 -17.79 -12.18
N GLU A 979 -17.50 -18.62 -13.04
CA GLU A 979 -17.48 -18.41 -14.48
C GLU A 979 -17.71 -19.70 -15.25
N LYS A 980 -18.43 -19.60 -16.37
CA LYS A 980 -18.70 -20.73 -17.27
C LYS A 980 -17.66 -20.76 -18.39
N ASN A 981 -16.99 -21.89 -18.54
CA ASN A 981 -16.08 -22.19 -19.64
C ASN A 981 -16.50 -23.54 -20.25
N PRO A 982 -17.21 -23.57 -21.39
CA PRO A 982 -17.78 -24.79 -21.96
C PRO A 982 -16.77 -25.93 -22.15
N GLY A 983 -15.53 -25.59 -22.54
CA GLY A 983 -14.45 -26.57 -22.75
C GLY A 983 -13.81 -27.12 -21.47
N PHE A 984 -14.08 -26.53 -20.31
CA PHE A 984 -13.49 -26.94 -19.04
C PHE A 984 -14.54 -27.61 -18.15
N ARG A 985 -14.45 -28.94 -18.01
CA ARG A 985 -15.35 -29.76 -17.19
C ARG A 985 -14.58 -30.50 -16.10
N ILE A 986 -15.01 -30.33 -14.85
CA ILE A 986 -14.48 -31.08 -13.70
C ILE A 986 -15.15 -32.46 -13.69
N THR A 987 -14.41 -33.50 -14.06
CA THR A 987 -14.90 -34.89 -14.07
C THR A 987 -14.57 -35.61 -12.76
N PRO A 988 -15.34 -36.64 -12.34
CA PRO A 988 -15.00 -37.45 -11.17
C PRO A 988 -13.60 -38.07 -11.26
N GLY A 989 -13.16 -38.43 -12.47
CA GLY A 989 -11.81 -38.94 -12.73
C GLY A 989 -10.71 -37.91 -12.45
N LEU A 990 -10.93 -36.64 -12.83
CA LEU A 990 -10.01 -35.55 -12.50
C LEU A 990 -9.99 -35.28 -11.00
N ILE A 991 -11.14 -35.26 -10.33
CA ILE A 991 -11.23 -35.07 -8.87
C ILE A 991 -10.43 -36.16 -8.13
N ASN A 992 -10.65 -37.43 -8.47
CA ASN A 992 -9.94 -38.55 -7.87
C ASN A 992 -8.41 -38.41 -8.01
N LYS A 993 -7.93 -38.17 -9.24
CA LYS A 993 -6.48 -38.03 -9.51
C LYS A 993 -5.88 -36.81 -8.82
N SER A 994 -6.61 -35.69 -8.78
CA SER A 994 -6.17 -34.48 -8.09
C SER A 994 -6.11 -34.68 -6.57
N LEU A 995 -7.07 -35.36 -5.94
CA LEU A 995 -7.01 -35.67 -4.51
C LEU A 995 -5.83 -36.60 -4.17
N ILE A 996 -5.57 -37.61 -5.00
CA ILE A 996 -4.37 -38.46 -4.87
C ILE A 996 -3.09 -37.63 -4.97
N ALA A 997 -3.00 -36.73 -5.95
CA ALA A 997 -1.86 -35.84 -6.14
C ALA A 997 -1.63 -34.92 -4.94
N MET A 998 -2.70 -34.36 -4.35
CA MET A 998 -2.62 -33.50 -3.17
C MET A 998 -2.09 -34.25 -1.95
N VAL A 999 -2.64 -35.44 -1.65
CA VAL A 999 -2.19 -36.25 -0.50
C VAL A 999 -0.75 -36.73 -0.66
N TYR A 1000 -0.33 -37.11 -1.87
CA TYR A 1000 1.09 -37.41 -2.12
C TYR A 1000 1.99 -36.20 -1.95
N GLY A 1001 1.54 -35.02 -2.39
CA GLY A 1001 2.30 -33.79 -2.21
C GLY A 1001 2.53 -33.46 -0.74
N ASP A 1002 1.47 -33.53 0.08
CA ASP A 1002 1.55 -33.31 1.52
C ASP A 1002 2.48 -34.33 2.19
N LEU A 1003 2.31 -35.61 1.87
CA LEU A 1003 3.14 -36.68 2.42
C LEU A 1003 4.62 -36.48 2.09
N LEU A 1004 4.95 -36.27 0.82
CA LEU A 1004 6.34 -36.10 0.35
C LEU A 1004 6.98 -34.85 0.96
N MET A 1005 6.24 -33.74 1.06
CA MET A 1005 6.72 -32.52 1.72
C MET A 1005 7.05 -32.77 3.20
N ARG A 1006 6.13 -33.44 3.92
CA ARG A 1006 6.28 -33.74 5.35
C ARG A 1006 7.48 -34.64 5.63
N VAL A 1007 7.61 -35.76 4.92
CA VAL A 1007 8.71 -36.71 5.16
C VAL A 1007 10.06 -36.13 4.72
N LEU A 1008 10.10 -35.37 3.62
CA LEU A 1008 11.32 -34.75 3.13
C LEU A 1008 11.86 -33.71 4.12
N TYR A 1009 11.05 -32.73 4.52
CA TYR A 1009 11.51 -31.65 5.41
C TYR A 1009 11.83 -32.14 6.82
N ARG A 1010 11.20 -33.23 7.27
CA ARG A 1010 11.51 -33.84 8.57
C ARG A 1010 12.85 -34.58 8.56
N VAL A 1011 13.26 -35.20 7.46
CA VAL A 1011 14.47 -36.04 7.40
C VAL A 1011 15.68 -35.30 6.82
N ARG A 1012 15.49 -34.45 5.80
CA ARG A 1012 16.57 -33.75 5.07
C ARG A 1012 17.52 -32.97 5.98
N PRO A 1013 17.07 -32.24 7.02
CA PRO A 1013 17.99 -31.54 7.93
C PRO A 1013 18.87 -32.49 8.74
N TYR A 1014 18.51 -33.76 8.86
CA TYR A 1014 19.20 -34.75 9.68
C TYR A 1014 19.88 -35.85 8.85
N GLU A 1015 19.92 -35.73 7.53
CA GLU A 1015 20.50 -36.76 6.67
C GLU A 1015 21.98 -37.00 7.02
N LYS A 1016 22.36 -38.28 7.21
CA LYS A 1016 23.75 -38.63 7.51
C LYS A 1016 24.64 -38.50 6.28
N ILE A 1017 24.11 -38.84 5.10
CA ILE A 1017 24.77 -38.68 3.80
C ILE A 1017 24.09 -37.53 3.05
N LYS A 1018 24.84 -36.47 2.77
CA LYS A 1018 24.33 -35.28 2.08
C LYS A 1018 23.69 -35.63 0.72
N GLY A 1019 22.49 -35.11 0.49
CA GLY A 1019 21.67 -35.35 -0.69
C GLY A 1019 20.92 -36.69 -0.71
N SER A 1020 21.02 -37.54 0.32
CA SER A 1020 20.33 -38.84 0.34
C SER A 1020 18.81 -38.70 0.40
N ALA A 1021 18.30 -37.75 1.18
CA ALA A 1021 16.86 -37.49 1.27
C ALA A 1021 16.28 -36.99 -0.07
N ASN A 1022 17.02 -36.14 -0.78
CA ASN A 1022 16.58 -35.62 -2.10
C ASN A 1022 16.57 -36.70 -3.19
N ARG A 1023 17.54 -37.63 -3.17
CA ARG A 1023 17.55 -38.80 -4.08
C ARG A 1023 16.33 -39.69 -3.84
N LEU A 1024 16.03 -39.98 -2.57
CA LEU A 1024 14.86 -40.77 -2.19
C LEU A 1024 13.56 -40.09 -2.61
N TYR A 1025 13.45 -38.78 -2.38
CA TYR A 1025 12.33 -37.95 -2.85
C TYR A 1025 12.16 -38.01 -4.37
N SER A 1026 13.24 -37.87 -5.15
CA SER A 1026 13.16 -37.90 -6.63
C SER A 1026 12.68 -39.26 -7.17
N MET A 1027 13.14 -40.34 -6.55
CA MET A 1027 12.66 -41.69 -6.88
C MET A 1027 11.15 -41.82 -6.62
N TRP A 1028 10.70 -41.45 -5.41
CA TRP A 1028 9.29 -41.55 -5.04
C TRP A 1028 8.39 -40.60 -5.84
N MET A 1029 8.86 -39.39 -6.13
CA MET A 1029 8.14 -38.44 -6.98
C MET A 1029 7.82 -39.02 -8.36
N LYS A 1030 8.77 -39.76 -8.97
CA LYS A 1030 8.54 -40.45 -10.25
C LYS A 1030 7.43 -41.51 -10.15
N LYS A 1031 7.47 -42.36 -9.11
CA LYS A 1031 6.44 -43.38 -8.85
C LYS A 1031 5.07 -42.76 -8.52
N CYS A 1032 5.04 -41.67 -7.76
CA CYS A 1032 3.81 -40.94 -7.46
C CYS A 1032 3.16 -40.37 -8.73
N LYS A 1033 3.95 -39.83 -9.68
CA LYS A 1033 3.42 -39.37 -10.98
C LYS A 1033 2.74 -40.50 -11.76
N GLU A 1034 3.34 -41.68 -11.79
CA GLU A 1034 2.73 -42.88 -12.41
C GLU A 1034 1.43 -43.30 -11.69
N SER A 1035 1.45 -43.31 -10.36
CA SER A 1035 0.26 -43.60 -9.55
C SER A 1035 -0.86 -42.59 -9.76
N VAL A 1036 -0.56 -41.30 -9.91
CA VAL A 1036 -1.56 -40.26 -10.20
C VAL A 1036 -2.19 -40.47 -11.58
N ARG A 1037 -1.39 -40.79 -12.60
CA ARG A 1037 -1.90 -41.07 -13.96
C ARG A 1037 -2.91 -42.21 -13.97
N CYS A 1038 -2.66 -43.28 -13.21
CA CYS A 1038 -3.55 -44.43 -13.17
C CYS A 1038 -4.82 -44.20 -12.31
N GLY A 1039 -4.74 -43.39 -11.25
CA GLY A 1039 -5.86 -43.09 -10.34
C GLY A 1039 -6.37 -44.28 -9.50
N LYS A 1040 -5.63 -45.39 -9.40
CA LYS A 1040 -6.05 -46.60 -8.67
C LYS A 1040 -5.77 -46.49 -7.17
N HIS A 1041 -6.81 -46.66 -6.34
CA HIS A 1041 -6.71 -46.54 -4.88
C HIS A 1041 -5.81 -47.59 -4.21
N ASN A 1042 -5.75 -48.81 -4.74
CA ASN A 1042 -4.90 -49.86 -4.15
C ASN A 1042 -3.41 -49.53 -4.31
N LEU A 1043 -3.01 -49.03 -5.49
CA LEU A 1043 -1.65 -48.55 -5.72
C LEU A 1043 -1.36 -47.31 -4.87
N PHE A 1044 -2.32 -46.40 -4.74
CA PHE A 1044 -2.22 -45.22 -3.89
C PHE A 1044 -1.87 -45.57 -2.43
N LYS A 1045 -2.66 -46.46 -1.81
CA LYS A 1045 -2.43 -46.89 -0.42
C LYS A 1045 -1.11 -47.64 -0.26
N LYS A 1046 -0.74 -48.50 -1.21
CA LYS A 1046 0.53 -49.22 -1.20
C LYS A 1046 1.71 -48.26 -1.23
N THR A 1047 1.70 -47.31 -2.15
CA THR A 1047 2.75 -46.31 -2.34
C THR A 1047 2.93 -45.44 -1.08
N ILE A 1048 1.84 -45.02 -0.42
CA ILE A 1048 1.91 -44.28 0.86
C ILE A 1048 2.70 -45.05 1.92
N ARG A 1049 2.42 -46.35 2.09
CA ARG A 1049 3.10 -47.20 3.08
C ARG A 1049 4.59 -47.33 2.78
N GLU A 1050 4.93 -47.54 1.51
CA GLU A 1050 6.31 -47.69 1.08
C GLU A 1050 7.10 -46.37 1.22
N ILE A 1051 6.49 -45.22 0.92
CA ILE A 1051 7.13 -43.90 1.14
C ILE A 1051 7.47 -43.72 2.62
N VAL A 1052 6.50 -43.89 3.53
CA VAL A 1052 6.74 -43.68 4.96
C VAL A 1052 7.80 -44.65 5.48
N SER A 1053 7.72 -45.93 5.08
CA SER A 1053 8.69 -46.96 5.45
C SER A 1053 10.12 -46.59 5.00
N ASP A 1054 10.31 -46.18 3.75
CA ASP A 1054 11.63 -45.83 3.23
C ASP A 1054 12.23 -44.61 3.94
N PHE A 1055 11.40 -43.57 4.18
CA PHE A 1055 11.86 -42.37 4.88
C PHE A 1055 12.09 -42.61 6.39
N ASP A 1056 11.35 -43.52 7.02
CA ASP A 1056 11.59 -43.94 8.42
C ASP A 1056 12.94 -44.67 8.57
N ASN A 1057 13.34 -45.41 7.54
CA ASN A 1057 14.58 -46.18 7.53
C ASN A 1057 15.79 -45.41 6.98
N LEU A 1058 15.62 -44.14 6.54
CA LEU A 1058 16.75 -43.34 6.06
C LEU A 1058 17.73 -43.05 7.22
N GLU A 1059 19.02 -43.24 6.98
CA GLU A 1059 20.07 -42.96 7.97
C GLU A 1059 20.13 -41.46 8.31
N THR A 1060 19.99 -41.13 9.60
CA THR A 1060 20.05 -39.76 10.11
C THR A 1060 21.03 -39.60 11.27
N VAL A 1061 21.45 -38.36 11.53
CA VAL A 1061 22.21 -37.99 12.73
C VAL A 1061 21.29 -37.76 13.93
N ASN A 1062 21.73 -38.15 15.14
CA ASN A 1062 20.99 -37.98 16.40
C ASN A 1062 21.25 -36.61 17.06
N THR A 1063 21.16 -35.53 16.28
CA THR A 1063 21.32 -34.16 16.80
C THR A 1063 19.95 -33.49 16.91
N LYS A 1064 19.63 -32.84 18.04
CA LYS A 1064 18.43 -32.01 18.14
C LYS A 1064 18.66 -30.66 17.47
N LYS A 1065 17.75 -30.25 16.60
CA LYS A 1065 17.75 -28.95 15.93
C LYS A 1065 16.51 -28.13 16.31
N PRO A 1066 16.58 -26.80 16.36
CA PRO A 1066 15.39 -25.97 16.52
C PRO A 1066 14.40 -26.25 15.40
N ARG A 1067 13.11 -26.41 15.73
CA ARG A 1067 12.02 -26.55 14.77
C ARG A 1067 11.38 -25.18 14.52
N VAL A 1068 11.15 -24.84 13.26
CA VAL A 1068 10.59 -23.56 12.82
C VAL A 1068 9.37 -23.80 11.95
N GLY A 1069 8.22 -23.39 12.44
CA GLY A 1069 6.95 -23.42 11.73
C GLY A 1069 6.85 -22.33 10.67
N ILE A 1070 6.40 -22.68 9.47
CA ILE A 1070 6.22 -21.75 8.36
C ILE A 1070 4.73 -21.66 8.03
N VAL A 1071 4.12 -20.53 8.40
CA VAL A 1071 2.69 -20.25 8.20
C VAL A 1071 2.52 -18.93 7.47
N GLY A 1072 1.36 -18.68 6.87
CA GLY A 1072 1.16 -17.40 6.19
C GLY A 1072 0.12 -17.41 5.09
N GLU A 1073 0.21 -16.39 4.24
CA GLU A 1073 -0.58 -16.33 3.00
C GLU A 1073 -0.21 -17.50 2.08
N ILE A 1074 -1.21 -18.15 1.47
CA ILE A 1074 -1.06 -19.44 0.79
C ILE A 1074 0.02 -19.44 -0.31
N LEU A 1075 0.10 -18.44 -1.18
CA LEU A 1075 1.11 -18.42 -2.24
C LEU A 1075 2.50 -18.17 -1.64
N VAL A 1076 2.62 -17.19 -0.75
CA VAL A 1076 3.89 -16.88 -0.07
C VAL A 1076 4.36 -18.09 0.76
N LYS A 1077 3.45 -18.84 1.38
CA LYS A 1077 3.77 -20.03 2.19
C LYS A 1077 4.53 -21.10 1.40
N TYR A 1078 4.08 -21.40 0.17
CA TYR A 1078 4.60 -22.55 -0.59
C TYR A 1078 5.50 -22.18 -1.78
N HIS A 1079 5.39 -20.97 -2.32
CA HIS A 1079 6.10 -20.61 -3.54
C HIS A 1079 7.54 -20.17 -3.24
N PRO A 1080 8.57 -20.87 -3.74
CA PRO A 1080 9.97 -20.62 -3.35
C PRO A 1080 10.44 -19.19 -3.67
N THR A 1081 10.13 -18.66 -4.85
CA THR A 1081 10.46 -17.25 -5.19
C THR A 1081 9.64 -16.22 -4.42
N ALA A 1082 8.42 -16.54 -3.98
CA ALA A 1082 7.58 -15.58 -3.25
C ALA A 1082 8.04 -15.41 -1.79
N ASN A 1083 8.81 -16.38 -1.27
CA ASN A 1083 9.31 -16.37 0.10
C ASN A 1083 10.83 -16.42 0.20
N ASN A 1084 11.54 -16.15 -0.88
CA ASN A 1084 13.02 -16.15 -0.94
C ASN A 1084 13.62 -17.47 -0.45
N ASN A 1085 13.01 -18.60 -0.83
CA ASN A 1085 13.42 -19.96 -0.49
C ASN A 1085 13.56 -20.18 1.03
N ILE A 1086 12.60 -19.70 1.81
CA ILE A 1086 12.63 -19.71 3.28
C ILE A 1086 12.98 -21.08 3.89
N VAL A 1087 12.51 -22.18 3.30
CA VAL A 1087 12.79 -23.54 3.79
C VAL A 1087 14.30 -23.81 3.73
N ASP A 1088 14.91 -23.54 2.58
CA ASP A 1088 16.35 -23.75 2.38
C ASP A 1088 17.17 -22.78 3.26
N VAL A 1089 16.68 -21.57 3.49
CA VAL A 1089 17.31 -20.61 4.42
C VAL A 1089 17.32 -21.17 5.84
N VAL A 1090 16.17 -21.60 6.36
CA VAL A 1090 16.04 -22.16 7.72
C VAL A 1090 16.92 -23.39 7.89
N GLU A 1091 16.96 -24.28 6.90
CA GLU A 1091 17.78 -25.49 6.95
C GLU A 1091 19.29 -25.19 6.88
N LYS A 1092 19.72 -24.24 6.04
CA LYS A 1092 21.12 -23.79 5.95
C LYS A 1092 21.61 -23.17 7.26
N GLU A 1093 20.74 -22.48 7.99
CA GLU A 1093 21.04 -21.93 9.31
C GLU A 1093 20.96 -23.00 10.44
N GLY A 1094 20.77 -24.27 10.10
CA GLY A 1094 20.86 -25.40 11.03
C GLY A 1094 19.56 -25.78 11.74
N ALA A 1095 18.41 -25.30 11.28
CA ALA A 1095 17.09 -25.61 11.86
C ALA A 1095 16.27 -26.57 10.98
N GLU A 1096 15.20 -27.13 11.54
CA GLU A 1096 14.18 -27.93 10.82
C GLU A 1096 13.00 -27.05 10.43
N ALA A 1097 12.63 -27.02 9.16
CA ALA A 1097 11.42 -26.35 8.69
C ALA A 1097 10.19 -27.26 8.84
N VAL A 1098 9.13 -26.74 9.46
CA VAL A 1098 7.84 -27.43 9.60
C VAL A 1098 6.78 -26.66 8.81
N VAL A 1099 6.32 -27.22 7.70
CA VAL A 1099 5.34 -26.60 6.81
C VAL A 1099 4.02 -27.38 6.91
N PRO A 1100 2.92 -26.78 7.41
CA PRO A 1100 1.61 -27.45 7.44
C PRO A 1100 1.09 -27.80 6.04
N ASP A 1101 0.19 -28.77 5.96
CA ASP A 1101 -0.29 -29.38 4.70
C ASP A 1101 -1.10 -28.38 3.83
N LEU A 1102 -1.00 -28.53 2.51
CA LEU A 1102 -1.79 -27.76 1.55
C LEU A 1102 -3.25 -28.22 1.51
N THR A 1103 -3.51 -29.51 1.70
CA THR A 1103 -4.90 -30.04 1.71
C THR A 1103 -5.74 -29.46 2.84
N ASP A 1104 -5.14 -29.05 3.96
CA ASP A 1104 -5.86 -28.44 5.08
C ASP A 1104 -6.52 -27.11 4.70
N PHE A 1105 -5.96 -26.37 3.73
CA PHE A 1105 -6.60 -25.18 3.20
C PHE A 1105 -7.92 -25.48 2.47
N LEU A 1106 -7.99 -26.61 1.74
CA LEU A 1106 -9.23 -27.06 1.08
C LEU A 1106 -10.29 -27.45 2.12
N LEU A 1107 -9.87 -28.16 3.17
CA LEU A 1107 -10.72 -28.53 4.29
C LEU A 1107 -11.25 -27.29 5.03
N TYR A 1108 -10.39 -26.30 5.28
CA TYR A 1108 -10.79 -24.99 5.83
C TYR A 1108 -11.86 -24.31 4.97
N CYS A 1109 -11.63 -24.23 3.65
CA CYS A 1109 -12.58 -23.60 2.73
C CYS A 1109 -13.98 -24.26 2.81
N ALA A 1110 -14.02 -25.59 2.86
CA ALA A 1110 -15.28 -26.33 3.03
C ALA A 1110 -15.88 -26.16 4.43
N TYR A 1111 -15.06 -26.16 5.49
CA TYR A 1111 -15.50 -26.05 6.88
C TYR A 1111 -16.15 -24.70 7.20
N ASN A 1112 -15.72 -23.62 6.55
CA ASN A 1112 -16.30 -22.29 6.72
C ASN A 1112 -17.82 -22.26 6.52
N GLU A 1113 -18.35 -23.17 5.70
CA GLU A 1113 -19.78 -23.27 5.45
C GLU A 1113 -20.58 -23.64 6.72
N ASN A 1114 -19.96 -24.34 7.67
CA ASN A 1114 -20.56 -24.68 8.97
C ASN A 1114 -20.89 -23.43 9.78
N PHE A 1115 -19.96 -22.47 9.84
CA PHE A 1115 -20.19 -21.20 10.54
C PHE A 1115 -21.22 -20.35 9.79
N LYS A 1116 -21.12 -20.26 8.45
CA LYS A 1116 -22.04 -19.45 7.65
C LYS A 1116 -23.49 -19.93 7.74
N TYR A 1117 -23.71 -21.25 7.75
CA TYR A 1117 -25.04 -21.83 7.93
C TYR A 1117 -25.60 -21.58 9.33
N ARG A 1118 -24.76 -21.70 10.36
CA ARG A 1118 -25.20 -21.57 11.77
C ARG A 1118 -25.43 -20.13 12.21
N TYR A 1119 -24.58 -19.20 11.80
CA TYR A 1119 -24.56 -17.84 12.35
C TYR A 1119 -24.79 -16.74 11.33
N LEU A 1120 -24.71 -17.04 10.04
CA LEU A 1120 -24.92 -16.08 8.96
C LEU A 1120 -26.13 -16.48 8.10
N SER A 1121 -26.09 -16.22 6.79
CA SER A 1121 -27.20 -16.36 5.87
C SER A 1121 -27.05 -17.49 4.85
N SER A 1122 -26.25 -18.54 5.15
CA SER A 1122 -26.09 -19.66 4.19
C SER A 1122 -27.17 -20.75 4.30
N GLY A 1123 -27.34 -21.50 3.21
CA GLY A 1123 -28.37 -22.52 3.02
C GLY A 1123 -27.95 -23.94 3.41
N PHE A 1124 -28.93 -24.76 3.79
CA PHE A 1124 -28.72 -26.13 4.28
C PHE A 1124 -28.07 -27.09 3.26
N LEU A 1125 -28.45 -26.99 1.98
CA LEU A 1125 -27.87 -27.84 0.91
C LEU A 1125 -26.37 -27.60 0.74
N LYS A 1126 -25.91 -26.34 0.81
CA LYS A 1126 -24.48 -26.01 0.75
C LYS A 1126 -23.72 -26.55 1.95
N PHE A 1127 -24.31 -26.46 3.14
CA PHE A 1127 -23.78 -27.06 4.36
C PHE A 1127 -23.57 -28.57 4.20
N LEU A 1128 -24.58 -29.31 3.72
CA LEU A 1128 -24.45 -30.76 3.50
C LEU A 1128 -23.39 -31.10 2.46
N ALA A 1129 -23.39 -30.40 1.31
CA ALA A 1129 -22.43 -30.65 0.24
C ALA A 1129 -20.97 -30.42 0.68
N ASN A 1130 -20.70 -29.35 1.46
CA ASN A 1130 -19.36 -29.07 1.96
C ASN A 1130 -18.91 -30.06 3.05
N ASN A 1131 -19.80 -30.52 3.93
CA ASN A 1131 -19.45 -31.58 4.89
C ASN A 1131 -19.21 -32.93 4.20
N ALA A 1132 -19.96 -33.24 3.14
CA ALA A 1132 -19.67 -34.40 2.30
C ALA A 1132 -18.29 -34.28 1.62
N ALA A 1133 -17.91 -33.09 1.15
CA ALA A 1133 -16.58 -32.82 0.61
C ALA A 1133 -15.46 -33.00 1.67
N ILE A 1134 -15.68 -32.53 2.91
CA ILE A 1134 -14.76 -32.76 4.04
C ILE A 1134 -14.57 -34.25 4.29
N ALA A 1135 -15.67 -35.01 4.40
CA ALA A 1135 -15.62 -36.46 4.59
C ALA A 1135 -14.91 -37.17 3.42
N GLY A 1136 -15.15 -36.72 2.19
CA GLY A 1136 -14.47 -37.20 0.99
C GLY A 1136 -12.95 -36.97 1.05
N ILE A 1137 -12.50 -35.74 1.34
CA ILE A 1137 -11.07 -35.42 1.44
C ILE A 1137 -10.40 -36.22 2.58
N GLU A 1138 -11.04 -36.31 3.74
CA GLU A 1138 -10.55 -37.09 4.88
C GLU A 1138 -10.45 -38.60 4.58
N LEU A 1139 -11.33 -39.14 3.73
CA LEU A 1139 -11.23 -40.53 3.28
C LEU A 1139 -9.93 -40.80 2.51
N TYR A 1140 -9.47 -39.86 1.67
CA TYR A 1140 -8.20 -39.99 0.95
C TYR A 1140 -6.99 -39.83 1.89
N ARG A 1141 -7.09 -38.98 2.93
CA ARG A 1141 -6.04 -38.80 3.94
C ARG A 1141 -5.95 -39.94 4.95
N ARG A 1142 -7.01 -40.74 5.11
CA ARG A 1142 -7.11 -41.79 6.14
C ARG A 1142 -5.93 -42.76 6.16
N GLU A 1143 -5.51 -43.24 4.98
CA GLU A 1143 -4.38 -44.17 4.91
C GLU A 1143 -3.08 -43.48 5.32
N MET A 1144 -2.83 -42.26 4.83
CA MET A 1144 -1.67 -41.46 5.22
C MET A 1144 -1.63 -41.22 6.72
N LYS A 1145 -2.74 -40.78 7.34
CA LYS A 1145 -2.83 -40.58 8.79
C LYS A 1145 -2.51 -41.86 9.56
N LYS A 1146 -3.13 -42.99 9.18
CA LYS A 1146 -2.90 -44.29 9.82
C LYS A 1146 -1.42 -44.71 9.75
N VAL A 1147 -0.76 -44.52 8.61
CA VAL A 1147 0.65 -44.93 8.45
C VAL A 1147 1.57 -43.99 9.23
N LEU A 1148 1.32 -42.68 9.21
CA LEU A 1148 2.08 -41.71 10.00
C LEU A 1148 1.90 -41.90 11.51
N GLU A 1149 0.71 -42.27 11.99
CA GLU A 1149 0.47 -42.60 13.41
C GLU A 1149 1.31 -43.77 13.91
N ASN A 1150 1.65 -44.72 13.02
CA ASN A 1150 2.47 -45.88 13.34
C ASN A 1150 3.96 -45.68 12.98
N SER A 1151 4.35 -44.48 12.54
CA SER A 1151 5.73 -44.14 12.21
C SER A 1151 6.53 -43.86 13.48
N ASN A 1152 7.83 -44.16 13.44
CA ASN A 1152 8.74 -43.82 14.54
C ASN A 1152 9.24 -42.36 14.48
N ARG A 1153 9.01 -41.63 13.38
CA ARG A 1153 9.58 -40.29 13.15
C ARG A 1153 8.59 -39.20 12.78
N PHE A 1154 7.48 -39.56 12.15
CA PHE A 1154 6.53 -38.61 11.57
C PHE A 1154 5.25 -38.50 12.39
N GLU A 1155 4.60 -37.34 12.31
CA GLU A 1155 3.32 -37.09 12.98
C GLU A 1155 2.21 -36.96 11.92
N PRO A 1156 1.00 -37.48 12.18
CA PRO A 1156 -0.15 -37.29 11.31
C PRO A 1156 -0.66 -35.84 11.38
N PRO A 1157 -1.23 -35.31 10.29
CA PRO A 1157 -1.90 -34.02 10.36
C PRO A 1157 -3.21 -34.09 11.17
N GLN A 1158 -3.59 -32.99 11.82
CA GLN A 1158 -4.79 -32.93 12.63
C GLN A 1158 -6.08 -32.95 11.79
N ASN A 1159 -7.21 -33.23 12.45
CA ASN A 1159 -8.53 -33.13 11.82
C ASN A 1159 -9.01 -31.66 11.84
N ILE A 1160 -9.62 -31.20 10.75
CA ILE A 1160 -10.10 -29.81 10.62
C ILE A 1160 -11.09 -29.40 11.74
N HIS A 1161 -11.90 -30.33 12.26
CA HIS A 1161 -12.81 -30.06 13.37
C HIS A 1161 -12.06 -29.77 14.68
N LYS A 1162 -10.91 -30.44 14.91
CA LYS A 1162 -10.06 -30.21 16.07
C LYS A 1162 -9.30 -28.90 15.94
N LEU A 1163 -8.77 -28.60 14.74
CA LEU A 1163 -8.16 -27.30 14.45
C LEU A 1163 -9.14 -26.15 14.69
N ALA A 1164 -10.37 -26.26 14.16
CA ALA A 1164 -11.42 -25.28 14.40
C ALA A 1164 -11.78 -25.14 15.88
N ALA A 1165 -11.75 -26.22 16.67
CA ALA A 1165 -12.01 -26.15 18.11
C ALA A 1165 -10.89 -25.44 18.89
N SER A 1166 -9.63 -25.65 18.51
CA SER A 1166 -8.44 -25.11 19.20
C SER A 1166 -8.39 -23.57 19.24
N VAL A 1167 -9.04 -22.89 18.28
CA VAL A 1167 -8.97 -21.42 18.16
C VAL A 1167 -10.21 -20.69 18.65
N LYS A 1168 -11.31 -21.37 18.99
CA LYS A 1168 -12.61 -20.71 19.31
C LYS A 1168 -12.52 -19.67 20.41
N ASP A 1169 -11.67 -19.91 21.40
CA ASP A 1169 -11.49 -19.01 22.55
C ASP A 1169 -10.49 -17.87 22.27
N ILE A 1170 -9.81 -17.89 21.13
CA ILE A 1170 -8.83 -16.88 20.69
C ILE A 1170 -9.48 -15.99 19.63
N LEU A 1171 -10.01 -16.61 18.57
CA LEU A 1171 -10.52 -15.97 17.37
C LEU A 1171 -11.81 -16.66 16.92
N SER A 1172 -12.82 -15.86 16.59
CA SER A 1172 -14.06 -16.37 16.01
C SER A 1172 -13.81 -17.06 14.67
N LEU A 1173 -14.48 -18.20 14.47
CA LEU A 1173 -14.49 -18.91 13.18
C LEU A 1173 -15.20 -18.13 12.06
N GLY A 1174 -15.88 -17.02 12.36
CA GLY A 1174 -16.49 -16.16 11.34
C GLY A 1174 -15.48 -15.43 10.44
N ASN A 1175 -14.18 -15.49 10.76
CA ASN A 1175 -13.11 -14.96 9.93
C ASN A 1175 -12.85 -15.89 8.74
N HIS A 1176 -13.45 -15.60 7.58
CA HIS A 1176 -13.38 -16.46 6.38
C HIS A 1176 -12.59 -15.87 5.20
N THR A 1177 -11.94 -14.72 5.38
CA THR A 1177 -11.32 -14.00 4.26
C THR A 1177 -9.82 -14.29 4.20
N GLY A 1178 -9.31 -14.63 3.01
CA GLY A 1178 -7.97 -15.21 2.89
C GLY A 1178 -7.90 -16.53 3.63
N GLU A 1179 -6.84 -16.73 4.41
CA GLU A 1179 -6.65 -17.88 5.30
C GLU A 1179 -7.57 -17.81 6.54
N GLY A 1180 -8.16 -16.63 6.84
CA GLY A 1180 -9.15 -16.48 7.88
C GLY A 1180 -8.69 -17.04 9.24
N TRP A 1181 -9.58 -17.73 9.95
CA TRP A 1181 -9.27 -18.35 11.24
C TRP A 1181 -8.23 -19.48 11.15
N PHE A 1182 -8.03 -20.06 9.97
CA PHE A 1182 -7.14 -21.21 9.77
C PHE A 1182 -5.67 -20.85 9.98
N LEU A 1183 -5.24 -19.64 9.62
CA LEU A 1183 -3.87 -19.18 9.90
C LEU A 1183 -3.54 -19.21 11.40
N THR A 1184 -4.47 -18.75 12.25
CA THR A 1184 -4.31 -18.83 13.71
C THR A 1184 -4.32 -20.28 14.18
N ALA A 1185 -5.12 -21.14 13.56
CA ALA A 1185 -5.19 -22.55 13.92
C ALA A 1185 -3.90 -23.30 13.58
N GLU A 1186 -3.27 -23.02 12.44
CA GLU A 1186 -1.95 -23.56 12.10
C GLU A 1186 -0.90 -23.12 13.14
N MET A 1187 -0.92 -21.86 13.57
CA MET A 1187 -0.02 -21.40 14.64
C MET A 1187 -0.24 -22.14 15.96
N VAL A 1188 -1.50 -22.36 16.34
CA VAL A 1188 -1.83 -23.12 17.56
C VAL A 1188 -1.43 -24.59 17.44
N GLU A 1189 -1.69 -25.24 16.29
CA GLU A 1189 -1.26 -26.61 16.03
C GLU A 1189 0.26 -26.78 16.14
N LEU A 1190 1.02 -25.83 15.61
CA LEU A 1190 2.49 -25.83 15.71
C LEU A 1190 2.95 -25.66 17.17
N LEU A 1191 2.34 -24.76 17.92
CA LEU A 1191 2.68 -24.56 19.34
C LEU A 1191 2.32 -25.79 20.19
N ASP A 1192 1.16 -26.40 19.95
CA ASP A 1192 0.72 -27.62 20.64
C ASP A 1192 1.61 -28.84 20.30
N SER A 1193 2.20 -28.88 19.10
CA SER A 1193 3.16 -29.92 18.66
C SER A 1193 4.62 -29.61 19.04
N GLY A 1194 4.86 -28.61 19.90
CA GLY A 1194 6.18 -28.26 20.42
C GLY A 1194 7.06 -27.44 19.46
N VAL A 1195 6.50 -26.94 18.35
CA VAL A 1195 7.18 -26.02 17.43
C VAL A 1195 6.99 -24.59 17.92
N ASN A 1196 7.81 -24.21 18.89
CA ASN A 1196 7.72 -22.90 19.56
C ASN A 1196 8.18 -21.71 18.70
N ASN A 1197 8.89 -21.95 17.60
CA ASN A 1197 9.39 -20.88 16.71
C ASN A 1197 8.56 -20.83 15.44
N ILE A 1198 8.00 -19.67 15.10
CA ILE A 1198 7.09 -19.55 13.95
C ILE A 1198 7.45 -18.31 13.13
N VAL A 1199 7.62 -18.51 11.83
CA VAL A 1199 7.70 -17.45 10.82
C VAL A 1199 6.31 -17.30 10.18
N CYS A 1200 5.63 -16.20 10.50
CA CYS A 1200 4.35 -15.82 9.89
C CYS A 1200 4.62 -14.94 8.66
N MET A 1201 4.47 -15.53 7.48
CA MET A 1201 4.77 -14.92 6.19
C MET A 1201 3.54 -14.26 5.57
N GLN A 1202 3.67 -13.02 5.10
CA GLN A 1202 2.52 -12.34 4.50
C GLN A 1202 2.95 -11.32 3.44
N PRO A 1203 2.11 -11.05 2.43
CA PRO A 1203 2.29 -9.89 1.59
C PRO A 1203 2.23 -8.61 2.41
N PHE A 1204 2.99 -7.59 2.01
CA PHE A 1204 2.87 -6.26 2.59
C PHE A 1204 1.41 -5.77 2.59
N ALA A 1205 0.98 -5.17 3.71
CA ALA A 1205 -0.38 -4.68 3.93
C ALA A 1205 -1.51 -5.70 3.65
N CYS A 1206 -1.28 -6.99 3.94
CA CYS A 1206 -2.30 -8.02 3.82
C CYS A 1206 -3.47 -7.78 4.80
N LEU A 1207 -4.64 -7.38 4.28
CA LEU A 1207 -5.81 -7.01 5.09
C LEU A 1207 -6.28 -8.13 6.04
N PRO A 1208 -6.45 -9.40 5.60
CA PRO A 1208 -6.81 -10.48 6.52
C PRO A 1208 -5.76 -10.74 7.60
N ASN A 1209 -4.46 -10.75 7.25
CA ASN A 1209 -3.41 -11.08 8.21
C ASN A 1209 -3.14 -9.97 9.23
N HIS A 1210 -3.61 -8.74 8.99
CA HIS A 1210 -3.71 -7.73 10.06
C HIS A 1210 -4.63 -8.15 11.20
N VAL A 1211 -5.66 -8.95 10.89
CA VAL A 1211 -6.60 -9.50 11.87
C VAL A 1211 -6.09 -10.84 12.40
N THR A 1212 -5.88 -11.82 11.51
CA THR A 1212 -5.69 -13.23 11.92
C THR A 1212 -4.23 -13.62 12.13
N GLY A 1213 -3.28 -12.90 11.53
CA GLY A 1213 -1.85 -13.06 11.73
C GLY A 1213 -1.33 -12.13 12.85
N LYS A 1214 -0.83 -10.95 12.46
CA LYS A 1214 -0.25 -9.94 13.36
C LYS A 1214 -1.16 -9.60 14.55
N GLY A 1215 -2.47 -9.49 14.31
CA GLY A 1215 -3.46 -9.19 15.36
C GLY A 1215 -3.57 -10.25 16.46
N MET A 1216 -3.17 -11.50 16.21
CA MET A 1216 -3.29 -12.60 17.17
C MET A 1216 -2.00 -12.90 17.93
N ILE A 1217 -0.84 -12.43 17.45
CA ILE A 1217 0.48 -12.74 18.03
C ILE A 1217 0.55 -12.40 19.53
N LYS A 1218 -0.02 -11.26 19.94
CA LYS A 1218 -0.01 -10.83 21.36
C LYS A 1218 -0.79 -11.81 22.25
N GLU A 1219 -1.96 -12.24 21.83
CA GLU A 1219 -2.78 -13.19 22.57
C GLU A 1219 -2.18 -14.60 22.55
N LEU A 1220 -1.57 -15.02 21.44
CA LEU A 1220 -0.84 -16.29 21.36
C LEU A 1220 0.36 -16.33 22.32
N LYS A 1221 1.19 -15.28 22.35
CA LYS A 1221 2.33 -15.20 23.28
C LYS A 1221 1.89 -15.18 24.76
N ARG A 1222 0.70 -14.65 25.05
CA ARG A 1222 0.12 -14.68 26.40
C ARG A 1222 -0.26 -16.10 26.84
N ARG A 1223 -0.78 -16.92 25.91
CA ARG A 1223 -1.17 -18.32 26.18
C ARG A 1223 -0.01 -19.29 26.10
N TYR A 1224 0.95 -19.03 25.22
CA TYR A 1224 2.13 -19.84 24.95
C TYR A 1224 3.39 -18.99 25.25
N PRO A 1225 3.89 -18.98 26.50
CA PRO A 1225 5.02 -18.12 26.89
C PRO A 1225 6.32 -18.41 26.13
N LEU A 1226 6.50 -19.64 25.65
CA LEU A 1226 7.65 -20.06 24.84
C LEU A 1226 7.53 -19.66 23.36
N ALA A 1227 6.39 -19.11 22.93
CA ALA A 1227 6.14 -18.80 21.52
C ALA A 1227 7.04 -17.67 21.01
N ASN A 1228 7.96 -18.04 20.13
CA ASN A 1228 8.85 -17.16 19.39
C ASN A 1228 8.32 -16.94 17.97
N ILE A 1229 7.29 -16.09 17.87
CA ILE A 1229 6.63 -15.77 16.60
C ILE A 1229 7.18 -14.46 16.03
N VAL A 1230 7.62 -14.49 14.76
CA VAL A 1230 8.03 -13.33 13.97
C VAL A 1230 7.16 -13.18 12.72
N ALA A 1231 6.71 -11.96 12.44
CA ALA A 1231 6.00 -11.66 11.20
C ALA A 1231 6.96 -11.09 10.16
N VAL A 1232 6.95 -11.67 8.95
CA VAL A 1232 7.81 -11.28 7.82
C VAL A 1232 6.93 -10.84 6.66
N ASP A 1233 7.12 -9.59 6.24
CA ASP A 1233 6.38 -9.00 5.12
C ASP A 1233 7.18 -9.20 3.81
N TYR A 1234 6.52 -9.77 2.79
CA TYR A 1234 7.06 -10.03 1.46
C TYR A 1234 6.44 -9.11 0.43
N ASP A 1235 7.28 -8.61 -0.48
CA ASP A 1235 6.93 -7.53 -1.40
C ASP A 1235 8.02 -7.40 -2.50
N PRO A 1236 7.72 -7.09 -3.78
CA PRO A 1236 8.73 -7.03 -4.86
C PRO A 1236 9.99 -6.20 -4.62
N GLY A 1237 9.88 -5.15 -3.81
CA GLY A 1237 10.98 -4.23 -3.50
C GLY A 1237 11.47 -4.31 -2.06
N ALA A 1238 10.99 -5.27 -1.26
CA ALA A 1238 11.53 -5.47 0.08
C ALA A 1238 12.97 -6.02 -0.02
N SER A 1239 13.86 -5.53 0.83
CA SER A 1239 15.21 -6.07 0.93
C SER A 1239 15.16 -7.49 1.50
N GLU A 1240 15.63 -8.47 0.71
CA GLU A 1240 15.77 -9.87 1.14
C GLU A 1240 16.63 -9.95 2.41
N VAL A 1241 17.70 -9.15 2.49
CA VAL A 1241 18.58 -9.04 3.66
C VAL A 1241 17.82 -8.67 4.94
N ASN A 1242 16.86 -7.73 4.88
CA ASN A 1242 16.06 -7.36 6.05
C ASN A 1242 15.16 -8.51 6.54
N GLN A 1243 14.63 -9.32 5.61
CA GLN A 1243 13.83 -10.49 5.96
C GLN A 1243 14.72 -11.57 6.57
N LEU A 1244 15.86 -11.87 5.95
CA LEU A 1244 16.86 -12.80 6.43
C LEU A 1244 17.36 -12.43 7.84
N ASN A 1245 17.68 -11.15 8.09
CA ASN A 1245 18.12 -10.69 9.39
C ASN A 1245 17.07 -10.93 10.50
N ARG A 1246 15.78 -10.73 10.21
CA ARG A 1246 14.71 -11.03 11.17
C ARG A 1246 14.61 -12.53 11.48
N ILE A 1247 14.78 -13.37 10.47
CA ILE A 1247 14.77 -14.84 10.62
C ILE A 1247 15.99 -15.29 11.43
N LYS A 1248 17.20 -14.78 11.12
CA LYS A 1248 18.43 -15.08 11.85
C LYS A 1248 18.37 -14.65 13.31
N LEU A 1249 17.81 -13.47 13.61
CA LEU A 1249 17.59 -13.02 15.00
C LEU A 1249 16.63 -13.96 15.75
N MET A 1250 15.55 -14.40 15.10
CA MET A 1250 14.61 -15.37 15.66
C MET A 1250 15.31 -16.71 15.93
N LEU A 1251 16.12 -17.20 14.98
CA LEU A 1251 16.89 -18.44 15.12
C LEU A 1251 17.94 -18.35 16.23
N SER A 1252 18.63 -17.22 16.40
CA SER A 1252 19.57 -17.02 17.50
C SER A 1252 18.91 -17.22 18.87
N ALA A 1253 17.70 -16.67 19.05
CA ALA A 1253 16.90 -16.93 20.24
C ALA A 1253 16.48 -18.41 20.36
N ALA A 1254 16.13 -19.05 19.24
CA ALA A 1254 15.75 -20.47 19.19
C ALA A 1254 16.91 -21.39 19.63
N PHE A 1255 18.13 -21.16 19.14
CA PHE A 1255 19.33 -21.90 19.54
C PHE A 1255 19.67 -21.69 21.01
N LYS A 1256 19.57 -20.45 21.51
CA LYS A 1256 19.79 -20.15 22.93
C LYS A 1256 18.81 -20.91 23.83
N ASN A 1257 17.52 -20.87 23.51
CA ASN A 1257 16.49 -21.57 24.28
C ASN A 1257 16.69 -23.09 24.26
N LEU A 1258 17.13 -23.64 23.11
CA LEU A 1258 17.46 -25.07 23.00
C LEU A 1258 18.66 -25.44 23.90
N SER A 1259 19.72 -24.63 23.92
CA SER A 1259 20.89 -24.87 24.78
C SER A 1259 20.54 -24.85 26.28
N GLN A 1260 19.76 -23.86 26.73
CA GLN A 1260 19.31 -23.77 28.13
C GLN A 1260 18.44 -24.97 28.52
N SER A 1261 17.54 -25.41 27.64
CA SER A 1261 16.72 -26.61 27.90
C SER A 1261 17.56 -27.89 28.04
N CYS A 1262 18.64 -28.00 27.26
CA CYS A 1262 19.58 -29.11 27.35
C CYS A 1262 20.40 -29.05 28.66
N GLU A 1263 20.83 -27.87 29.09
CA GLU A 1263 21.54 -27.67 30.37
C GLU A 1263 20.65 -27.98 31.59
N GLU A 1264 19.38 -27.54 31.58
CA GLU A 1264 18.41 -27.84 32.65
C GLU A 1264 18.07 -29.34 32.73
N LEU A 1265 17.99 -30.03 31.58
CA LEU A 1265 17.81 -31.49 31.52
C LEU A 1265 19.05 -32.24 32.00
N LEU A 1266 20.25 -31.75 31.70
CA LEU A 1266 21.51 -32.31 32.20
C LEU A 1266 21.62 -32.13 33.72
N GLN A 1267 21.26 -30.95 34.26
CA GLN A 1267 21.22 -30.73 35.71
C GLN A 1267 20.19 -31.60 36.43
N LYS A 1268 19.01 -31.83 35.83
CA LYS A 1268 18.00 -32.76 36.40
C LYS A 1268 18.44 -34.23 36.39
N ASN A 1269 19.25 -34.64 35.40
CA ASN A 1269 19.78 -36.01 35.35
C ASN A 1269 21.00 -36.24 36.25
N VAL A 1270 21.67 -35.18 36.73
CA VAL A 1270 22.76 -35.29 37.72
C VAL A 1270 22.23 -35.43 39.16
N TYR A 1271 20.97 -35.03 39.44
CA TYR A 1271 20.36 -35.14 40.78
C TYR A 1271 19.53 -36.41 41.03
N CYS A 1272 19.58 -37.40 40.13
CA CYS A 1272 18.93 -38.71 40.30
C CYS A 1272 19.92 -39.88 40.23
N SER A 1273 20.97 -39.86 41.07
CA SER A 1273 21.66 -41.09 41.49
C SER A 1273 21.41 -41.33 42.98
N PRO A 1274 20.82 -42.45 43.42
CA PRO A 1274 20.69 -42.75 44.83
C PRO A 1274 22.08 -43.06 45.40
N GLN A 1275 22.54 -42.24 46.36
CA GLN A 1275 23.65 -42.58 47.24
C GLN A 1275 23.24 -43.81 48.08
N SER A 1276 23.73 -44.99 47.70
CA SER A 1276 23.87 -46.14 48.58
C SER A 1276 25.36 -46.32 48.91
N SER A 1277 25.72 -45.94 50.14
CA SER A 1277 26.68 -46.63 51.04
C SER A 1277 27.88 -47.37 50.44
N MET A 1278 29.10 -46.92 50.77
CA MET A 1278 30.13 -47.74 51.45
C MET A 1278 31.36 -46.89 51.88
N ASN A 1279 31.76 -47.11 53.14
CA ASN A 1279 32.91 -46.61 53.92
C ASN A 1279 34.24 -46.55 53.14
N ILE A 1280 35.17 -45.61 53.36
CA ILE A 1280 35.83 -45.13 54.60
C ILE A 1280 36.09 -43.62 54.49
#